data_AF-A0A7X6XPC6-F1
#
_entry.id   AF-A0A7X6XPC6-F1
#
_cell.length_a   1.000
_cell.length_b   1.000
_cell.length_c   1.000
_cell.angle_alpha   90.00
_cell.angle_beta   90.00
_cell.angle_gamma   90.00
#
_symmetry.space_group_name_H-M   'P 1'
#
loop_
_entity.id
_entity.type
_entity.pdbx_description
1 polymer ?
#
loop_
_entity_poly.entity_id
_entity_poly.type
_entity_poly.pdbx_seq_one_letter_code
_entity_poly.pdbx_strand_id
1 'polypeptide(L)'
;MLVLLLAAAGSPRADAPGDDGTRPLWSVPEVATVPVPTTLLQGGEWPEAAAFTGFSELSSGVLSRSQPVVWLARDGQRLYMAWRAPRVKGAPLAQATTERDGPLWNDDSIELFLDPGHTHRDYLQLIINAAGTLYDGRGRDPSWNSDAQVQTAVGAEAWAGVVSLSFASLGVAAPAEDALWAFNAAFDRSPAQRPMTPWGREEAVVTWAPVAATLHEPERFGHLRFVSGGVVQWTGLGQPQWRQLRVTGWLPRGTGHVSLRATEGGTPWQAELTPGGERLNLVPPSVRPGRCQLTFRAAEGERVLALATKPMVVPPRLEPRLQTLAISRKLTVEAALHDPQPPTQLAVGVALRNRQGRAVRTGRLILKQGRTTRPLSWSVADLPAGRYTLRFGEGSGKMLGETAWTLPAKPKWLGSKAGRYGDAHVPRPWTPLKVRSGNQLQVECWGRAHVFGDGGLFRSVRARGKELLAAPAVWRAAVGGKPVSWRAEPTRVRRQAAGAVEFESRLSGSGVRLRCQGRMEFDGFVKLQVEVTGTPGTTLDRLALEIPFRKEVARLLHHFPKPSVWVAVDMERFNARAVPAAGWRSPFVYFVWVGDEARGLQWLCESDEGWRPADPQRAIELVPGQQQTLLRLNVIGKRTRLDRPRRYTFAFQASPVKPTPPDYRRWRYAQVASYGIEKTPHPGLKKDLSVTYPAAGNILPDRGTLEVTLVPHFDSTAPGELNRNVFQLLWPEDRRPEPAAGIWFYWNQDDRGMRVVVREENQYRCIVGAPFAWKPGEVHTVAFTWGEEGAIYVDGQKLTDIGIQGALAPGTDLSQARILLGGRDCDFTVRQLRISDRVRPPETLGVGAAPLTADEFTLLLDRFAEVAPPQGEPRATRPERGTPGTVAIGVPWTADGLQLANPPVTATTLDYLQSLGLRWLGFHEHWTDWQGFPRTRYTQELRSLLAACHQRGMKVALYHSWQLADIAPEFGAYLRECEVIAPDRFLYTRQPKQTDYPICPRSAWADFLADGLQRLFREFGPDGIYSDGLSIPPECSNALHGCGYLGEDGKRHPTVPIFAVREAMKRFARILEQQRKETLFVCHMSGYVTLPSLAFCDAYLDAEHLTGRPRPFRLSLDAFRAEFMGHNFGIPAYFLVYDWHQGMTTTEALAISLLHDTEVPWSFEAMAPVWRIWEQFGVEQARFLPYWQPGSWLRAVPRGVKASLYHKPNGEGLLVAANLSETDVSGTLRLKWPIESARDAFTDEPVSVVDGALTARFPSWQPRLFRVTLR
;
A
#
# COMPACT_ATOMS: atom_id res chain seq x y z
N MET A 1 -13.37 -11.14 -1.90
CA MET A 1 -14.57 -11.76 -1.32
C MET A 1 -15.06 -10.86 -0.21
N LEU A 2 -16.02 -10.00 -0.56
CA LEU A 2 -16.86 -9.28 0.39
C LEU A 2 -17.70 -10.33 1.13
N VAL A 3 -17.72 -10.29 2.46
CA VAL A 3 -18.93 -10.64 3.22
C VAL A 3 -19.16 -9.47 4.15
N LEU A 4 -20.12 -8.63 3.75
CA LEU A 4 -20.76 -7.65 4.61
C LEU A 4 -22.25 -7.74 4.28
N LEU A 5 -23.06 -7.65 5.34
CA LEU A 5 -24.52 -7.51 5.39
C LEU A 5 -25.34 -8.80 5.52
N LEU A 6 -25.36 -9.32 6.75
CA LEU A 6 -26.60 -9.73 7.40
C LEU A 6 -26.58 -9.20 8.84
N ALA A 7 -27.25 -8.09 9.07
CA ALA A 7 -27.77 -7.74 10.39
C ALA A 7 -28.97 -6.81 10.19
N ALA A 8 -30.14 -7.39 10.44
CA ALA A 8 -31.44 -6.76 10.34
C ALA A 8 -31.49 -5.45 11.15
N ALA A 9 -32.20 -4.47 10.58
CA ALA A 9 -32.74 -3.33 11.30
C ALA A 9 -33.74 -3.82 12.36
N GLY A 10 -33.23 -4.20 13.52
CA GLY A 10 -33.91 -3.96 14.78
C GLY A 10 -33.28 -2.71 15.39
N SER A 11 -34.08 -1.79 15.93
CA SER A 11 -33.57 -0.77 16.83
C SER A 11 -32.63 -1.45 17.83
N PRO A 12 -31.34 -1.06 17.91
CA PRO A 12 -30.45 -1.68 18.87
C PRO A 12 -31.05 -1.42 20.25
N ARG A 13 -31.44 -2.49 20.95
CA ARG A 13 -31.62 -2.44 22.39
C ARG A 13 -30.33 -1.84 22.95
N ALA A 14 -30.47 -0.80 23.77
CA ALA A 14 -29.35 -0.24 24.52
C ALA A 14 -28.54 -1.41 25.11
N ASP A 15 -27.25 -1.45 24.81
CA ASP A 15 -26.34 -2.51 25.25
C ASP A 15 -26.35 -2.47 26.79
N ALA A 16 -27.07 -3.40 27.42
CA ALA A 16 -27.20 -3.40 28.87
C ALA A 16 -25.81 -3.62 29.48
N PRO A 17 -25.48 -2.98 30.61
CA PRO A 17 -24.19 -3.22 31.27
C PRO A 17 -24.08 -4.71 31.62
N GLY A 18 -23.09 -5.40 31.04
CA GLY A 18 -22.79 -6.79 31.38
C GLY A 18 -22.12 -6.89 32.74
N ASP A 19 -22.47 -7.92 33.52
CA ASP A 19 -21.86 -8.18 34.84
C ASP A 19 -20.39 -8.67 34.77
N ASP A 20 -19.86 -8.90 33.57
CA ASP A 20 -18.52 -9.43 33.35
C ASP A 20 -17.39 -8.38 33.42
N GLY A 21 -17.75 -7.10 33.47
CA GLY A 21 -16.82 -5.98 33.62
C GLY A 21 -15.94 -5.71 32.39
N THR A 22 -16.38 -6.14 31.21
CA THR A 22 -15.71 -5.88 29.91
C THR A 22 -15.65 -4.39 29.56
N ARG A 23 -16.69 -3.63 29.91
CA ARG A 23 -16.72 -2.16 29.89
C ARG A 23 -16.85 -1.62 31.32
N PRO A 24 -16.09 -0.59 31.70
CA PRO A 24 -16.21 -0.03 33.03
C PRO A 24 -17.54 0.74 33.16
N LEU A 25 -18.17 0.65 34.33
CA LEU A 25 -19.39 1.38 34.70
C LEU A 25 -19.14 2.18 35.96
N TRP A 26 -19.65 3.42 36.01
CA TRP A 26 -19.61 4.25 37.22
C TRP A 26 -20.90 5.05 37.41
N SER A 27 -21.32 5.24 38.67
CA SER A 27 -22.49 6.06 39.00
C SER A 27 -22.17 7.55 38.94
N VAL A 28 -23.19 8.37 38.66
CA VAL A 28 -23.13 9.84 38.66
C VAL A 28 -24.20 10.37 39.62
N PRO A 29 -23.83 10.72 40.87
CA PRO A 29 -24.75 11.17 41.90
C PRO A 29 -25.14 12.64 41.74
N GLU A 30 -26.20 13.04 42.45
CA GLU A 30 -26.59 14.43 42.62
C GLU A 30 -25.82 15.09 43.77
N VAL A 31 -25.39 16.34 43.58
CA VAL A 31 -24.57 17.09 44.56
C VAL A 31 -25.13 18.48 44.82
N ALA A 32 -24.90 19.00 46.02
CA ALA A 32 -25.29 20.37 46.39
C ALA A 32 -24.13 21.37 46.20
N THR A 33 -22.89 20.89 46.23
CA THR A 33 -21.69 21.74 46.14
C THR A 33 -20.69 21.21 45.11
N VAL A 34 -19.99 22.14 44.45
CA VAL A 34 -18.94 21.86 43.45
C VAL A 34 -17.61 22.40 43.99
N PRO A 35 -16.52 21.60 43.98
CA PRO A 35 -15.23 22.04 44.47
C PRO A 35 -14.61 23.05 43.51
N VAL A 36 -13.66 23.83 44.00
CA VAL A 36 -12.74 24.59 43.16
C VAL A 36 -11.44 23.80 42.95
N PRO A 37 -10.71 23.98 41.84
CA PRO A 37 -9.50 23.19 41.58
C PRO A 37 -8.44 23.24 42.68
N THR A 38 -8.33 24.35 43.42
CA THR A 38 -7.36 24.50 44.51
C THR A 38 -7.67 23.61 45.72
N THR A 39 -8.93 23.31 46.02
CA THR A 39 -9.30 22.38 47.11
C THR A 39 -8.99 20.93 46.73
N LEU A 40 -9.16 20.56 45.46
CA LEU A 40 -8.76 19.25 44.95
C LEU A 40 -7.25 19.01 45.07
N LEU A 41 -6.43 20.06 44.96
CA LEU A 41 -4.98 19.95 45.18
C LEU A 41 -4.60 19.70 46.65
N GLN A 42 -5.40 20.16 47.61
CA GLN A 42 -5.14 20.11 49.05
C GLN A 42 -5.63 18.82 49.75
N GLY A 43 -6.15 17.85 49.02
CA GLY A 43 -6.64 16.61 49.62
C GLY A 43 -7.52 15.73 48.74
N GLY A 44 -7.88 16.18 47.53
CA GLY A 44 -8.69 15.41 46.58
C GLY A 44 -10.07 15.05 47.13
N GLU A 45 -10.70 15.96 47.87
CA GLU A 45 -11.96 15.67 48.55
C GLU A 45 -13.13 16.35 47.84
N TRP A 46 -14.02 15.54 47.29
CA TRP A 46 -15.38 15.93 46.92
C TRP A 46 -16.31 14.79 47.34
N PRO A 47 -16.64 14.69 48.64
CA PRO A 47 -17.32 13.52 49.18
C PRO A 47 -18.63 13.21 48.48
N GLU A 48 -19.43 14.20 48.10
CA GLU A 48 -20.74 13.98 47.46
C GLU A 48 -20.64 13.39 46.03
N ALA A 49 -19.50 13.54 45.34
CA ALA A 49 -19.32 13.07 43.98
C ALA A 49 -18.82 11.62 43.90
N ALA A 50 -19.17 10.91 42.82
CA ALA A 50 -18.54 9.64 42.52
C ALA A 50 -17.14 9.88 41.95
N ALA A 51 -16.19 8.99 42.25
CA ALA A 51 -14.84 9.09 41.72
C ALA A 51 -14.26 7.75 41.32
N PHE A 52 -13.46 7.78 40.25
CA PHE A 52 -12.69 6.62 39.82
C PHE A 52 -11.26 7.00 39.44
N THR A 53 -10.43 5.97 39.51
CA THR A 53 -9.11 5.90 38.91
C THR A 53 -9.06 4.66 38.01
N GLY A 54 -7.88 4.09 37.75
CA GLY A 54 -7.77 2.86 36.96
C GLY A 54 -7.45 3.10 35.49
N PHE A 55 -6.68 4.14 35.18
CA PHE A 55 -6.31 4.48 33.81
C PHE A 55 -5.23 3.56 33.27
N SER A 56 -5.40 3.08 32.04
CA SER A 56 -4.48 2.17 31.36
C SER A 56 -3.79 2.83 30.17
N GLU A 57 -2.58 2.40 29.85
CA GLU A 57 -1.89 2.82 28.63
C GLU A 57 -2.69 2.40 27.39
N LEU A 58 -2.80 3.31 26.41
CA LEU A 58 -3.67 3.18 25.24
C LEU A 58 -3.45 1.88 24.46
N SER A 59 -2.20 1.56 24.11
CA SER A 59 -1.89 0.44 23.22
C SER A 59 -1.81 -0.90 23.94
N SER A 60 -1.32 -0.91 25.18
CA SER A 60 -1.12 -2.15 25.93
C SER A 60 -2.35 -2.56 26.76
N GLY A 61 -3.24 -1.62 27.08
CA GLY A 61 -4.37 -1.81 28.00
C GLY A 61 -3.94 -2.04 29.46
N VAL A 62 -2.64 -1.95 29.76
CA VAL A 62 -2.08 -2.18 31.10
C VAL A 62 -2.21 -0.92 31.95
N LEU A 63 -2.56 -1.09 33.22
CA LEU A 63 -2.69 -0.02 34.20
C LEU A 63 -1.42 0.84 34.33
N SER A 64 -1.56 2.17 34.18
CA SER A 64 -0.47 3.16 34.26
C SER A 64 0.05 3.35 35.68
N ARG A 65 1.36 3.60 35.88
CA ARG A 65 1.94 3.83 37.22
C ARG A 65 1.57 5.18 37.81
N SER A 66 1.32 6.18 36.97
CA SER A 66 0.72 7.44 37.41
C SER A 66 -0.79 7.40 37.19
N GLN A 67 -1.54 7.42 38.28
CA GLN A 67 -2.99 7.27 38.27
C GLN A 67 -3.64 8.63 38.53
N PRO A 68 -4.33 9.22 37.53
CA PRO A 68 -5.20 10.35 37.76
C PRO A 68 -6.50 9.87 38.43
N VAL A 69 -7.21 10.83 39.02
CA VAL A 69 -8.54 10.62 39.58
C VAL A 69 -9.51 11.55 38.87
N VAL A 70 -10.68 11.02 38.48
CA VAL A 70 -11.78 11.77 37.90
C VAL A 70 -12.99 11.64 38.82
N TRP A 71 -13.65 12.76 39.09
CA TRP A 71 -14.92 12.85 39.81
C TRP A 71 -16.03 13.22 38.84
N LEU A 72 -17.20 12.60 39.04
CA LEU A 72 -18.42 12.86 38.29
C LEU A 72 -19.57 13.17 39.25
N ALA A 73 -20.34 14.19 38.91
CA ALA A 73 -21.51 14.63 39.65
C ALA A 73 -22.47 15.39 38.74
N ARG A 74 -23.72 15.54 39.17
CA ARG A 74 -24.69 16.42 38.50
C ARG A 74 -25.52 17.23 39.49
N ASP A 75 -26.19 18.26 38.99
CA ASP A 75 -27.39 18.82 39.63
C ASP A 75 -28.59 18.68 38.67
N GLY A 76 -29.66 19.46 38.88
CA GLY A 76 -30.84 19.47 38.00
C GLY A 76 -30.62 20.09 36.62
N GLN A 77 -29.49 20.76 36.36
CA GLN A 77 -29.23 21.53 35.13
C GLN A 77 -27.91 21.19 34.45
N ARG A 78 -26.89 20.76 35.20
CA ARG A 78 -25.52 20.61 34.70
C ARG A 78 -24.88 19.29 35.12
N LEU A 79 -23.99 18.81 34.25
CA LEU A 79 -23.02 17.78 34.53
C LEU A 79 -21.71 18.43 34.97
N TYR A 80 -21.10 17.89 36.03
CA TYR A 80 -19.82 18.32 36.56
C TYR A 80 -18.81 17.19 36.46
N MET A 81 -17.63 17.51 35.94
CA MET A 81 -16.50 16.60 35.86
C MET A 81 -15.28 17.29 36.42
N ALA A 82 -14.67 16.70 37.44
CA ALA A 82 -13.45 17.22 38.04
C ALA A 82 -12.33 16.21 37.94
N TRP A 83 -11.09 16.66 37.98
CA TRP A 83 -9.95 15.77 37.92
C TRP A 83 -8.76 16.26 38.73
N ARG A 84 -7.88 15.30 39.04
CA ARG A 84 -6.57 15.52 39.64
C ARG A 84 -5.57 14.58 39.01
N ALA A 85 -4.59 15.15 38.31
CA ALA A 85 -3.52 14.41 37.63
C ALA A 85 -2.18 14.63 38.35
N PRO A 86 -1.50 13.56 38.80
CA PRO A 86 -0.19 13.67 39.43
C PRO A 86 0.85 14.27 38.47
N ARG A 87 1.76 15.08 39.02
CA ARG A 87 2.91 15.64 38.29
C ARG A 87 4.19 14.89 38.62
N VAL A 88 5.08 14.81 37.64
CA VAL A 88 6.47 14.40 37.90
C VAL A 88 7.17 15.55 38.61
N LYS A 89 7.70 15.28 39.81
CA LYS A 89 8.37 16.28 40.64
C LYS A 89 9.48 17.00 39.86
N GLY A 90 9.39 18.34 39.81
CA GLY A 90 10.35 19.20 39.10
C GLY A 90 10.19 19.26 37.58
N ALA A 91 9.21 18.58 36.99
CA ALA A 91 8.95 18.62 35.55
C ALA A 91 7.92 19.71 35.19
N PRO A 92 8.13 20.47 34.09
CA PRO A 92 7.16 21.44 33.59
C PRO A 92 5.97 20.76 32.91
N LEU A 93 4.81 21.42 32.92
CA LEU A 93 3.64 21.03 32.11
C LEU A 93 3.77 21.66 30.71
N ALA A 94 3.39 20.92 29.67
CA ALA A 94 3.17 21.45 28.33
C ALA A 94 1.79 22.12 28.28
N GLN A 95 1.79 23.40 27.88
CA GLN A 95 0.61 24.29 27.87
C GLN A 95 0.78 25.34 26.77
N ALA A 96 1.29 24.93 25.60
CA ALA A 96 1.66 25.87 24.54
C ALA A 96 0.43 26.42 23.80
N THR A 97 -0.68 25.67 23.81
CA THR A 97 -1.90 26.04 23.10
C THR A 97 -2.81 26.85 24.01
N THR A 98 -3.12 28.08 23.61
CA THR A 98 -3.99 28.97 24.41
C THR A 98 -5.30 29.32 23.72
N GLU A 99 -5.43 29.00 22.43
CA GLU A 99 -6.62 29.24 21.62
C GLU A 99 -7.66 28.14 21.79
N ARG A 100 -8.95 28.53 21.84
CA ARG A 100 -10.06 27.57 21.85
C ARG A 100 -10.04 26.75 20.55
N ASP A 101 -10.34 25.47 20.66
CA ASP A 101 -10.35 24.49 19.55
C ASP A 101 -8.99 24.28 18.85
N GLY A 102 -7.90 24.73 19.49
CA GLY A 102 -6.53 24.46 19.05
C GLY A 102 -6.10 23.00 19.30
N PRO A 103 -4.86 22.63 18.88
CA PRO A 103 -4.35 21.26 18.95
C PRO A 103 -3.91 20.85 20.37
N LEU A 104 -4.85 20.86 21.31
CA LEU A 104 -4.62 20.65 22.75
C LEU A 104 -4.09 19.25 23.10
N TRP A 105 -4.30 18.24 22.26
CA TRP A 105 -3.75 16.88 22.41
C TRP A 105 -2.21 16.81 22.40
N ASN A 106 -1.52 17.92 22.07
CA ASN A 106 -0.06 18.03 22.19
C ASN A 106 0.41 18.55 23.56
N ASP A 107 -0.50 19.08 24.37
CA ASP A 107 -0.23 19.61 25.71
C ASP A 107 -0.46 18.53 26.79
N ASP A 108 -0.23 18.88 28.06
CA ASP A 108 -0.73 18.07 29.18
C ASP A 108 -2.23 18.37 29.35
N SER A 109 -3.09 17.45 28.90
CA SER A 109 -4.54 17.61 28.82
C SER A 109 -5.34 16.43 29.37
N ILE A 110 -6.62 16.69 29.64
CA ILE A 110 -7.67 15.67 29.80
C ILE A 110 -8.59 15.72 28.58
N GLU A 111 -8.95 14.56 28.04
CA GLU A 111 -10.00 14.42 27.05
C GLU A 111 -11.19 13.70 27.67
N LEU A 112 -12.40 14.20 27.43
CA LEU A 112 -13.66 13.68 27.95
C LEU A 112 -14.59 13.39 26.78
N PHE A 113 -15.10 12.16 26.72
CA PHE A 113 -15.98 11.68 25.67
C PHE A 113 -17.36 11.37 26.25
N LEU A 114 -18.40 12.00 25.70
CA LEU A 114 -19.77 11.88 26.16
C LEU A 114 -20.68 11.39 25.03
N ASP A 115 -21.42 10.32 25.25
CA ASP A 115 -22.51 9.87 24.37
C ASP A 115 -23.81 9.82 25.18
N PRO A 116 -24.56 10.94 25.23
CA PRO A 116 -25.82 11.02 25.97
C PRO A 116 -26.92 10.10 25.46
N GLY A 117 -26.85 9.71 24.18
CA GLY A 117 -27.81 8.79 23.55
C GLY A 117 -27.50 7.32 23.80
N HIS A 118 -26.35 7.02 24.42
CA HIS A 118 -25.83 5.66 24.65
C HIS A 118 -25.79 4.82 23.36
N THR A 119 -25.49 5.49 22.24
CA THR A 119 -25.50 4.90 20.89
C THR A 119 -24.26 4.05 20.61
N HIS A 120 -23.18 4.25 21.36
CA HIS A 120 -21.85 3.71 21.10
C HIS A 120 -21.33 4.02 19.69
N ARG A 121 -21.78 5.14 19.10
CA ARG A 121 -21.42 5.58 17.73
C ARG A 121 -21.23 7.08 17.63
N ASP A 122 -22.16 7.86 18.16
CA ASP A 122 -22.14 9.32 18.17
C ASP A 122 -21.72 9.83 19.54
N TYR A 123 -20.81 10.81 19.57
CA TYR A 123 -20.24 11.30 20.82
C TYR A 123 -19.76 12.74 20.68
N LEU A 124 -19.66 13.40 21.82
CA LEU A 124 -19.09 14.72 22.01
C LEU A 124 -17.73 14.57 22.68
N GLN A 125 -16.79 15.43 22.34
CA GLN A 125 -15.44 15.44 22.87
C GLN A 125 -15.14 16.81 23.46
N LEU A 126 -14.61 16.83 24.69
CA LEU A 126 -14.02 18.02 25.31
C LEU A 126 -12.55 17.74 25.57
N ILE A 127 -11.64 18.64 25.21
CA ILE A 127 -10.23 18.57 25.60
C ILE A 127 -9.89 19.81 26.42
N ILE A 128 -9.32 19.61 27.60
CA ILE A 128 -8.89 20.69 28.48
C ILE A 128 -7.41 20.53 28.81
N ASN A 129 -6.58 21.50 28.42
CA ASN A 129 -5.18 21.51 28.83
C ASN A 129 -5.00 22.09 30.25
N ALA A 130 -3.80 21.91 30.81
CA ALA A 130 -3.54 22.39 32.16
C ALA A 130 -3.55 23.93 32.31
N ALA A 131 -3.60 24.71 31.23
CA ALA A 131 -3.83 26.16 31.26
C ALA A 131 -5.33 26.54 31.29
N GLY A 132 -6.23 25.55 31.16
CA GLY A 132 -7.68 25.77 31.14
C GLY A 132 -8.24 26.10 29.76
N THR A 133 -7.46 25.98 28.70
CA THR A 133 -7.93 26.12 27.32
C THR A 133 -8.79 24.92 26.94
N LEU A 134 -9.91 25.19 26.26
CA LEU A 134 -10.93 24.21 25.88
C LEU A 134 -10.91 23.97 24.36
N TYR A 135 -11.03 22.71 23.95
CA TYR A 135 -11.54 22.29 22.65
C TYR A 135 -12.87 21.60 22.90
N ASP A 136 -13.85 21.84 22.04
CA ASP A 136 -15.07 21.06 21.98
C ASP A 136 -15.51 20.71 20.56
N GLY A 137 -16.12 19.53 20.41
CA GLY A 137 -16.58 19.07 19.12
C GLY A 137 -17.48 17.84 19.20
N ARG A 138 -18.14 17.52 18.09
CA ARG A 138 -18.91 16.28 17.91
C ARG A 138 -18.14 15.32 17.01
N GLY A 139 -17.79 14.16 17.51
CA GLY A 139 -16.86 13.27 16.85
C GLY A 139 -15.48 13.91 16.69
N ARG A 140 -15.13 14.31 15.46
CA ARG A 140 -13.91 15.06 15.13
C ARG A 140 -14.21 16.43 14.50
N ASP A 141 -15.46 16.86 14.57
CA ASP A 141 -15.91 18.14 14.02
C ASP A 141 -15.92 19.20 15.14
N PRO A 142 -15.04 20.23 15.06
CA PRO A 142 -14.99 21.32 16.04
C PRO A 142 -16.05 22.41 15.80
N SER A 143 -16.96 22.24 14.83
CA SER A 143 -18.00 23.24 14.56
C SER A 143 -19.03 23.37 15.70
N TRP A 144 -19.18 22.31 16.50
CA TRP A 144 -20.06 22.31 17.66
C TRP A 144 -19.34 22.91 18.88
N ASN A 145 -19.91 23.96 19.45
CA ASN A 145 -19.42 24.60 20.66
C ASN A 145 -20.37 24.35 21.83
N SER A 146 -19.78 24.10 23.00
CA SER A 146 -20.48 23.85 24.25
C SER A 146 -20.51 25.09 25.16
N ASP A 147 -21.38 25.07 26.16
CA ASP A 147 -21.42 26.07 27.24
C ASP A 147 -20.46 25.76 28.41
N ALA A 148 -19.45 24.93 28.15
CA ALA A 148 -18.56 24.44 29.19
C ALA A 148 -17.83 25.57 29.92
N GLN A 149 -17.86 25.54 31.25
CA GLN A 149 -17.07 26.42 32.11
C GLN A 149 -15.94 25.63 32.74
N VAL A 150 -14.72 26.06 32.48
CA VAL A 150 -13.48 25.38 32.88
C VAL A 150 -12.73 26.20 33.91
N GLN A 151 -12.26 25.55 34.97
CA GLN A 151 -11.29 26.08 35.92
C GLN A 151 -10.16 25.08 36.12
N THR A 152 -8.92 25.55 36.18
CA THR A 152 -7.74 24.71 36.44
C THR A 152 -6.85 25.32 37.52
N ALA A 153 -6.08 24.47 38.21
CA ALA A 153 -5.04 24.89 39.14
C ALA A 153 -3.84 23.95 39.07
N VAL A 154 -2.64 24.51 39.18
CA VAL A 154 -1.37 23.76 39.13
C VAL A 154 -0.69 23.86 40.50
N GLY A 155 -0.52 22.72 41.18
CA GLY A 155 0.24 22.59 42.41
C GLY A 155 1.58 21.89 42.19
N ALA A 156 2.43 21.79 43.23
CA ALA A 156 3.76 21.19 43.11
C ALA A 156 3.75 19.69 42.72
N GLU A 157 2.77 18.94 43.23
CA GLU A 157 2.69 17.47 43.09
C GLU A 157 1.57 17.00 42.14
N ALA A 158 0.66 17.89 41.72
CA ALA A 158 -0.46 17.57 40.85
C ALA A 158 -0.98 18.84 40.15
N TRP A 159 -1.74 18.66 39.08
CA TRP A 159 -2.65 19.68 38.56
C TRP A 159 -4.09 19.16 38.62
N ALA A 160 -5.04 20.07 38.76
CA ALA A 160 -6.45 19.74 38.92
C ALA A 160 -7.30 20.69 38.08
N GLY A 161 -8.51 20.25 37.78
CA GLY A 161 -9.48 21.09 37.11
C GLY A 161 -10.91 20.63 37.34
N VAL A 162 -11.83 21.51 37.01
CA VAL A 162 -13.28 21.29 37.08
C VAL A 162 -13.87 21.86 35.80
N VAL A 163 -14.68 21.05 35.12
CA VAL A 163 -15.51 21.47 34.00
C VAL A 163 -16.98 21.24 34.33
N SER A 164 -17.83 22.17 33.94
CA SER A 164 -19.27 22.07 34.08
C SER A 164 -19.95 22.38 32.75
N LEU A 165 -20.99 21.61 32.41
CA LEU A 165 -21.68 21.68 31.13
C LEU A 165 -23.19 21.51 31.34
N SER A 166 -24.03 22.32 30.71
CA SER A 166 -25.47 22.15 30.83
C SER A 166 -25.98 20.96 30.01
N PHE A 167 -27.02 20.29 30.50
CA PHE A 167 -27.71 19.26 29.73
C PHE A 167 -28.32 19.83 28.44
N ALA A 168 -28.78 21.09 28.49
CA ALA A 168 -29.28 21.80 27.33
C ALA A 168 -28.21 21.96 26.22
N SER A 169 -26.96 22.29 26.58
CA SER A 169 -25.85 22.36 25.62
C SER A 169 -25.58 21.01 24.95
N LEU A 170 -25.84 19.91 25.64
CA LEU A 170 -25.72 18.54 25.11
C LEU A 170 -26.91 18.11 24.25
N GLY A 171 -27.95 18.95 24.12
CA GLY A 171 -29.17 18.64 23.38
C GLY A 171 -30.08 17.63 24.09
N VAL A 172 -29.94 17.45 25.41
CA VAL A 172 -30.70 16.48 26.20
C VAL A 172 -31.33 17.10 27.44
N ALA A 173 -32.38 16.47 27.97
CA ALA A 173 -32.90 16.81 29.29
C ALA A 173 -31.98 16.28 30.39
N ALA A 174 -32.18 16.74 31.63
CA ALA A 174 -31.51 16.15 32.79
C ALA A 174 -31.79 14.63 32.85
N PRO A 175 -30.76 13.78 32.99
CA PRO A 175 -30.94 12.33 33.02
C PRO A 175 -31.84 11.89 34.16
N ALA A 176 -32.80 11.02 33.86
CA ALA A 176 -33.63 10.36 34.88
C ALA A 176 -32.80 9.38 35.74
N GLU A 177 -33.35 8.95 36.87
CA GLU A 177 -32.78 7.87 37.68
C GLU A 177 -32.49 6.64 36.82
N ASP A 178 -31.31 6.06 36.99
CA ASP A 178 -30.75 4.91 36.26
C ASP A 178 -30.54 5.11 34.74
N ALA A 179 -30.67 6.33 34.21
CA ALA A 179 -30.30 6.62 32.84
C ALA A 179 -28.83 6.26 32.57
N LEU A 180 -28.54 5.74 31.38
CA LEU A 180 -27.20 5.33 30.97
C LEU A 180 -26.67 6.22 29.86
N TRP A 181 -25.43 6.68 30.01
CA TRP A 181 -24.65 7.31 28.92
C TRP A 181 -23.40 6.48 28.64
N ALA A 182 -22.90 6.54 27.40
CA ALA A 182 -21.56 6.04 27.10
C ALA A 182 -20.50 7.12 27.42
N PHE A 183 -19.36 6.70 27.98
CA PHE A 183 -18.34 7.62 28.47
C PHE A 183 -16.92 7.08 28.37
N ASN A 184 -15.97 7.97 28.08
CA ASN A 184 -14.56 7.72 28.31
C ASN A 184 -13.83 8.98 28.78
N ALA A 185 -12.71 8.78 29.48
CA ALA A 185 -11.78 9.83 29.83
C ALA A 185 -10.37 9.40 29.45
N ALA A 186 -9.57 10.32 28.93
CA ALA A 186 -8.16 10.11 28.63
C ALA A 186 -7.30 11.26 29.16
N PHE A 187 -6.03 10.98 29.42
CA PHE A 187 -5.04 12.00 29.74
C PHE A 187 -3.86 11.93 28.78
N ASP A 188 -3.55 13.05 28.15
CA ASP A 188 -2.34 13.24 27.37
C ASP A 188 -1.24 13.78 28.26
N ARG A 189 -0.05 13.17 28.12
CA ARG A 189 1.12 13.53 28.90
C ARG A 189 2.26 13.92 27.99
N SER A 190 2.79 15.10 28.26
CA SER A 190 4.06 15.54 27.68
C SER A 190 5.19 14.58 28.08
N PRO A 191 6.26 14.46 27.26
CA PRO A 191 7.38 13.57 27.59
C PRO A 191 7.94 13.77 28.99
N ALA A 192 7.91 15.00 29.54
CA ALA A 192 8.43 15.29 30.88
C ALA A 192 7.53 14.74 32.00
N GLN A 193 6.21 14.68 31.80
CA GLN A 193 5.23 14.20 32.77
C GLN A 193 4.99 12.69 32.74
N ARG A 194 5.50 11.98 31.72
CA ARG A 194 5.36 10.52 31.64
C ARG A 194 6.22 9.83 32.71
N PRO A 195 5.64 8.94 33.54
CA PRO A 195 6.37 8.20 34.55
C PRO A 195 7.54 7.42 33.97
N MET A 196 8.62 7.37 34.75
CA MET A 196 9.85 6.72 34.36
C MET A 196 9.88 5.28 34.90
N THR A 197 9.82 4.30 34.00
CA THR A 197 10.12 2.90 34.32
C THR A 197 11.62 2.65 34.17
N PRO A 198 12.19 1.58 34.73
CA PRO A 198 13.61 1.27 34.50
C PRO A 198 14.02 1.07 33.02
N TRP A 199 13.07 0.88 32.10
CA TRP A 199 13.32 0.64 30.67
C TRP A 199 12.90 1.77 29.74
N GLY A 200 12.21 2.80 30.23
CA GLY A 200 11.68 3.88 29.41
C GLY A 200 10.57 4.66 30.09
N ARG A 201 9.93 5.56 29.35
CA ARG A 201 8.73 6.28 29.78
C ARG A 201 7.49 5.45 29.42
N GLU A 202 6.43 5.59 30.20
CA GLU A 202 5.09 5.11 29.80
C GLU A 202 4.59 5.80 28.53
N GLU A 203 3.53 5.25 27.93
CA GLU A 203 2.82 5.84 26.80
C GLU A 203 2.35 7.28 27.06
N ALA A 204 2.13 8.01 25.97
CA ALA A 204 1.68 9.39 26.03
C ALA A 204 0.25 9.51 26.57
N VAL A 205 -0.60 8.56 26.22
CA VAL A 205 -2.05 8.60 26.47
C VAL A 205 -2.43 7.46 27.40
N VAL A 206 -3.22 7.79 28.42
CA VAL A 206 -3.84 6.79 29.29
C VAL A 206 -5.34 6.97 29.30
N THR A 207 -6.11 5.88 29.26
CA THR A 207 -7.57 5.90 29.13
C THR A 207 -8.25 5.18 30.28
N TRP A 208 -9.46 5.61 30.64
CA TRP A 208 -10.29 4.91 31.62
C TRP A 208 -10.92 3.67 31.00
N ALA A 209 -11.72 3.80 29.95
CA ALA A 209 -12.23 2.66 29.19
C ALA A 209 -11.19 2.22 28.14
N PRO A 210 -10.91 0.91 28.03
CA PRO A 210 -9.89 0.40 27.12
C PRO A 210 -10.32 0.53 25.66
N VAL A 211 -9.49 1.20 24.85
CA VAL A 211 -9.60 1.25 23.38
C VAL A 211 -8.46 0.45 22.75
N ALA A 212 -8.53 0.14 21.46
CA ALA A 212 -7.55 -0.73 20.80
C ALA A 212 -6.41 0.02 20.11
N ALA A 213 -6.71 1.12 19.41
CA ALA A 213 -5.71 1.86 18.65
C ALA A 213 -5.88 3.39 18.73
N THR A 214 -7.10 3.89 18.92
CA THR A 214 -7.40 5.33 18.94
C THR A 214 -8.49 5.67 19.96
N LEU A 215 -8.50 6.91 20.45
CA LEU A 215 -9.52 7.42 21.39
C LEU A 215 -10.92 7.50 20.74
N HIS A 216 -11.00 7.50 19.41
CA HIS A 216 -12.23 7.60 18.63
C HIS A 216 -12.87 6.24 18.32
N GLU A 217 -12.96 5.36 19.32
CA GLU A 217 -13.59 4.03 19.26
C GLU A 217 -14.82 4.00 20.20
N PRO A 218 -15.94 4.69 19.84
CA PRO A 218 -17.11 4.84 20.72
C PRO A 218 -17.78 3.50 21.07
N GLU A 219 -17.59 2.48 20.25
CA GLU A 219 -18.01 1.11 20.52
C GLU A 219 -17.31 0.47 21.73
N ARG A 220 -16.28 1.12 22.30
CA ARG A 220 -15.54 0.66 23.47
C ARG A 220 -15.69 1.55 24.70
N PHE A 221 -16.46 2.63 24.62
CA PHE A 221 -16.70 3.51 25.75
C PHE A 221 -17.35 2.76 26.93
N GLY A 222 -17.04 3.19 28.15
CA GLY A 222 -17.67 2.69 29.36
C GLY A 222 -19.08 3.25 29.54
N HIS A 223 -19.65 3.03 30.72
CA HIS A 223 -21.02 3.42 31.06
C HIS A 223 -21.04 4.38 32.25
N LEU A 224 -21.84 5.45 32.15
CA LEU A 224 -22.26 6.26 33.29
C LEU A 224 -23.70 5.92 33.64
N ARG A 225 -23.98 5.75 34.93
CA ARG A 225 -25.34 5.54 35.45
C ARG A 225 -25.75 6.70 36.35
N PHE A 226 -26.76 7.45 35.96
CA PHE A 226 -27.23 8.60 36.74
C PHE A 226 -28.10 8.15 37.90
N VAL A 227 -27.81 8.63 39.11
CA VAL A 227 -28.52 8.22 40.33
C VAL A 227 -28.73 9.41 41.26
N SER A 228 -29.79 9.37 42.07
CA SER A 228 -30.10 10.36 43.10
C SER A 228 -29.30 10.13 44.40
N GLY A 229 -28.75 8.93 44.59
CA GLY A 229 -27.88 8.52 45.70
C GLY A 229 -26.97 7.36 45.29
N GLY A 230 -26.08 6.88 46.17
CA GLY A 230 -25.16 5.78 45.82
C GLY A 230 -23.79 6.27 45.35
N VAL A 231 -23.13 7.06 46.19
CA VAL A 231 -21.78 7.58 45.93
C VAL A 231 -20.76 6.47 46.07
N VAL A 232 -19.94 6.26 45.03
CA VAL A 232 -18.81 5.34 45.08
C VAL A 232 -17.54 6.07 44.69
N GLN A 233 -16.56 6.04 45.59
CA GLN A 233 -15.24 6.60 45.32
C GLN A 233 -14.17 5.54 45.34
N TRP A 234 -13.38 5.52 44.27
CA TRP A 234 -12.13 4.78 44.15
C TRP A 234 -11.05 5.75 43.67
N THR A 235 -10.20 6.20 44.59
CA THR A 235 -9.36 7.38 44.40
C THR A 235 -7.86 7.10 44.50
N GLY A 236 -7.46 5.87 44.83
CA GLY A 236 -6.04 5.55 44.98
C GLY A 236 -5.71 4.08 44.77
N LEU A 237 -4.51 3.83 44.23
CA LEU A 237 -3.96 2.49 44.02
C LEU A 237 -2.58 2.22 44.64
N GLY A 238 -1.99 3.18 45.37
CA GLY A 238 -0.67 3.04 45.98
C GLY A 238 0.47 2.87 44.96
N GLN A 239 1.68 3.36 45.27
CA GLN A 239 2.85 3.17 44.40
C GLN A 239 4.09 2.97 45.26
N PRO A 240 5.02 2.05 44.89
CA PRO A 240 6.01 2.39 43.86
C PRO A 240 6.26 1.41 42.66
N GLN A 241 5.62 0.24 42.55
CA GLN A 241 5.57 -0.58 41.30
C GLN A 241 4.73 -1.87 41.48
N TRP A 242 3.52 -1.70 42.01
CA TRP A 242 2.47 -2.72 42.17
C TRP A 242 2.73 -3.87 43.16
N ARG A 243 3.95 -4.05 43.67
CA ARG A 243 4.24 -5.04 44.72
C ARG A 243 3.67 -4.69 46.10
N GLN A 244 3.23 -3.44 46.27
CA GLN A 244 2.59 -2.89 47.48
C GLN A 244 1.32 -2.13 47.06
N LEU A 245 0.42 -2.82 46.35
CA LEU A 245 -0.86 -2.24 45.93
C LEU A 245 -1.62 -1.71 47.16
N ARG A 246 -2.17 -0.50 47.09
CA ARG A 246 -3.02 0.07 48.16
C ARG A 246 -4.27 0.65 47.54
N VAL A 247 -5.41 0.01 47.75
CA VAL A 247 -6.67 0.49 47.21
C VAL A 247 -7.31 1.43 48.21
N THR A 248 -7.50 2.69 47.81
CA THR A 248 -8.17 3.71 48.61
C THR A 248 -9.53 4.03 48.01
N GLY A 249 -10.58 3.93 48.82
CA GLY A 249 -11.95 4.18 48.38
C GLY A 249 -12.89 4.55 49.53
N TRP A 250 -14.11 4.93 49.17
CA TRP A 250 -15.18 5.30 50.09
C TRP A 250 -16.53 4.84 49.54
N LEU A 251 -17.31 4.18 50.39
CA LEU A 251 -18.63 3.63 50.08
C LEU A 251 -19.55 3.87 51.30
N PRO A 252 -20.39 4.91 51.29
CA PRO A 252 -21.24 5.26 52.42
C PRO A 252 -22.45 4.33 52.61
N ARG A 253 -22.93 3.67 51.54
CA ARG A 253 -24.06 2.72 51.54
C ARG A 253 -23.82 1.59 50.54
N GLY A 254 -24.50 0.46 50.70
CA GLY A 254 -24.38 -0.72 49.83
C GLY A 254 -23.21 -1.65 50.21
N THR A 255 -22.88 -2.59 49.32
CA THR A 255 -21.75 -3.52 49.46
C THR A 255 -20.76 -3.30 48.32
N GLY A 256 -19.46 -3.45 48.61
CA GLY A 256 -18.43 -3.40 47.57
C GLY A 256 -17.45 -4.54 47.71
N HIS A 257 -16.82 -4.93 46.60
CA HIS A 257 -15.78 -5.94 46.57
C HIS A 257 -14.64 -5.47 45.66
N VAL A 258 -13.41 -5.70 46.13
CA VAL A 258 -12.20 -5.55 45.35
C VAL A 258 -11.55 -6.92 45.24
N SER A 259 -11.24 -7.34 44.02
CA SER A 259 -10.56 -8.62 43.78
C SER A 259 -9.32 -8.45 42.92
N LEU A 260 -8.30 -9.23 43.23
CA LEU A 260 -7.06 -9.32 42.48
C LEU A 260 -6.82 -10.79 42.10
N ARG A 261 -6.70 -11.06 40.80
CA ARG A 261 -6.52 -12.42 40.27
C ARG A 261 -5.34 -12.51 39.32
N ALA A 262 -4.46 -13.49 39.52
CA ALA A 262 -3.40 -13.81 38.57
C ALA A 262 -3.98 -14.48 37.31
N THR A 263 -3.48 -14.11 36.13
CA THR A 263 -4.01 -14.63 34.85
C THR A 263 -3.63 -16.10 34.60
N GLU A 264 -2.53 -16.59 35.20
CA GLU A 264 -1.96 -17.93 34.97
C GLU A 264 -2.26 -18.95 36.10
N GLY A 265 -3.43 -18.85 36.74
CA GLY A 265 -3.82 -19.75 37.81
C GLY A 265 -3.27 -19.32 39.18
N GLY A 266 -4.16 -19.29 40.17
CA GLY A 266 -3.89 -18.85 41.53
C GLY A 266 -5.20 -18.48 42.24
N THR A 267 -5.25 -18.64 43.55
CA THR A 267 -6.41 -18.23 44.35
C THR A 267 -6.55 -16.71 44.28
N PRO A 268 -7.71 -16.17 43.86
CA PRO A 268 -7.93 -14.73 43.85
C PRO A 268 -7.88 -14.19 45.28
N TRP A 269 -7.21 -13.05 45.47
CA TRP A 269 -7.38 -12.28 46.68
C TRP A 269 -8.64 -11.44 46.54
N GLN A 270 -9.49 -11.46 47.55
CA GLN A 270 -10.72 -10.68 47.59
C GLN A 270 -10.81 -9.97 48.93
N ALA A 271 -11.24 -8.72 48.90
CA ALA A 271 -11.58 -7.95 50.09
C ALA A 271 -12.94 -7.29 49.87
N GLU A 272 -13.78 -7.36 50.89
CA GLU A 272 -15.09 -6.72 50.93
C GLU A 272 -14.96 -5.30 51.50
N LEU A 273 -15.68 -4.37 50.90
CA LEU A 273 -15.85 -2.99 51.33
C LEU A 273 -17.20 -2.92 52.06
N THR A 274 -17.16 -2.74 53.38
CA THR A 274 -18.36 -2.56 54.20
C THR A 274 -18.79 -1.09 54.20
N PRO A 275 -20.10 -0.80 54.17
CA PRO A 275 -20.60 0.56 54.25
C PRO A 275 -20.32 1.16 55.63
N GLY A 276 -19.81 2.39 55.65
CA GLY A 276 -19.47 3.12 56.87
C GLY A 276 -18.66 4.36 56.51
N GLY A 277 -18.90 5.48 57.19
CA GLY A 277 -18.36 6.80 56.81
C GLY A 277 -16.83 6.96 56.77
N GLU A 278 -16.04 5.90 56.99
CA GLU A 278 -14.57 5.94 56.99
C GLU A 278 -13.95 5.56 55.63
N ARG A 279 -12.84 6.20 55.26
CA ARG A 279 -12.09 5.86 54.03
C ARG A 279 -11.36 4.53 54.19
N LEU A 280 -11.61 3.60 53.28
CA LEU A 280 -11.00 2.27 53.27
C LEU A 280 -9.60 2.33 52.66
N ASN A 281 -8.64 1.64 53.30
CA ASN A 281 -7.27 1.47 52.82
C ASN A 281 -6.93 -0.02 52.80
N LEU A 282 -7.22 -0.68 51.67
CA LEU A 282 -6.95 -2.12 51.51
C LEU A 282 -5.53 -2.36 51.01
N VAL A 283 -4.82 -3.29 51.64
CA VAL A 283 -3.47 -3.73 51.24
C VAL A 283 -3.52 -5.22 50.92
N PRO A 284 -3.50 -5.63 49.64
CA PRO A 284 -3.40 -7.04 49.26
C PRO A 284 -2.07 -7.64 49.73
N PRO A 285 -1.99 -8.98 49.88
CA PRO A 285 -0.71 -9.65 50.10
C PRO A 285 0.26 -9.37 48.94
N SER A 286 1.56 -9.56 49.18
CA SER A 286 2.59 -9.31 48.17
C SER A 286 2.26 -10.02 46.85
N VAL A 287 2.00 -9.24 45.80
CA VAL A 287 1.60 -9.78 44.50
C VAL A 287 2.80 -10.41 43.83
N ARG A 288 2.67 -11.67 43.40
CA ARG A 288 3.74 -12.35 42.64
C ARG A 288 3.99 -11.61 41.33
N PRO A 289 5.24 -11.52 40.85
CA PRO A 289 5.52 -11.00 39.52
C PRO A 289 4.73 -11.75 38.44
N GLY A 290 4.15 -11.02 37.48
CA GLY A 290 3.32 -11.59 36.42
C GLY A 290 2.17 -10.67 36.00
N ARG A 291 1.31 -11.19 35.12
CA ARG A 291 0.06 -10.54 34.69
C ARG A 291 -1.05 -10.83 35.70
N CYS A 292 -1.81 -9.79 36.05
CA CYS A 292 -2.96 -9.89 36.94
C CYS A 292 -4.12 -9.03 36.42
N GLN A 293 -5.32 -9.31 36.93
CA GLN A 293 -6.53 -8.51 36.74
C GLN A 293 -6.96 -7.97 38.10
N LEU A 294 -7.17 -6.65 38.18
CA LEU A 294 -7.78 -5.98 39.33
C LEU A 294 -9.21 -5.63 38.97
N THR A 295 -10.16 -6.18 39.72
CA THR A 295 -11.59 -5.91 39.54
C THR A 295 -12.14 -5.18 40.74
N PHE A 296 -12.83 -4.07 40.49
CA PHE A 296 -13.59 -3.30 41.45
C PHE A 296 -15.08 -3.46 41.13
N ARG A 297 -15.91 -3.81 42.11
CA ARG A 297 -17.37 -3.87 41.98
C ARG A 297 -18.03 -3.27 43.23
N ALA A 298 -18.98 -2.37 43.08
CA ALA A 298 -19.81 -1.85 44.16
C ALA A 298 -21.28 -1.87 43.75
N ALA A 299 -22.17 -2.21 44.68
CA ALA A 299 -23.61 -2.34 44.44
C ALA A 299 -24.42 -1.95 45.68
N GLU A 300 -25.66 -1.51 45.49
CA GLU A 300 -26.65 -1.30 46.53
C GLU A 300 -27.88 -2.16 46.22
N GLY A 301 -28.07 -3.27 46.95
CA GLY A 301 -28.98 -4.34 46.54
C GLY A 301 -28.54 -4.96 45.20
N GLU A 302 -29.46 -5.11 44.25
CA GLU A 302 -29.18 -5.58 42.89
C GLU A 302 -28.59 -4.48 41.98
N ARG A 303 -28.59 -3.21 42.41
CA ARG A 303 -28.14 -2.09 41.59
C ARG A 303 -26.62 -1.95 41.64
N VAL A 304 -25.95 -2.29 40.55
CA VAL A 304 -24.49 -2.03 40.39
C VAL A 304 -24.23 -0.52 40.28
N LEU A 305 -23.43 0.00 41.20
CA LEU A 305 -23.04 1.41 41.25
C LEU A 305 -21.69 1.66 40.57
N ALA A 306 -20.80 0.66 40.58
CA ALA A 306 -19.52 0.74 39.90
C ALA A 306 -18.98 -0.65 39.55
N LEU A 307 -18.37 -0.80 38.38
CA LEU A 307 -17.74 -2.04 37.93
C LEU A 307 -16.56 -1.72 37.01
N ALA A 308 -15.37 -2.24 37.29
CA ALA A 308 -14.24 -2.09 36.37
C ALA A 308 -13.22 -3.22 36.56
N THR A 309 -12.77 -3.81 35.44
CA THR A 309 -11.66 -4.77 35.42
C THR A 309 -10.46 -4.19 34.69
N LYS A 310 -9.30 -4.13 35.36
CA LYS A 310 -8.06 -3.52 34.85
C LYS A 310 -6.92 -4.54 34.75
N PRO A 311 -6.36 -4.77 33.55
CA PRO A 311 -5.12 -5.53 33.39
C PRO A 311 -3.95 -4.81 34.05
N MET A 312 -3.11 -5.53 34.79
CA MET A 312 -1.87 -5.00 35.38
C MET A 312 -0.70 -5.97 35.21
N VAL A 313 0.52 -5.43 35.22
CA VAL A 313 1.76 -6.21 35.19
C VAL A 313 2.61 -5.87 36.40
N VAL A 314 2.87 -6.87 37.24
CA VAL A 314 3.77 -6.76 38.38
C VAL A 314 5.17 -7.23 37.95
N PRO A 315 6.18 -6.34 37.85
CA PRO A 315 7.51 -6.76 37.40
C PRO A 315 8.26 -7.56 38.49
N PRO A 316 9.20 -8.46 38.13
CA PRO A 316 10.12 -9.07 39.09
C PRO A 316 11.12 -8.03 39.64
N ARG A 317 11.70 -8.29 40.82
CA ARG A 317 12.63 -7.34 41.48
C ARG A 317 13.76 -6.91 40.56
N LEU A 318 14.41 -7.89 39.92
CA LEU A 318 15.32 -7.68 38.83
C LEU A 318 14.65 -8.18 37.55
N GLU A 319 14.49 -7.29 36.58
CA GLU A 319 14.05 -7.64 35.23
C GLU A 319 15.27 -7.68 34.32
N PRO A 320 15.57 -8.83 33.68
CA PRO A 320 16.61 -8.89 32.66
C PRO A 320 16.04 -8.54 31.28
N ARG A 321 16.82 -7.81 30.47
CA ARG A 321 16.58 -7.64 29.04
C ARG A 321 17.65 -8.39 28.27
N LEU A 322 17.22 -9.43 27.56
CA LEU A 322 18.09 -10.27 26.75
C LEU A 322 17.94 -9.92 25.28
N GLN A 323 19.07 -9.86 24.59
CA GLN A 323 19.10 -9.71 23.16
C GLN A 323 19.96 -10.79 22.53
N THR A 324 19.34 -11.55 21.65
CA THR A 324 20.02 -12.55 20.83
C THR A 324 20.22 -11.99 19.44
N LEU A 325 21.47 -11.94 19.00
CA LEU A 325 21.83 -11.81 17.58
C LEU A 325 22.11 -13.23 17.09
N ALA A 326 21.10 -13.89 16.54
CA ALA A 326 21.14 -15.31 16.21
C ALA A 326 22.09 -15.62 15.04
N ILE A 327 22.25 -14.69 14.08
CA ILE A 327 23.13 -14.84 12.92
C ILE A 327 24.59 -14.64 13.34
N SER A 328 24.88 -13.53 14.02
CA SER A 328 26.22 -13.19 14.53
C SER A 328 26.61 -14.00 15.78
N ARG A 329 25.69 -14.81 16.31
CA ARG A 329 25.86 -15.66 17.50
C ARG A 329 26.35 -14.84 18.71
N LYS A 330 25.63 -13.78 19.05
CA LYS A 330 25.92 -12.91 20.20
C LYS A 330 24.73 -12.81 21.15
N LEU A 331 24.99 -12.88 22.45
CA LEU A 331 24.03 -12.60 23.50
C LEU A 331 24.44 -11.31 24.22
N THR A 332 23.54 -10.33 24.24
CA THR A 332 23.64 -9.13 25.06
C THR A 332 22.67 -9.24 26.23
N VAL A 333 23.16 -8.91 27.43
CA VAL A 333 22.42 -8.98 28.68
C VAL A 333 22.44 -7.61 29.33
N GLU A 334 21.25 -7.12 29.65
CA GLU A 334 21.02 -5.96 30.50
C GLU A 334 20.09 -6.39 31.63
N ALA A 335 20.09 -5.62 32.71
CA ALA A 335 19.17 -5.80 33.82
C ALA A 335 18.76 -4.45 34.43
N ALA A 336 17.56 -4.45 34.98
CA ALA A 336 17.02 -3.31 35.71
C ALA A 336 16.37 -3.75 37.03
N LEU A 337 16.50 -2.93 38.06
CA LEU A 337 15.84 -3.09 39.34
C LEU A 337 14.56 -2.26 39.35
N HIS A 338 13.46 -2.89 39.73
CA HIS A 338 12.21 -2.22 40.07
C HIS A 338 12.12 -2.11 41.60
N ASP A 339 13.09 -1.42 42.19
CA ASP A 339 13.12 -1.06 43.61
C ASP A 339 12.66 0.42 43.75
N PRO A 340 11.87 0.81 44.76
CA PRO A 340 11.32 2.18 44.88
C PRO A 340 12.39 3.26 45.00
N GLN A 341 13.45 2.94 45.73
CA GLN A 341 14.65 3.74 45.89
C GLN A 341 15.82 2.83 45.53
N PRO A 342 16.11 2.68 44.23
CA PRO A 342 17.17 1.79 43.81
C PRO A 342 18.51 2.33 44.34
N PRO A 343 19.44 1.45 44.74
CA PRO A 343 20.76 1.87 45.20
C PRO A 343 21.46 2.71 44.13
N THR A 344 22.22 3.72 44.57
CA THR A 344 22.99 4.61 43.67
C THR A 344 23.84 3.80 42.70
N GLN A 345 24.43 2.71 43.18
CA GLN A 345 25.15 1.73 42.36
C GLN A 345 25.03 0.32 42.96
N LEU A 346 24.77 -0.68 42.12
CA LEU A 346 24.78 -2.10 42.48
C LEU A 346 25.57 -2.92 41.46
N ALA A 347 26.39 -3.84 41.95
CA ALA A 347 27.07 -4.83 41.15
C ALA A 347 26.32 -6.16 41.14
N VAL A 348 25.99 -6.66 39.95
CA VAL A 348 25.24 -7.91 39.76
C VAL A 348 26.11 -8.89 38.99
N GLY A 349 26.46 -10.01 39.61
CA GLY A 349 27.07 -11.16 38.93
C GLY A 349 26.05 -11.86 38.05
N VAL A 350 26.45 -12.19 36.82
CA VAL A 350 25.61 -12.88 35.83
C VAL A 350 26.30 -14.17 35.41
N ALA A 351 25.59 -15.28 35.49
CA ALA A 351 26.09 -16.58 35.03
C ALA A 351 25.09 -17.22 34.07
N LEU A 352 25.54 -17.48 32.84
CA LEU A 352 24.82 -18.28 31.85
C LEU A 352 25.12 -19.75 32.10
N ARG A 353 24.09 -20.57 32.34
CA ARG A 353 24.22 -21.99 32.69
C ARG A 353 23.56 -22.88 31.65
N ASN A 354 24.19 -24.01 31.35
CA ASN A 354 23.62 -25.04 30.47
C ASN A 354 22.53 -25.86 31.21
N ARG A 355 21.92 -26.84 30.52
CA ARG A 355 20.89 -27.72 31.10
C ARG A 355 21.35 -28.54 32.31
N GLN A 356 22.65 -28.83 32.43
CA GLN A 356 23.24 -29.52 33.58
C GLN A 356 23.53 -28.56 34.75
N GLY A 357 23.16 -27.28 34.64
CA GLY A 357 23.43 -26.26 35.65
C GLY A 357 24.87 -25.74 35.66
N ARG A 358 25.76 -26.20 34.78
CA ARG A 358 27.15 -25.72 34.69
C ARG A 358 27.21 -24.33 34.07
N ALA A 359 27.94 -23.40 34.68
CA ALA A 359 28.20 -22.08 34.12
C ALA A 359 29.09 -22.18 32.88
N VAL A 360 28.62 -21.68 31.74
CA VAL A 360 29.33 -21.65 30.45
C VAL A 360 29.79 -20.24 30.06
N ARG A 361 29.19 -19.21 30.65
CA ARG A 361 29.67 -17.82 30.65
C ARG A 361 29.41 -17.19 32.01
N THR A 362 30.30 -16.30 32.43
CA THR A 362 30.13 -15.48 33.62
C THR A 362 30.54 -14.04 33.31
N GLY A 363 29.99 -13.09 34.07
CA GLY A 363 30.28 -11.68 33.92
C GLY A 363 29.60 -10.86 35.00
N ARG A 364 29.72 -9.53 34.91
CA ARG A 364 29.23 -8.60 35.92
C ARG A 364 28.58 -7.40 35.26
N LEU A 365 27.39 -7.04 35.72
CA LEU A 365 26.68 -5.81 35.36
C LEU A 365 26.86 -4.78 36.47
N ILE A 366 26.96 -3.51 36.07
CA ILE A 366 26.95 -2.36 36.99
C ILE A 366 25.65 -1.59 36.74
N LEU A 367 24.77 -1.61 37.73
CA LEU A 367 23.51 -0.91 37.71
C LEU A 367 23.67 0.41 38.47
N LYS A 368 23.42 1.56 37.83
CA LYS A 368 23.34 2.86 38.51
C LYS A 368 21.89 3.30 38.60
N GLN A 369 21.45 3.69 39.79
CA GLN A 369 20.03 3.97 40.06
C GLN A 369 19.11 2.87 39.51
N GLY A 370 19.52 1.61 39.71
CA GLY A 370 18.76 0.44 39.28
C GLY A 370 18.84 0.10 37.79
N ARG A 371 19.64 0.78 36.96
CA ARG A 371 19.75 0.46 35.51
C ARG A 371 21.15 0.10 35.07
N THR A 372 21.26 -0.89 34.21
CA THR A 372 22.52 -1.25 33.56
C THR A 372 23.14 -0.05 32.85
N THR A 373 24.38 0.26 33.21
CA THR A 373 25.14 1.36 32.58
C THR A 373 25.87 0.92 31.30
N ARG A 374 26.31 -0.34 31.27
CA ARG A 374 26.97 -0.98 30.12
C ARG A 374 26.46 -2.41 30.01
N PRO A 375 25.87 -2.79 28.86
CA PRO A 375 25.43 -4.16 28.63
C PRO A 375 26.59 -5.16 28.69
N LEU A 376 26.32 -6.36 29.19
CA LEU A 376 27.23 -7.49 29.09
C LEU A 376 27.02 -8.17 27.75
N SER A 377 28.10 -8.48 27.04
CA SER A 377 28.04 -9.06 25.69
C SER A 377 28.93 -10.29 25.61
N TRP A 378 28.38 -11.43 25.17
CA TRP A 378 29.12 -12.67 24.95
C TRP A 378 28.95 -13.17 23.52
N SER A 379 30.04 -13.70 22.95
CA SER A 379 29.92 -14.63 21.83
C SER A 379 29.40 -15.98 22.33
N VAL A 380 28.48 -16.55 21.57
CA VAL A 380 27.86 -17.86 21.79
C VAL A 380 28.00 -18.76 20.55
N ALA A 381 29.00 -18.48 19.72
CA ALA A 381 29.26 -19.23 18.49
C ALA A 381 29.67 -20.69 18.75
N ASP A 382 30.42 -20.92 19.82
CA ASP A 382 30.92 -22.21 20.33
C ASP A 382 29.87 -22.99 21.16
N LEU A 383 28.76 -22.35 21.55
CA LEU A 383 27.73 -23.00 22.35
C LEU A 383 26.73 -23.77 21.48
N PRO A 384 26.32 -24.99 21.88
CA PRO A 384 25.29 -25.75 21.17
C PRO A 384 23.93 -25.05 21.24
N ALA A 385 23.08 -25.29 20.26
CA ALA A 385 21.70 -24.81 20.31
C ALA A 385 20.94 -25.49 21.47
N GLY A 386 20.05 -24.76 22.14
CA GLY A 386 19.28 -25.32 23.24
C GLY A 386 18.90 -24.31 24.32
N ARG A 387 18.33 -24.84 25.41
CA ARG A 387 17.91 -24.05 26.57
C ARG A 387 19.06 -23.83 27.53
N TYR A 388 19.13 -22.62 28.06
CA TYR A 388 20.06 -22.14 29.06
C TYR A 388 19.29 -21.33 30.11
N THR A 389 19.93 -21.10 31.26
CA THR A 389 19.41 -20.24 32.31
C THR A 389 20.42 -19.16 32.64
N LEU A 390 20.00 -17.89 32.65
CA LEU A 390 20.80 -16.81 33.23
C LEU A 390 20.43 -16.65 34.69
N ARG A 391 21.43 -16.66 35.56
CA ARG A 391 21.29 -16.35 36.99
C ARG A 391 21.95 -15.02 37.31
N PHE A 392 21.25 -14.21 38.09
CA PHE A 392 21.67 -12.90 38.57
C PHE A 392 21.81 -12.96 40.09
N GLY A 393 22.97 -12.56 40.60
CA GLY A 393 23.25 -12.55 42.05
C GLY A 393 24.08 -11.35 42.48
N GLU A 394 23.95 -10.97 43.74
CA GLU A 394 24.85 -10.00 44.38
C GLU A 394 26.21 -10.65 44.70
N GLY A 395 27.25 -9.83 44.88
CA GLY A 395 28.57 -10.30 45.30
C GLY A 395 28.60 -11.03 46.65
N SER A 396 27.55 -10.88 47.47
CA SER A 396 27.32 -11.56 48.75
C SER A 396 26.76 -12.99 48.62
N GLY A 397 26.50 -13.48 47.40
CA GLY A 397 25.89 -14.78 47.14
C GLY A 397 24.35 -14.77 47.10
N LYS A 398 23.70 -13.64 47.41
CA LYS A 398 22.24 -13.48 47.37
C LYS A 398 21.72 -13.49 45.93
N MET A 399 20.72 -14.33 45.66
CA MET A 399 20.07 -14.41 44.34
C MET A 399 19.11 -13.23 44.12
N LEU A 400 19.20 -12.59 42.95
CA LEU A 400 18.34 -11.45 42.57
C LEU A 400 17.29 -11.85 41.54
N GLY A 401 17.57 -12.86 40.72
CA GLY A 401 16.63 -13.38 39.74
C GLY A 401 17.27 -14.43 38.84
N GLU A 402 16.42 -15.15 38.12
CA GLU A 402 16.84 -16.01 37.04
C GLU A 402 15.87 -15.90 35.87
N THR A 403 16.36 -16.17 34.66
CA THR A 403 15.52 -16.18 33.46
C THR A 403 16.01 -17.25 32.48
N ALA A 404 15.08 -17.84 31.75
CA ALA A 404 15.40 -18.80 30.70
C ALA A 404 15.83 -18.07 29.41
N TRP A 405 16.78 -18.66 28.70
CA TRP A 405 17.21 -18.20 27.39
C TRP A 405 17.40 -19.39 26.46
N THR A 406 16.94 -19.29 25.21
CA THR A 406 17.13 -20.35 24.22
C THR A 406 18.00 -19.85 23.10
N LEU A 407 19.09 -20.56 22.82
CA LEU A 407 19.95 -20.34 21.66
C LEU A 407 19.39 -21.13 20.47
N PRO A 408 18.87 -20.48 19.42
CA PRO A 408 18.38 -21.19 18.24
C PRO A 408 19.51 -21.95 17.53
N ALA A 409 19.13 -22.95 16.74
CA ALA A 409 20.06 -23.64 15.85
C ALA A 409 20.62 -22.69 14.80
N LYS A 410 21.87 -22.92 14.38
CA LYS A 410 22.44 -22.17 13.26
C LYS A 410 21.62 -22.49 11.99
N PRO A 411 21.09 -21.48 11.29
CA PRO A 411 20.25 -21.74 10.12
C PRO A 411 21.06 -22.38 8.99
N LYS A 412 20.48 -23.39 8.31
CA LYS A 412 21.15 -24.08 7.19
C LYS A 412 21.40 -23.17 5.99
N TRP A 413 20.56 -22.16 5.78
CA TRP A 413 20.66 -21.19 4.69
C TRP A 413 21.79 -20.17 4.89
N LEU A 414 22.31 -20.00 6.11
CA LEU A 414 23.32 -18.98 6.40
C LEU A 414 24.64 -19.31 5.69
N GLY A 415 25.07 -18.44 4.77
CA GLY A 415 26.24 -18.69 3.91
C GLY A 415 25.92 -19.51 2.66
N SER A 416 24.63 -19.66 2.29
CA SER A 416 24.20 -20.44 1.13
C SER A 416 24.93 -20.05 -0.15
N LYS A 417 25.27 -21.07 -0.95
CA LYS A 417 25.91 -20.92 -2.27
C LYS A 417 24.90 -20.86 -3.42
N ALA A 418 23.60 -20.88 -3.12
CA ALA A 418 22.54 -20.81 -4.11
C ALA A 418 22.75 -19.63 -5.08
N GLY A 419 22.73 -19.93 -6.38
CA GLY A 419 22.93 -18.96 -7.46
C GLY A 419 24.33 -18.34 -7.58
N ARG A 420 25.31 -18.67 -6.72
CA ARG A 420 26.66 -18.06 -6.81
C ARG A 420 27.45 -18.68 -7.97
N TYR A 421 28.18 -17.84 -8.69
CA TYR A 421 29.11 -18.25 -9.75
C TYR A 421 30.35 -17.34 -9.75
N GLY A 422 31.45 -17.82 -10.31
CA GLY A 422 32.69 -17.05 -10.43
C GLY A 422 32.86 -16.38 -11.78
N ASP A 423 33.90 -15.55 -11.91
CA ASP A 423 34.18 -14.70 -13.08
C ASP A 423 34.47 -15.48 -14.39
N ALA A 424 34.55 -16.81 -14.36
CA ALA A 424 34.63 -17.63 -15.57
C ALA A 424 33.26 -17.82 -16.25
N HIS A 425 32.15 -17.67 -15.51
CA HIS A 425 30.80 -17.80 -16.04
C HIS A 425 30.28 -16.44 -16.51
N VAL A 426 29.65 -16.42 -17.69
CA VAL A 426 28.95 -15.26 -18.24
C VAL A 426 27.50 -15.67 -18.45
N PRO A 427 26.55 -15.10 -17.69
CA PRO A 427 25.14 -15.40 -17.85
C PRO A 427 24.64 -15.00 -19.25
N ARG A 428 23.64 -15.71 -19.76
CA ARG A 428 22.86 -15.22 -20.91
C ARG A 428 22.11 -13.92 -20.51
N PRO A 429 21.89 -12.98 -21.44
CA PRO A 429 22.26 -12.98 -22.87
C PRO A 429 23.62 -12.32 -23.17
N TRP A 430 24.48 -12.10 -22.17
CA TRP A 430 25.74 -11.39 -22.36
C TRP A 430 26.80 -12.24 -23.06
N THR A 431 27.77 -11.54 -23.66
CA THR A 431 28.94 -12.16 -24.29
C THR A 431 30.17 -11.99 -23.40
N PRO A 432 31.14 -12.92 -23.42
CA PRO A 432 32.42 -12.73 -22.74
C PRO A 432 33.11 -11.41 -23.10
N LEU A 433 33.85 -10.86 -22.14
CA LEU A 433 34.62 -9.64 -22.33
C LEU A 433 35.74 -9.84 -23.36
N LYS A 434 35.89 -8.88 -24.28
CA LYS A 434 37.08 -8.80 -25.14
C LYS A 434 37.99 -7.71 -24.60
N VAL A 435 39.18 -8.09 -24.17
CA VAL A 435 40.17 -7.19 -23.56
C VAL A 435 41.34 -7.02 -24.50
N ARG A 436 41.72 -5.77 -24.78
CA ARG A 436 42.96 -5.40 -25.45
C ARG A 436 43.76 -4.50 -24.52
N SER A 437 44.96 -4.92 -24.15
CA SER A 437 45.89 -4.17 -23.31
C SER A 437 47.17 -3.86 -24.09
N GLY A 438 47.57 -2.59 -24.07
CA GLY A 438 48.78 -2.07 -24.73
C GLY A 438 49.05 -0.65 -24.22
N ASN A 439 49.17 0.32 -25.13
CA ASN A 439 49.23 1.75 -24.72
C ASN A 439 47.96 2.22 -23.99
N GLN A 440 46.83 1.53 -24.16
CA GLN A 440 45.56 1.79 -23.47
C GLN A 440 44.87 0.46 -23.15
N LEU A 441 43.98 0.49 -22.16
CA LEU A 441 43.11 -0.64 -21.83
C LEU A 441 41.76 -0.44 -22.54
N GLN A 442 41.46 -1.28 -23.52
CA GLN A 442 40.16 -1.37 -24.16
C GLN A 442 39.43 -2.63 -23.71
N VAL A 443 38.18 -2.47 -23.29
CA VAL A 443 37.33 -3.57 -22.83
C VAL A 443 35.97 -3.47 -23.53
N GLU A 444 35.63 -4.51 -24.28
CA GLU A 444 34.35 -4.62 -24.97
C GLU A 444 33.46 -5.65 -24.27
N CYS A 445 32.20 -5.28 -24.08
CA CYS A 445 31.13 -6.19 -23.72
C CYS A 445 30.04 -6.12 -24.79
N TRP A 446 28.95 -6.88 -24.62
CA TRP A 446 27.88 -6.89 -25.62
C TRP A 446 27.41 -5.46 -25.95
N GLY A 447 27.50 -5.04 -27.22
CA GLY A 447 26.99 -3.74 -27.68
C GLY A 447 27.73 -2.47 -27.19
N ARG A 448 28.80 -2.61 -26.38
CA ARG A 448 29.51 -1.48 -25.75
C ARG A 448 31.03 -1.68 -25.75
N ALA A 449 31.77 -0.59 -25.90
CA ALA A 449 33.24 -0.57 -25.82
C ALA A 449 33.71 0.56 -24.90
N HIS A 450 34.65 0.25 -24.01
CA HIS A 450 35.20 1.18 -23.04
C HIS A 450 36.71 1.27 -23.23
N VAL A 451 37.24 2.48 -23.31
CA VAL A 451 38.67 2.73 -23.30
C VAL A 451 39.02 3.48 -22.03
N PHE A 452 39.92 2.90 -21.22
CA PHE A 452 40.41 3.51 -19.99
C PHE A 452 41.72 4.23 -20.26
N GLY A 453 41.79 5.51 -19.88
CA GLY A 453 43.03 6.29 -19.93
C GLY A 453 43.95 5.98 -18.74
N ASP A 454 45.14 6.60 -18.71
CA ASP A 454 46.18 6.38 -17.68
C ASP A 454 45.78 6.87 -16.27
N GLY A 455 44.65 7.57 -16.14
CA GLY A 455 44.01 7.91 -14.86
C GLY A 455 42.97 6.90 -14.36
N GLY A 456 42.77 5.78 -15.08
CA GLY A 456 41.75 4.77 -14.78
C GLY A 456 40.30 5.23 -15.01
N LEU A 457 40.13 6.42 -15.59
CA LEU A 457 38.83 6.95 -16.03
C LEU A 457 38.60 6.67 -17.51
N PHE A 458 37.37 6.87 -17.96
CA PHE A 458 37.00 6.70 -19.36
C PHE A 458 37.67 7.73 -20.27
N ARG A 459 38.43 7.26 -21.24
CA ARG A 459 38.85 8.04 -22.41
C ARG A 459 37.78 8.05 -23.49
N SER A 460 37.06 6.93 -23.65
CA SER A 460 35.98 6.74 -24.61
C SER A 460 34.99 5.71 -24.06
N VAL A 461 33.70 5.95 -24.29
CA VAL A 461 32.61 5.01 -24.02
C VAL A 461 31.71 5.00 -25.25
N ARG A 462 31.68 3.88 -25.96
CA ARG A 462 30.82 3.69 -27.13
C ARG A 462 29.69 2.75 -26.81
N ALA A 463 28.47 3.15 -27.13
CA ALA A 463 27.27 2.34 -26.99
C ALA A 463 26.46 2.39 -28.29
N ARG A 464 26.03 1.23 -28.80
CA ARG A 464 25.30 1.11 -30.08
C ARG A 464 26.02 1.86 -31.23
N GLY A 465 27.34 1.69 -31.31
CA GLY A 465 28.18 2.26 -32.37
C GLY A 465 28.43 3.78 -32.29
N LYS A 466 27.93 4.49 -31.27
CA LYS A 466 28.18 5.93 -31.09
C LYS A 466 28.96 6.20 -29.82
N GLU A 467 29.83 7.20 -29.90
CA GLU A 467 30.57 7.74 -28.76
C GLU A 467 29.61 8.53 -27.84
N LEU A 468 29.71 8.31 -26.52
CA LEU A 468 28.93 9.05 -25.52
C LEU A 468 29.65 10.33 -25.06
N LEU A 469 30.98 10.30 -25.04
CA LEU A 469 31.80 11.38 -24.48
C LEU A 469 32.30 12.34 -25.56
N ALA A 470 32.30 13.64 -25.25
CA ALA A 470 32.89 14.68 -26.10
C ALA A 470 34.42 14.77 -25.91
N ALA A 471 34.91 14.38 -24.73
CA ALA A 471 36.32 14.32 -24.36
C ALA A 471 36.54 13.28 -23.24
N PRO A 472 37.78 12.90 -22.90
CA PRO A 472 38.05 12.02 -21.77
C PRO A 472 37.50 12.55 -20.45
N ALA A 473 37.00 11.66 -19.59
CA ALA A 473 36.67 11.98 -18.21
C ALA A 473 37.94 12.27 -17.40
N VAL A 474 37.91 13.29 -16.54
CA VAL A 474 39.12 13.81 -15.87
C VAL A 474 38.88 14.13 -14.40
N TRP A 475 39.93 13.92 -13.59
CA TRP A 475 40.02 14.47 -12.25
C TRP A 475 40.51 15.92 -12.32
N ARG A 476 39.76 16.84 -11.70
CA ARG A 476 40.21 18.21 -11.45
C ARG A 476 40.51 18.38 -9.97
N ALA A 477 41.71 18.85 -9.65
CA ALA A 477 42.07 19.19 -8.27
C ALA A 477 42.76 20.56 -8.20
N ALA A 478 42.74 21.16 -7.01
CA ALA A 478 43.49 22.38 -6.71
C ALA A 478 44.16 22.30 -5.33
N VAL A 479 45.39 22.80 -5.25
CA VAL A 479 46.20 22.91 -4.03
C VAL A 479 46.84 24.29 -3.98
N GLY A 480 46.67 25.01 -2.88
CA GLY A 480 47.11 26.40 -2.75
C GLY A 480 46.42 27.35 -3.74
N GLY A 481 45.16 27.07 -4.08
CA GLY A 481 44.37 27.82 -5.08
C GLY A 481 44.77 27.57 -6.54
N LYS A 482 45.82 26.78 -6.80
CA LYS A 482 46.31 26.49 -8.16
C LYS A 482 45.85 25.12 -8.65
N PRO A 483 45.45 24.98 -9.94
CA PRO A 483 45.11 23.68 -10.52
C PRO A 483 46.27 22.68 -10.47
N VAL A 484 45.97 21.41 -10.15
CA VAL A 484 46.94 20.32 -10.19
C VAL A 484 47.12 19.83 -11.63
N SER A 485 48.37 19.79 -12.10
CA SER A 485 48.74 19.12 -13.36
C SER A 485 49.11 17.67 -13.06
N TRP A 486 48.35 16.72 -13.62
CA TRP A 486 48.52 15.30 -13.34
C TRP A 486 49.61 14.67 -14.21
N ARG A 487 50.53 13.94 -13.57
CA ARG A 487 51.34 12.91 -14.19
C ARG A 487 50.65 11.56 -14.03
N ALA A 488 50.37 10.88 -15.13
CA ALA A 488 49.70 9.59 -15.14
C ALA A 488 50.69 8.43 -15.36
N GLU A 489 50.44 7.31 -14.68
CA GLU A 489 51.10 6.03 -14.96
C GLU A 489 50.19 5.17 -15.85
N PRO A 490 50.73 4.36 -16.78
CA PRO A 490 49.91 3.50 -17.64
C PRO A 490 48.97 2.59 -16.85
N THR A 491 47.72 2.49 -17.29
CA THR A 491 46.73 1.59 -16.68
C THR A 491 47.14 0.13 -16.89
N ARG A 492 47.25 -0.63 -15.79
CA ARG A 492 47.70 -2.03 -15.80
C ARG A 492 46.56 -2.99 -15.50
N VAL A 493 46.37 -4.00 -16.35
CA VAL A 493 45.49 -5.13 -16.05
C VAL A 493 46.11 -5.97 -14.93
N ARG A 494 45.31 -6.28 -13.90
CA ARG A 494 45.69 -7.10 -12.75
C ARG A 494 45.15 -8.52 -12.86
N ARG A 495 43.93 -8.65 -13.36
CA ARG A 495 43.25 -9.93 -13.53
C ARG A 495 42.31 -9.86 -14.73
N GLN A 496 42.21 -10.96 -15.46
CA GLN A 496 41.28 -11.10 -16.57
C GLN A 496 40.61 -12.48 -16.51
N ALA A 497 39.29 -12.49 -16.68
CA ALA A 497 38.47 -13.67 -16.86
C ALA A 497 37.38 -13.37 -17.90
N ALA A 498 36.62 -14.38 -18.33
CA ALA A 498 35.56 -14.20 -19.32
C ALA A 498 34.49 -13.19 -18.86
N GLY A 499 34.18 -13.16 -17.57
CA GLY A 499 33.13 -12.34 -16.97
C GLY A 499 33.60 -11.06 -16.28
N ALA A 500 34.89 -10.87 -16.06
CA ALA A 500 35.41 -9.66 -15.40
C ALA A 500 36.87 -9.36 -15.75
N VAL A 501 37.22 -8.08 -15.75
CA VAL A 501 38.61 -7.58 -15.82
C VAL A 501 38.86 -6.59 -14.70
N GLU A 502 40.01 -6.72 -14.03
CA GLU A 502 40.47 -5.83 -12.97
C GLU A 502 41.71 -5.09 -13.43
N PHE A 503 41.81 -3.81 -13.12
CA PHE A 503 42.90 -2.94 -13.51
C PHE A 503 43.26 -1.94 -12.43
N GLU A 504 44.46 -1.37 -12.50
CA GLU A 504 44.94 -0.33 -11.60
C GLU A 504 45.59 0.80 -12.40
N SER A 505 45.39 2.04 -11.94
CA SER A 505 46.06 3.22 -12.48
C SER A 505 46.43 4.19 -11.35
N ARG A 506 47.35 5.12 -11.66
CA ARG A 506 47.85 6.10 -10.69
C ARG A 506 48.04 7.47 -11.34
N LEU A 507 47.63 8.50 -10.61
CA LEU A 507 47.90 9.90 -10.92
C LEU A 507 48.68 10.53 -9.77
N SER A 508 49.59 11.45 -10.09
CA SER A 508 50.30 12.26 -9.10
C SER A 508 50.52 13.68 -9.58
N GLY A 509 50.49 14.66 -8.67
CA GLY A 509 50.73 16.06 -8.99
C GLY A 509 50.57 16.96 -7.75
N SER A 510 51.41 17.99 -7.62
CA SER A 510 51.36 18.98 -6.53
C SER A 510 51.21 18.37 -5.12
N GLY A 511 51.92 17.29 -4.83
CA GLY A 511 51.87 16.58 -3.54
C GLY A 511 50.65 15.66 -3.33
N VAL A 512 49.74 15.57 -4.29
CA VAL A 512 48.55 14.69 -4.24
C VAL A 512 48.79 13.45 -5.10
N ARG A 513 48.32 12.29 -4.63
CA ARG A 513 48.31 11.03 -5.36
C ARG A 513 46.91 10.44 -5.38
N LEU A 514 46.48 9.97 -6.56
CA LEU A 514 45.26 9.18 -6.74
C LEU A 514 45.66 7.78 -7.17
N ARG A 515 45.18 6.76 -6.45
CA ARG A 515 45.27 5.36 -6.85
C ARG A 515 43.86 4.88 -7.18
N CYS A 516 43.64 4.43 -8.41
CA CYS A 516 42.36 3.90 -8.85
C CYS A 516 42.48 2.39 -9.06
N GLN A 517 41.62 1.61 -8.40
CA GLN A 517 41.42 0.19 -8.66
C GLN A 517 40.07 0.01 -9.34
N GLY A 518 40.10 -0.45 -10.59
CA GLY A 518 38.92 -0.65 -11.41
C GLY A 518 38.58 -2.12 -11.60
N ARG A 519 37.28 -2.43 -11.65
CA ARG A 519 36.75 -3.74 -12.05
C ARG A 519 35.59 -3.53 -13.03
N MET A 520 35.69 -4.11 -14.21
CA MET A 520 34.60 -4.13 -15.19
C MET A 520 34.06 -5.54 -15.37
N GLU A 521 32.74 -5.71 -15.29
CA GLU A 521 32.03 -6.99 -15.45
C GLU A 521 31.42 -7.15 -16.85
N PHE A 522 31.00 -8.37 -17.19
CA PHE A 522 30.46 -8.78 -18.50
C PHE A 522 29.30 -7.94 -19.04
N ASP A 523 28.51 -7.31 -18.17
CA ASP A 523 27.39 -6.46 -18.55
C ASP A 523 27.79 -4.99 -18.75
N GLY A 524 29.07 -4.66 -18.59
CA GLY A 524 29.59 -3.30 -18.69
C GLY A 524 29.47 -2.47 -17.41
N PHE A 525 29.12 -3.10 -16.28
CA PHE A 525 29.24 -2.47 -14.97
C PHE A 525 30.71 -2.26 -14.63
N VAL A 526 31.10 -1.02 -14.30
CA VAL A 526 32.47 -0.62 -13.93
C VAL A 526 32.45 -0.07 -12.52
N LYS A 527 33.18 -0.70 -11.60
CA LYS A 527 33.38 -0.21 -10.23
C LYS A 527 34.80 0.32 -10.07
N LEU A 528 34.93 1.55 -9.60
CA LEU A 528 36.20 2.24 -9.36
C LEU A 528 36.33 2.54 -7.85
N GLN A 529 37.40 2.04 -7.24
CA GLN A 529 37.81 2.40 -5.88
C GLN A 529 38.98 3.37 -5.98
N VAL A 530 38.77 4.59 -5.52
CA VAL A 530 39.73 5.70 -5.63
C VAL A 530 40.24 6.06 -4.24
N GLU A 531 41.55 5.90 -4.04
CA GLU A 531 42.24 6.34 -2.83
C GLU A 531 43.02 7.62 -3.12
N VAL A 532 42.75 8.67 -2.34
CA VAL A 532 43.38 9.99 -2.40
C VAL A 532 44.33 10.13 -1.22
N THR A 533 45.61 10.33 -1.50
CA THR A 533 46.65 10.54 -0.48
C THR A 533 47.44 11.81 -0.79
N GLY A 534 48.02 12.40 0.24
CA GLY A 534 48.87 13.58 0.14
C GLY A 534 50.23 13.33 0.78
N THR A 535 51.24 14.05 0.33
CA THR A 535 52.47 14.23 1.12
C THR A 535 52.14 14.99 2.42
N PRO A 536 52.95 14.87 3.49
CA PRO A 536 52.70 15.60 4.74
C PRO A 536 52.46 17.10 4.51
N GLY A 537 51.39 17.64 5.11
CA GLY A 537 51.00 19.05 4.98
C GLY A 537 50.14 19.39 3.75
N THR A 538 49.91 18.46 2.82
CA THR A 538 49.07 18.71 1.64
C THR A 538 47.61 18.97 2.03
N THR A 539 47.08 20.11 1.56
CA THR A 539 45.67 20.49 1.72
C THR A 539 45.03 20.63 0.35
N LEU A 540 43.98 19.85 0.09
CA LEU A 540 43.15 20.00 -1.11
C LEU A 540 42.17 21.15 -0.92
N ASP A 541 42.16 22.08 -1.87
CA ASP A 541 41.13 23.12 -1.97
C ASP A 541 39.95 22.63 -2.79
N ARG A 542 40.21 21.79 -3.80
CA ARG A 542 39.19 21.21 -4.69
C ARG A 542 39.57 19.80 -5.15
N LEU A 543 38.57 18.94 -5.29
CA LEU A 543 38.61 17.68 -6.03
C LEU A 543 37.24 17.46 -6.70
N ALA A 544 37.22 17.31 -8.02
CA ALA A 544 36.01 17.05 -8.78
C ALA A 544 36.27 16.02 -9.90
N LEU A 545 35.27 15.19 -10.18
CA LEU A 545 35.24 14.34 -11.38
C LEU A 545 34.40 15.03 -12.46
N GLU A 546 34.96 15.18 -13.65
CA GLU A 546 34.32 15.82 -14.79
C GLU A 546 34.14 14.80 -15.93
N ILE A 547 32.89 14.61 -16.37
CA ILE A 547 32.50 13.67 -17.44
C ILE A 547 31.79 14.47 -18.55
N PRO A 548 32.48 14.80 -19.64
CA PRO A 548 31.91 15.61 -20.71
C PRO A 548 31.14 14.74 -21.70
N PHE A 549 29.81 14.80 -21.64
CA PHE A 549 28.93 14.12 -22.60
C PHE A 549 28.83 14.92 -23.89
N ARG A 550 28.71 14.21 -25.02
CA ARG A 550 28.27 14.79 -26.29
C ARG A 550 26.89 15.43 -26.13
N LYS A 551 26.71 16.63 -26.68
CA LYS A 551 25.45 17.38 -26.55
C LYS A 551 24.27 16.64 -27.19
N GLU A 552 24.51 15.97 -28.31
CA GLU A 552 23.52 15.15 -29.00
C GLU A 552 23.09 13.91 -28.21
N VAL A 553 23.92 13.46 -27.25
CA VAL A 553 23.61 12.33 -26.36
C VAL A 553 22.96 12.82 -25.07
N ALA A 554 23.43 13.90 -24.44
CA ALA A 554 22.92 14.38 -23.16
C ALA A 554 21.58 15.12 -23.27
N ARG A 555 20.51 14.40 -23.64
CA ARG A 555 19.17 14.94 -23.90
C ARG A 555 18.18 14.66 -22.78
N LEU A 556 18.31 13.52 -22.12
CA LEU A 556 17.47 13.02 -21.04
C LEU A 556 18.32 12.76 -19.79
N LEU A 557 17.69 12.88 -18.63
CA LEU A 557 18.28 12.56 -17.34
C LEU A 557 17.31 11.71 -16.50
N HIS A 558 17.88 10.81 -15.73
CA HIS A 558 17.20 10.05 -14.70
C HIS A 558 18.08 10.03 -13.45
N HIS A 559 17.56 10.31 -12.26
CA HIS A 559 18.38 10.27 -11.03
C HIS A 559 17.66 9.56 -9.89
N PHE A 560 18.41 9.26 -8.82
CA PHE A 560 17.85 8.64 -7.62
C PHE A 560 16.64 9.46 -7.12
N PRO A 561 15.47 8.82 -6.90
CA PRO A 561 14.25 9.54 -6.61
C PRO A 561 14.32 10.24 -5.26
N LYS A 562 13.57 11.34 -5.14
CA LYS A 562 13.40 12.14 -3.92
C LYS A 562 11.94 12.05 -3.47
N PRO A 563 11.56 12.56 -2.27
CA PRO A 563 10.15 12.56 -1.84
C PRO A 563 9.17 13.17 -2.87
N SER A 564 9.65 14.05 -3.77
CA SER A 564 8.89 14.61 -4.90
C SER A 564 8.47 13.60 -5.98
N VAL A 565 8.83 12.32 -5.84
CA VAL A 565 8.40 11.23 -6.73
C VAL A 565 7.22 10.47 -6.13
N TRP A 566 7.08 10.47 -4.81
CA TRP A 566 6.16 9.56 -4.10
C TRP A 566 5.09 10.29 -3.31
N VAL A 567 5.46 11.40 -2.67
CA VAL A 567 4.60 12.11 -1.70
C VAL A 567 4.00 13.36 -2.34
N ALA A 568 4.86 14.20 -2.91
CA ALA A 568 4.46 15.46 -3.53
C ALA A 568 4.91 15.47 -5.00
N VAL A 569 4.33 14.59 -5.82
CA VAL A 569 4.67 14.44 -7.24
C VAL A 569 4.68 15.80 -7.93
N ASP A 570 5.87 16.26 -8.28
CA ASP A 570 6.14 17.53 -8.95
C ASP A 570 6.84 17.23 -10.27
N MET A 571 6.11 17.43 -11.38
CA MET A 571 6.62 17.13 -12.72
C MET A 571 7.79 18.03 -13.14
N GLU A 572 7.94 19.22 -12.57
CA GLU A 572 9.10 20.08 -12.85
C GLU A 572 10.36 19.55 -12.18
N ARG A 573 10.22 18.97 -10.99
CA ARG A 573 11.31 18.39 -10.18
C ARG A 573 11.38 16.86 -10.27
N PHE A 574 10.63 16.28 -11.19
CA PHE A 574 10.59 14.84 -11.40
C PHE A 574 11.98 14.32 -11.75
N ASN A 575 12.31 13.13 -11.23
CA ASN A 575 13.64 12.56 -11.36
C ASN A 575 13.93 12.08 -12.79
N ALA A 576 12.91 11.92 -13.64
CA ALA A 576 13.00 11.60 -15.06
C ALA A 576 12.56 12.77 -15.95
N ARG A 577 13.43 13.32 -16.80
CA ARG A 577 13.09 14.47 -17.65
C ARG A 577 14.13 14.75 -18.73
N ALA A 578 13.85 15.73 -19.59
CA ALA A 578 14.87 16.33 -20.45
C ALA A 578 15.94 17.06 -19.63
N VAL A 579 17.18 17.07 -20.11
CA VAL A 579 18.26 17.91 -19.57
C VAL A 579 17.88 19.37 -19.72
N PRO A 580 17.73 20.14 -18.61
CA PRO A 580 17.31 21.53 -18.70
C PRO A 580 18.35 22.38 -19.42
N ALA A 581 17.88 23.31 -20.27
CA ALA A 581 18.76 24.21 -21.02
C ALA A 581 19.64 25.10 -20.11
N ALA A 582 19.13 25.49 -18.94
CA ALA A 582 19.86 26.24 -17.92
C ALA A 582 20.84 25.38 -17.09
N GLY A 583 20.84 24.06 -17.31
CA GLY A 583 21.58 23.08 -16.53
C GLY A 583 20.80 22.53 -15.33
N TRP A 584 21.45 21.59 -14.64
CA TRP A 584 20.88 20.93 -13.48
C TRP A 584 21.88 20.94 -12.34
N ARG A 585 21.39 21.11 -11.11
CA ARG A 585 22.16 20.99 -9.88
C ARG A 585 21.38 20.18 -8.87
N SER A 586 22.08 19.42 -8.06
CA SER A 586 21.48 18.66 -6.98
C SER A 586 22.44 18.55 -5.79
N PRO A 587 21.89 18.45 -4.57
CA PRO A 587 22.61 17.78 -3.49
C PRO A 587 22.96 16.35 -3.88
N PHE A 588 23.77 15.70 -3.05
CA PHE A 588 24.18 14.33 -3.29
C PHE A 588 22.94 13.45 -3.51
N VAL A 589 23.02 12.63 -4.56
CA VAL A 589 22.08 11.56 -4.90
C VAL A 589 22.90 10.34 -5.28
N TYR A 590 22.39 9.14 -5.02
CA TYR A 590 23.18 7.91 -5.15
C TYR A 590 23.41 7.47 -6.59
N PHE A 591 22.64 7.98 -7.56
CA PHE A 591 22.92 7.79 -8.98
C PHE A 591 22.36 8.92 -9.86
N VAL A 592 22.96 9.06 -11.05
CA VAL A 592 22.47 9.88 -12.16
C VAL A 592 22.77 9.17 -13.48
N TRP A 593 21.75 8.95 -14.31
CA TRP A 593 21.86 8.56 -15.71
C TRP A 593 21.66 9.77 -16.62
N VAL A 594 22.49 9.86 -17.64
CA VAL A 594 22.42 10.88 -18.70
C VAL A 594 22.51 10.18 -20.04
N GLY A 595 21.59 10.48 -20.95
CA GLY A 595 21.53 9.82 -22.25
C GLY A 595 20.43 10.34 -23.17
N ASP A 596 20.19 9.59 -24.23
CA ASP A 596 19.15 9.81 -25.23
C ASP A 596 18.17 8.63 -25.24
N GLU A 597 17.25 8.59 -26.21
CA GLU A 597 16.25 7.52 -26.33
C GLU A 597 16.85 6.13 -26.66
N ALA A 598 18.15 6.03 -26.96
CA ALA A 598 18.80 4.80 -27.42
C ALA A 598 19.99 4.36 -26.55
N ARG A 599 20.63 5.27 -25.80
CA ARG A 599 21.87 5.00 -25.06
C ARG A 599 22.13 6.03 -23.96
N GLY A 600 22.99 5.70 -23.01
CA GLY A 600 23.43 6.64 -21.98
C GLY A 600 24.51 6.07 -21.06
N LEU A 601 24.83 6.80 -20.00
CA LEU A 601 25.75 6.37 -18.95
C LEU A 601 25.18 6.72 -17.58
N GLN A 602 25.03 5.72 -16.73
CA GLN A 602 24.68 5.91 -15.32
C GLN A 602 25.95 5.98 -14.47
N TRP A 603 26.06 7.00 -13.63
CA TRP A 603 27.02 7.09 -12.52
C TRP A 603 26.32 6.74 -11.21
N LEU A 604 27.00 6.04 -10.30
CA LEU A 604 26.48 5.63 -8.99
C LEU A 604 27.52 5.75 -7.86
N CYS A 605 27.04 5.94 -6.63
CA CYS A 605 27.82 5.96 -5.39
C CYS A 605 26.94 5.57 -4.19
N GLU A 606 27.38 4.63 -3.33
CA GLU A 606 26.58 4.11 -2.20
C GLU A 606 26.49 5.07 -1.00
N SER A 607 27.36 6.09 -0.93
CA SER A 607 27.40 7.05 0.17
C SER A 607 28.06 8.37 -0.22
N ASP A 608 27.71 9.42 0.50
CA ASP A 608 28.37 10.72 0.49
C ASP A 608 29.51 10.80 1.52
N GLU A 609 29.96 9.67 2.09
CA GLU A 609 31.01 9.64 3.10
C GLU A 609 32.28 10.33 2.59
N GLY A 610 32.72 11.37 3.30
CA GLY A 610 33.90 12.15 2.94
C GLY A 610 33.71 13.12 1.78
N TRP A 611 32.50 13.31 1.26
CA TRP A 611 32.15 14.42 0.37
C TRP A 611 32.09 15.71 1.16
N ARG A 612 32.73 16.76 0.63
CA ARG A 612 32.81 18.09 1.25
C ARG A 612 32.67 19.17 0.18
N PRO A 613 31.57 19.21 -0.60
CA PRO A 613 31.36 20.24 -1.62
C PRO A 613 31.36 21.64 -0.97
N ALA A 614 31.78 22.64 -1.73
CA ALA A 614 31.74 24.04 -1.27
C ALA A 614 30.29 24.47 -0.99
N ASP A 615 29.38 24.14 -1.91
CA ASP A 615 27.94 24.28 -1.78
C ASP A 615 27.28 22.88 -1.77
N PRO A 616 26.67 22.44 -0.65
CA PRO A 616 25.98 21.15 -0.57
C PRO A 616 24.87 20.95 -1.61
N GLN A 617 24.24 22.03 -2.11
CA GLN A 617 23.18 21.95 -3.13
C GLN A 617 23.73 21.76 -4.56
N ARG A 618 25.07 21.79 -4.71
CA ARG A 618 25.79 21.62 -5.97
C ARG A 618 26.81 20.49 -5.88
N ALA A 619 26.51 19.46 -5.09
CA ALA A 619 27.34 18.26 -5.05
C ALA A 619 27.44 17.60 -6.43
N ILE A 620 26.36 17.62 -7.20
CA ILE A 620 26.27 17.07 -8.56
C ILE A 620 25.66 18.12 -9.49
N GLU A 621 26.25 18.29 -10.68
CA GLU A 621 25.81 19.28 -11.66
C GLU A 621 25.85 18.72 -13.09
N LEU A 622 24.86 19.09 -13.90
CA LEU A 622 24.95 19.07 -15.37
C LEU A 622 25.08 20.50 -15.85
N VAL A 623 26.21 20.81 -16.49
CA VAL A 623 26.53 22.14 -17.02
C VAL A 623 26.48 22.08 -18.55
N PRO A 624 25.42 22.60 -19.18
CA PRO A 624 25.30 22.64 -20.63
C PRO A 624 26.35 23.58 -21.24
N GLY A 625 26.91 23.18 -22.37
CA GLY A 625 27.80 23.99 -23.19
C GLY A 625 27.37 24.00 -24.66
N GLN A 626 28.18 24.64 -25.51
CA GLN A 626 27.89 24.70 -26.94
C GLN A 626 27.99 23.32 -27.62
N GLN A 627 29.05 22.57 -27.31
CA GLN A 627 29.38 21.27 -27.94
C GLN A 627 29.22 20.05 -27.02
N GLN A 628 29.13 20.27 -25.71
CA GLN A 628 29.09 19.21 -24.70
C GLN A 628 28.20 19.59 -23.53
N THR A 629 27.71 18.60 -22.78
CA THR A 629 27.08 18.78 -21.46
C THR A 629 27.98 18.11 -20.44
N LEU A 630 28.47 18.87 -19.46
CA LEU A 630 29.41 18.36 -18.45
C LEU A 630 28.66 17.85 -17.22
N LEU A 631 28.76 16.55 -16.92
CA LEU A 631 28.44 16.02 -15.60
C LEU A 631 29.64 16.25 -14.67
N ARG A 632 29.45 17.07 -13.64
CA ARG A 632 30.47 17.40 -12.63
C ARG A 632 30.04 16.87 -11.27
N LEU A 633 30.93 16.12 -10.64
CA LEU A 633 30.79 15.63 -9.27
C LEU A 633 31.77 16.41 -8.37
N ASN A 634 31.25 17.27 -7.51
CA ASN A 634 32.04 18.13 -6.62
C ASN A 634 32.35 17.41 -5.30
N VAL A 635 33.35 16.54 -5.31
CA VAL A 635 33.71 15.69 -4.16
C VAL A 635 34.29 16.50 -3.00
N ILE A 636 35.26 17.39 -3.28
CA ILE A 636 35.84 18.32 -2.30
C ILE A 636 35.78 19.74 -2.89
N GLY A 637 35.20 20.66 -2.14
CA GLY A 637 35.27 22.11 -2.37
C GLY A 637 35.54 22.91 -1.10
N LYS A 638 35.44 22.30 0.09
CA LYS A 638 35.94 22.84 1.36
C LYS A 638 37.38 22.40 1.57
N ARG A 639 38.25 23.32 2.02
CA ARG A 639 39.67 23.03 2.28
C ARG A 639 39.81 21.81 3.19
N THR A 640 40.55 20.82 2.73
CA THR A 640 40.59 19.50 3.33
C THR A 640 42.03 18.99 3.39
N ARG A 641 42.55 18.84 4.61
CA ARG A 641 43.86 18.23 4.84
C ARG A 641 43.84 16.74 4.51
N LEU A 642 44.92 16.27 3.90
CA LEU A 642 45.15 14.88 3.54
C LEU A 642 45.99 14.15 4.60
N ASP A 643 45.67 14.36 5.88
CA ASP A 643 46.39 13.75 7.02
C ASP A 643 46.15 12.23 7.12
N ARG A 644 45.14 11.72 6.42
CA ARG A 644 44.82 10.30 6.25
C ARG A 644 44.32 10.03 4.82
N PRO A 645 44.50 8.81 4.29
CA PRO A 645 43.91 8.43 3.01
C PRO A 645 42.40 8.63 2.99
N ARG A 646 41.88 9.23 1.92
CA ARG A 646 40.43 9.34 1.66
C ARG A 646 40.04 8.35 0.57
N ARG A 647 38.94 7.64 0.75
CA ARG A 647 38.50 6.59 -0.16
C ARG A 647 37.12 6.89 -0.69
N TYR A 648 36.96 6.77 -2.01
CA TYR A 648 35.70 6.95 -2.70
C TYR A 648 35.43 5.73 -3.58
N THR A 649 34.19 5.27 -3.61
CA THR A 649 33.78 4.20 -4.52
C THR A 649 32.73 4.75 -5.49
N PHE A 650 33.08 4.76 -6.77
CA PHE A 650 32.17 5.12 -7.84
C PHE A 650 31.85 3.89 -8.68
N ALA A 651 30.67 3.86 -9.28
CA ALA A 651 30.36 2.90 -10.30
C ALA A 651 29.74 3.58 -11.52
N PHE A 652 29.86 2.90 -12.66
CA PHE A 652 29.35 3.35 -13.94
C PHE A 652 28.75 2.19 -14.71
N GLN A 653 27.70 2.46 -15.49
CA GLN A 653 27.19 1.48 -16.44
C GLN A 653 26.60 2.18 -17.66
N ALA A 654 27.17 1.89 -18.84
CA ALA A 654 26.64 2.39 -20.10
C ALA A 654 25.40 1.57 -20.50
N SER A 655 24.35 2.26 -20.95
CA SER A 655 23.10 1.67 -21.42
C SER A 655 23.02 1.69 -22.96
N PRO A 656 22.26 0.79 -23.60
CA PRO A 656 21.48 -0.30 -23.01
C PRO A 656 22.39 -1.38 -22.41
N VAL A 657 21.96 -2.11 -21.37
CA VAL A 657 22.81 -3.06 -20.62
C VAL A 657 22.79 -4.48 -21.18
N LYS A 658 21.73 -4.85 -21.89
CA LYS A 658 21.54 -6.15 -22.54
C LYS A 658 20.68 -6.00 -23.83
N PRO A 659 20.65 -6.98 -24.73
CA PRO A 659 19.73 -6.93 -25.87
C PRO A 659 18.30 -7.02 -25.35
N THR A 660 17.44 -6.13 -25.84
CA THR A 660 15.99 -6.31 -25.71
C THR A 660 15.63 -7.63 -26.41
N PRO A 661 14.98 -8.59 -25.72
CA PRO A 661 14.53 -9.83 -26.36
C PRO A 661 13.59 -9.49 -27.52
N PRO A 662 13.80 -10.01 -28.74
CA PRO A 662 12.99 -9.64 -29.91
C PRO A 662 11.51 -10.03 -29.76
N ASP A 663 11.23 -11.03 -28.93
CA ASP A 663 9.94 -11.66 -28.71
C ASP A 663 9.31 -11.31 -27.36
N TYR A 664 9.78 -10.27 -26.64
CA TYR A 664 9.26 -9.92 -25.31
C TYR A 664 7.73 -9.70 -25.28
N ARG A 665 7.14 -9.18 -26.37
CA ARG A 665 5.68 -9.00 -26.51
C ARG A 665 4.91 -10.32 -26.56
N ARG A 666 5.57 -11.46 -26.79
CA ARG A 666 4.97 -12.80 -26.68
C ARG A 666 4.76 -13.22 -25.23
N TRP A 667 5.38 -12.54 -24.27
CA TRP A 667 5.16 -12.85 -22.86
C TRP A 667 3.71 -12.58 -22.44
N ARG A 668 3.06 -11.53 -22.99
CA ARG A 668 1.65 -11.20 -22.70
C ARG A 668 1.34 -11.37 -21.21
N TYR A 669 2.13 -10.64 -20.43
CA TYR A 669 2.20 -10.77 -18.98
C TYR A 669 1.01 -10.07 -18.32
N ALA A 670 0.45 -10.66 -17.26
CA ALA A 670 -0.56 -10.00 -16.41
C ALA A 670 -0.49 -10.49 -14.95
N GLN A 671 -0.74 -9.61 -13.99
CA GLN A 671 -0.88 -9.98 -12.56
C GLN A 671 -2.29 -10.41 -12.23
N VAL A 672 -2.60 -11.69 -12.47
CA VAL A 672 -3.96 -12.22 -12.33
C VAL A 672 -4.00 -13.62 -11.72
N ALA A 673 -2.84 -14.23 -11.43
CA ALA A 673 -2.82 -15.54 -10.80
C ALA A 673 -3.31 -15.43 -9.35
N SER A 674 -4.18 -16.36 -8.96
CA SER A 674 -4.57 -16.60 -7.58
C SER A 674 -5.00 -18.06 -7.43
N TYR A 675 -5.06 -18.57 -6.19
CA TYR A 675 -5.47 -19.94 -5.97
C TYR A 675 -6.94 -20.15 -6.37
N GLY A 676 -7.22 -21.25 -7.09
CA GLY A 676 -8.57 -21.66 -7.44
C GLY A 676 -9.07 -21.14 -8.79
N ILE A 677 -8.36 -20.23 -9.47
CA ILE A 677 -8.78 -19.73 -10.79
C ILE A 677 -8.89 -20.84 -11.85
N GLU A 678 -8.20 -21.97 -11.64
CA GLU A 678 -8.27 -23.16 -12.47
C GLU A 678 -9.53 -24.02 -12.22
N LYS A 679 -10.39 -23.59 -11.28
CA LYS A 679 -11.64 -24.26 -10.88
C LYS A 679 -12.83 -23.31 -10.87
N THR A 680 -12.61 -22.02 -10.60
CA THR A 680 -13.66 -21.00 -10.51
C THR A 680 -14.26 -20.69 -11.88
N PRO A 681 -15.57 -20.93 -12.11
CA PRO A 681 -16.25 -20.54 -13.35
C PRO A 681 -16.18 -19.02 -13.58
N HIS A 682 -16.02 -18.57 -14.83
CA HIS A 682 -15.87 -17.15 -15.13
C HIS A 682 -17.00 -16.56 -15.99
N PRO A 683 -17.78 -15.59 -15.47
CA PRO A 683 -18.94 -15.05 -16.18
C PRO A 683 -18.55 -14.18 -17.38
N GLY A 684 -17.31 -13.69 -17.48
CA GLY A 684 -16.84 -12.90 -18.63
C GLY A 684 -16.81 -13.64 -19.97
N LEU A 685 -17.05 -14.96 -19.97
CA LEU A 685 -17.27 -15.75 -21.19
C LEU A 685 -18.74 -15.80 -21.63
N LYS A 686 -19.67 -15.24 -20.83
CA LYS A 686 -21.06 -15.05 -21.26
C LYS A 686 -21.12 -14.01 -22.37
N LYS A 687 -21.91 -14.30 -23.40
CA LYS A 687 -22.21 -13.37 -24.47
C LYS A 687 -23.26 -12.38 -24.00
N ASP A 688 -23.23 -11.17 -24.54
CA ASP A 688 -24.36 -10.26 -24.42
C ASP A 688 -25.47 -10.74 -25.36
N LEU A 689 -26.42 -11.50 -24.80
CA LEU A 689 -27.58 -12.03 -25.51
C LEU A 689 -28.77 -11.13 -25.20
N SER A 690 -29.03 -10.17 -26.09
CA SER A 690 -30.03 -9.14 -25.86
C SER A 690 -30.73 -8.69 -27.14
N VAL A 691 -31.85 -8.01 -26.95
CA VAL A 691 -32.53 -7.21 -27.97
C VAL A 691 -32.60 -5.78 -27.49
N THR A 692 -32.24 -4.83 -28.36
CA THR A 692 -32.27 -3.41 -28.05
C THR A 692 -33.31 -2.69 -28.89
N TYR A 693 -34.26 -2.01 -28.25
CA TYR A 693 -35.25 -1.15 -28.92
C TYR A 693 -34.93 0.33 -28.64
N PRO A 694 -35.26 1.25 -29.58
CA PRO A 694 -35.34 2.66 -29.23
C PRO A 694 -36.41 2.86 -28.16
N ALA A 695 -36.14 3.70 -27.16
CA ALA A 695 -37.12 4.01 -26.12
C ALA A 695 -38.20 4.97 -26.63
N ALA A 696 -37.79 6.01 -27.36
CA ALA A 696 -38.71 6.97 -27.96
C ALA A 696 -39.77 6.26 -28.83
N GLY A 697 -41.05 6.48 -28.52
CA GLY A 697 -42.19 5.88 -29.21
C GLY A 697 -42.60 4.48 -28.73
N ASN A 698 -41.73 3.78 -27.99
CA ASN A 698 -42.01 2.42 -27.48
C ASN A 698 -42.32 2.38 -25.97
N ILE A 699 -42.01 3.44 -25.21
CA ILE A 699 -42.31 3.56 -23.78
C ILE A 699 -42.58 5.03 -23.41
N LEU A 700 -43.45 5.27 -22.42
CA LEU A 700 -43.66 6.59 -21.81
C LEU A 700 -43.02 6.66 -20.41
N PRO A 701 -42.40 7.80 -20.04
CA PRO A 701 -41.70 7.92 -18.75
C PRO A 701 -42.65 7.97 -17.54
N ASP A 702 -43.78 8.65 -17.69
CA ASP A 702 -44.68 9.00 -16.59
C ASP A 702 -45.76 7.95 -16.31
N ARG A 703 -46.06 7.06 -17.25
CA ARG A 703 -47.05 5.99 -17.08
C ARG A 703 -46.86 4.84 -18.07
N GLY A 704 -47.34 3.65 -17.72
CA GLY A 704 -47.35 2.52 -18.63
C GLY A 704 -47.47 1.17 -17.95
N THR A 705 -47.44 0.14 -18.78
CA THR A 705 -47.41 -1.28 -18.37
C THR A 705 -46.38 -2.00 -19.22
N LEU A 706 -45.44 -2.69 -18.58
CA LEU A 706 -44.52 -3.64 -19.20
C LEU A 706 -45.02 -5.05 -18.92
N GLU A 707 -45.15 -5.88 -19.95
CA GLU A 707 -45.42 -7.32 -19.84
C GLU A 707 -44.39 -8.09 -20.66
N VAL A 708 -43.79 -9.12 -20.04
CA VAL A 708 -42.82 -10.00 -20.66
C VAL A 708 -43.22 -11.44 -20.40
N THR A 709 -43.58 -12.17 -21.46
CA THR A 709 -43.78 -13.62 -21.37
C THR A 709 -42.43 -14.30 -21.51
N LEU A 710 -42.01 -15.04 -20.51
CA LEU A 710 -40.67 -15.64 -20.42
C LEU A 710 -40.71 -17.09 -19.92
N VAL A 711 -39.59 -17.78 -20.17
CA VAL A 711 -39.30 -19.13 -19.68
C VAL A 711 -37.96 -19.08 -18.93
N PRO A 712 -37.91 -19.33 -17.61
CA PRO A 712 -36.68 -19.34 -16.86
C PRO A 712 -35.86 -20.61 -17.15
N HIS A 713 -34.54 -20.48 -17.16
CA HIS A 713 -33.59 -21.60 -17.28
C HIS A 713 -32.97 -21.99 -15.93
N PHE A 714 -33.53 -21.50 -14.83
CA PHE A 714 -33.02 -21.71 -13.48
C PHE A 714 -34.16 -21.96 -12.49
N ASP A 715 -33.82 -22.65 -11.41
CA ASP A 715 -34.73 -22.92 -10.30
C ASP A 715 -34.60 -21.79 -9.26
N SER A 716 -35.66 -21.00 -9.06
CA SER A 716 -35.61 -19.85 -8.15
C SER A 716 -35.51 -20.24 -6.66
N THR A 717 -35.71 -21.53 -6.35
CA THR A 717 -35.59 -22.09 -4.99
C THR A 717 -34.21 -22.70 -4.70
N ALA A 718 -33.33 -22.81 -5.71
CA ALA A 718 -32.01 -23.40 -5.51
C ALA A 718 -31.08 -22.52 -4.65
N PRO A 719 -30.16 -23.11 -3.86
CA PRO A 719 -29.14 -22.36 -3.13
C PRO A 719 -28.09 -21.80 -4.10
N GLY A 720 -27.94 -20.47 -4.16
CA GLY A 720 -26.93 -19.79 -4.99
C GLY A 720 -27.22 -18.29 -5.15
N GLU A 721 -26.20 -17.52 -5.48
CA GLU A 721 -26.33 -16.08 -5.77
C GLU A 721 -26.72 -15.85 -7.24
N LEU A 722 -27.93 -15.36 -7.51
CA LEU A 722 -28.47 -15.23 -8.86
C LEU A 722 -29.26 -13.92 -9.03
N ASN A 723 -28.67 -12.85 -9.57
CA ASN A 723 -29.51 -11.80 -10.18
C ASN A 723 -29.70 -12.14 -11.66
N ARG A 724 -30.93 -12.04 -12.19
CA ARG A 724 -31.27 -12.38 -13.58
C ARG A 724 -32.02 -11.28 -14.29
N ASN A 725 -31.33 -10.61 -15.21
CA ASN A 725 -31.87 -9.45 -15.89
C ASN A 725 -32.97 -9.84 -16.90
N VAL A 726 -34.06 -9.07 -16.93
CA VAL A 726 -35.12 -9.22 -17.93
C VAL A 726 -35.19 -7.97 -18.80
N PHE A 727 -35.42 -6.81 -18.20
CA PHE A 727 -35.65 -5.54 -18.91
C PHE A 727 -34.87 -4.40 -18.26
N GLN A 728 -34.34 -3.50 -19.10
CA GLN A 728 -33.74 -2.24 -18.69
C GLN A 728 -34.15 -1.09 -19.60
N LEU A 729 -34.29 0.11 -19.04
CA LEU A 729 -34.29 1.38 -19.75
C LEU A 729 -33.05 2.16 -19.33
N LEU A 730 -32.18 2.52 -20.29
CA LEU A 730 -30.88 3.15 -20.02
C LEU A 730 -30.46 4.14 -21.11
N TRP A 731 -29.53 5.05 -20.77
CA TRP A 731 -28.86 5.95 -21.71
C TRP A 731 -27.44 5.44 -22.00
N PRO A 732 -27.15 4.89 -23.20
CA PRO A 732 -25.86 4.24 -23.48
C PRO A 732 -24.63 5.15 -23.35
N GLU A 733 -24.79 6.46 -23.52
CA GLU A 733 -23.70 7.43 -23.36
C GLU A 733 -23.37 7.71 -21.88
N ASP A 734 -24.25 7.35 -20.94
CA ASP A 734 -23.98 7.44 -19.51
C ASP A 734 -23.11 6.25 -19.06
N ARG A 735 -21.79 6.47 -19.08
CA ARG A 735 -20.79 5.44 -18.75
C ARG A 735 -20.43 5.35 -17.27
N ARG A 736 -21.21 5.97 -16.38
CA ARG A 736 -20.96 5.85 -14.94
C ARG A 736 -21.19 4.39 -14.50
N PRO A 737 -20.43 3.88 -13.49
CA PRO A 737 -20.72 2.58 -12.87
C PRO A 737 -22.15 2.48 -12.35
N GLU A 738 -22.73 3.64 -12.03
CA GLU A 738 -24.04 3.85 -11.49
C GLU A 738 -24.70 4.99 -12.29
N PRO A 739 -25.57 4.68 -13.29
CA PRO A 739 -26.18 5.67 -14.15
C PRO A 739 -27.04 6.68 -13.38
N ALA A 740 -27.17 7.93 -13.85
CA ALA A 740 -28.04 8.91 -13.16
C ALA A 740 -29.51 8.53 -13.23
N ALA A 741 -29.94 7.93 -14.34
CA ALA A 741 -31.32 7.60 -14.60
C ALA A 741 -31.44 6.22 -15.27
N GLY A 742 -32.50 5.49 -14.95
CA GLY A 742 -32.79 4.20 -15.56
C GLY A 742 -33.89 3.43 -14.85
N ILE A 743 -34.39 2.39 -15.52
CA ILE A 743 -35.35 1.42 -14.99
C ILE A 743 -34.76 0.03 -15.16
N TRP A 744 -34.84 -0.82 -14.15
CA TRP A 744 -34.44 -2.22 -14.18
C TRP A 744 -35.57 -3.09 -13.68
N PHE A 745 -35.91 -4.13 -14.43
CA PHE A 745 -36.84 -5.17 -14.02
C PHE A 745 -36.18 -6.54 -14.20
N TYR A 746 -35.97 -7.24 -13.09
CA TYR A 746 -35.12 -8.43 -13.05
C TYR A 746 -35.50 -9.34 -11.88
N TRP A 747 -35.12 -10.61 -11.95
CA TRP A 747 -35.23 -11.51 -10.79
C TRP A 747 -34.06 -11.28 -9.84
N ASN A 748 -34.34 -11.04 -8.57
CA ASN A 748 -33.35 -10.75 -7.54
C ASN A 748 -33.25 -11.87 -6.51
N GLN A 749 -32.02 -12.22 -6.14
CA GLN A 749 -31.73 -13.27 -5.18
C GLN A 749 -32.19 -12.97 -3.75
N ASP A 750 -32.17 -11.70 -3.33
CA ASP A 750 -32.49 -11.30 -1.96
C ASP A 750 -34.00 -11.38 -1.73
N ASP A 751 -34.79 -10.97 -2.73
CA ASP A 751 -36.26 -11.08 -2.70
C ASP A 751 -36.76 -12.49 -3.03
N ARG A 752 -35.92 -13.32 -3.65
CA ARG A 752 -36.31 -14.59 -4.28
C ARG A 752 -37.47 -14.41 -5.29
N GLY A 753 -37.44 -13.33 -6.07
CA GLY A 753 -38.51 -12.99 -7.01
C GLY A 753 -38.25 -11.76 -7.86
N MET A 754 -39.28 -11.23 -8.51
CA MET A 754 -39.15 -10.10 -9.44
C MET A 754 -38.99 -8.77 -8.68
N ARG A 755 -38.01 -7.96 -9.09
CA ARG A 755 -37.67 -6.65 -8.54
C ARG A 755 -37.67 -5.59 -9.62
N VAL A 756 -38.27 -4.45 -9.32
CA VAL A 756 -38.18 -3.20 -10.07
C VAL A 756 -37.24 -2.24 -9.33
N VAL A 757 -36.31 -1.64 -10.07
CA VAL A 757 -35.48 -0.53 -9.60
C VAL A 757 -35.67 0.64 -10.56
N VAL A 758 -35.89 1.83 -10.00
CA VAL A 758 -36.02 3.07 -10.76
C VAL A 758 -35.08 4.09 -10.17
N ARG A 759 -34.30 4.73 -11.04
CA ARG A 759 -33.37 5.78 -10.68
C ARG A 759 -33.57 7.00 -11.56
N GLU A 760 -33.43 8.17 -10.97
CA GLU A 760 -33.52 9.46 -11.64
C GLU A 760 -32.69 10.48 -10.87
N GLU A 761 -32.00 11.40 -11.55
CA GLU A 761 -31.16 12.44 -10.93
C GLU A 761 -30.14 11.91 -9.90
N ASN A 762 -29.58 10.72 -10.14
CA ASN A 762 -28.66 9.98 -9.26
C ASN A 762 -29.29 9.42 -7.98
N GLN A 763 -30.61 9.49 -7.81
CA GLN A 763 -31.35 8.98 -6.65
C GLN A 763 -32.20 7.75 -7.00
N TYR A 764 -32.24 6.76 -6.11
CA TYR A 764 -33.16 5.63 -6.21
C TYR A 764 -34.57 6.07 -5.84
N ARG A 765 -35.47 6.12 -6.83
CA ARG A 765 -36.88 6.44 -6.62
C ARG A 765 -37.69 5.23 -6.18
N CYS A 766 -37.31 4.04 -6.64
CA CYS A 766 -37.95 2.77 -6.28
C CYS A 766 -36.90 1.64 -6.25
N ILE A 767 -36.97 0.79 -5.22
CA ILE A 767 -36.34 -0.54 -5.15
C ILE A 767 -37.35 -1.45 -4.46
N VAL A 768 -38.16 -2.15 -5.25
CA VAL A 768 -39.24 -2.99 -4.72
C VAL A 768 -39.21 -4.32 -5.42
N GLY A 769 -39.29 -5.41 -4.67
CA GLY A 769 -39.47 -6.74 -5.22
C GLY A 769 -40.34 -7.61 -4.33
N ALA A 770 -40.77 -8.74 -4.88
CA ALA A 770 -41.63 -9.70 -4.19
C ALA A 770 -41.27 -11.14 -4.60
N PRO A 771 -41.31 -12.10 -3.66
CA PRO A 771 -40.94 -13.48 -3.92
C PRO A 771 -41.89 -14.14 -4.92
N PHE A 772 -41.33 -14.94 -5.82
CA PHE A 772 -42.09 -15.80 -6.72
C PHE A 772 -41.27 -17.04 -7.09
N ALA A 773 -41.82 -18.22 -6.80
CA ALA A 773 -41.19 -19.50 -7.07
C ALA A 773 -41.52 -19.99 -8.48
N TRP A 774 -40.50 -20.39 -9.25
CA TRP A 774 -40.64 -21.02 -10.56
C TRP A 774 -39.55 -22.09 -10.77
N LYS A 775 -39.82 -23.04 -11.66
CA LYS A 775 -38.91 -24.09 -12.10
C LYS A 775 -38.45 -23.86 -13.54
N PRO A 776 -37.25 -24.35 -13.92
CA PRO A 776 -36.79 -24.25 -15.30
C PRO A 776 -37.81 -24.82 -16.29
N GLY A 777 -38.11 -24.07 -17.35
CA GLY A 777 -39.04 -24.49 -18.40
C GLY A 777 -40.49 -24.06 -18.21
N GLU A 778 -40.87 -23.51 -17.05
CA GLU A 778 -42.22 -22.98 -16.82
C GLU A 778 -42.45 -21.67 -17.59
N VAL A 779 -43.63 -21.47 -18.18
CA VAL A 779 -43.94 -20.24 -18.91
C VAL A 779 -44.71 -19.29 -17.99
N HIS A 780 -44.17 -18.09 -17.78
CA HIS A 780 -44.79 -17.05 -16.97
C HIS A 780 -44.86 -15.75 -17.74
N THR A 781 -45.87 -14.93 -17.47
CA THR A 781 -45.88 -13.53 -17.86
C THR A 781 -45.62 -12.65 -16.64
N VAL A 782 -44.47 -11.99 -16.63
CA VAL A 782 -44.10 -11.02 -15.59
C VAL A 782 -44.47 -9.62 -16.06
N ALA A 783 -45.00 -8.80 -15.17
CA ALA A 783 -45.36 -7.42 -15.50
C ALA A 783 -45.01 -6.44 -14.39
N PHE A 784 -44.76 -5.20 -14.78
CA PHE A 784 -44.82 -4.09 -13.83
C PHE A 784 -45.54 -2.90 -14.46
N THR A 785 -46.32 -2.20 -13.64
CA THR A 785 -47.07 -0.99 -14.03
C THR A 785 -46.50 0.23 -13.33
N TRP A 786 -46.61 1.40 -13.95
CA TRP A 786 -46.26 2.69 -13.35
C TRP A 786 -47.22 3.78 -13.83
N GLY A 787 -47.48 4.78 -13.00
CA GLY A 787 -48.48 5.82 -13.28
C GLY A 787 -49.17 6.25 -11.99
N GLU A 788 -50.50 6.35 -11.99
CA GLU A 788 -51.29 6.62 -10.77
C GLU A 788 -51.16 5.50 -9.73
N GLU A 789 -51.17 4.25 -10.20
CA GLU A 789 -50.95 3.05 -9.40
C GLU A 789 -49.89 2.18 -10.08
N GLY A 790 -48.88 1.75 -9.33
CA GLY A 790 -47.82 0.89 -9.83
C GLY A 790 -47.65 -0.35 -8.98
N ALA A 791 -47.51 -1.51 -9.62
CA ALA A 791 -47.32 -2.78 -8.95
C ALA A 791 -46.55 -3.79 -9.83
N ILE A 792 -46.02 -4.83 -9.19
CA ILE A 792 -45.41 -6.00 -9.83
C ILE A 792 -46.44 -7.11 -9.89
N TYR A 793 -46.54 -7.77 -11.04
CA TYR A 793 -47.44 -8.89 -11.28
C TYR A 793 -46.69 -10.08 -11.87
N VAL A 794 -47.17 -11.28 -11.55
CA VAL A 794 -46.80 -12.50 -12.26
C VAL A 794 -48.07 -13.28 -12.57
N ASP A 795 -48.25 -13.64 -13.83
CA ASP A 795 -49.43 -14.36 -14.33
C ASP A 795 -50.76 -13.69 -13.94
N GLY A 796 -50.82 -12.37 -14.09
CA GLY A 796 -51.98 -11.54 -13.73
C GLY A 796 -52.20 -11.34 -12.23
N GLN A 797 -51.46 -12.05 -11.37
CA GLN A 797 -51.56 -11.90 -9.92
C GLN A 797 -50.65 -10.76 -9.42
N LYS A 798 -51.23 -9.82 -8.68
CA LYS A 798 -50.47 -8.74 -8.02
C LYS A 798 -49.59 -9.31 -6.90
N LEU A 799 -48.30 -9.02 -6.93
CA LEU A 799 -47.34 -9.44 -5.89
C LEU A 799 -47.07 -8.33 -4.87
N THR A 800 -46.82 -7.10 -5.33
CA THR A 800 -46.52 -5.96 -4.44
C THR A 800 -46.70 -4.62 -5.17
N ASP A 801 -46.96 -3.55 -4.43
CA ASP A 801 -47.06 -2.18 -4.94
C ASP A 801 -45.67 -1.50 -4.98
N ILE A 802 -45.35 -0.75 -6.03
CA ILE A 802 -44.00 -0.15 -6.21
C ILE A 802 -43.84 1.24 -5.57
N GLY A 803 -44.95 1.85 -5.11
CA GLY A 803 -44.94 3.06 -4.28
C GLY A 803 -44.47 4.37 -4.94
N ILE A 804 -44.39 4.43 -6.27
CA ILE A 804 -44.01 5.63 -7.03
C ILE A 804 -45.09 6.08 -8.01
N GLN A 805 -45.28 7.41 -8.13
CA GLN A 805 -46.09 8.02 -9.17
C GLN A 805 -45.24 8.29 -10.41
N GLY A 806 -45.56 7.58 -11.49
CA GLY A 806 -44.74 7.49 -12.70
C GLY A 806 -43.36 6.86 -12.46
N ALA A 807 -42.71 6.39 -13.54
CA ALA A 807 -41.38 5.82 -13.44
C ALA A 807 -40.30 6.91 -13.52
N LEU A 808 -40.44 7.82 -14.48
CA LEU A 808 -39.56 8.98 -14.65
C LEU A 808 -40.41 10.24 -14.80
N ALA A 809 -39.78 11.41 -14.64
CA ALA A 809 -40.45 12.69 -14.75
C ALA A 809 -41.12 12.87 -16.13
N PRO A 810 -42.34 13.45 -16.19
CA PRO A 810 -42.96 13.82 -17.45
C PRO A 810 -42.03 14.73 -18.28
N GLY A 811 -41.82 14.40 -19.56
CA GLY A 811 -40.94 15.16 -20.45
C GLY A 811 -39.46 14.73 -20.45
N THR A 812 -39.10 13.66 -19.72
CA THR A 812 -37.76 13.03 -19.83
C THR A 812 -37.43 12.74 -21.31
N ASP A 813 -36.26 13.21 -21.77
CA ASP A 813 -35.82 12.98 -23.16
C ASP A 813 -35.38 11.53 -23.39
N LEU A 814 -36.22 10.79 -24.11
CA LEU A 814 -35.99 9.39 -24.49
C LEU A 814 -35.29 9.21 -25.85
N SER A 815 -34.89 10.28 -26.54
CA SER A 815 -34.31 10.19 -27.90
C SER A 815 -33.01 9.36 -27.93
N GLN A 816 -32.19 9.50 -26.88
CA GLN A 816 -30.94 8.75 -26.69
C GLN A 816 -31.12 7.51 -25.81
N ALA A 817 -32.29 7.33 -25.19
CA ALA A 817 -32.56 6.17 -24.32
C ALA A 817 -32.82 4.90 -25.15
N ARG A 818 -32.48 3.76 -24.57
CA ARG A 818 -32.65 2.43 -25.16
C ARG A 818 -33.34 1.51 -24.17
N ILE A 819 -34.25 0.69 -24.69
CA ILE A 819 -34.83 -0.44 -23.97
C ILE A 819 -33.97 -1.66 -24.29
N LEU A 820 -33.39 -2.28 -23.26
CA LEU A 820 -32.64 -3.51 -23.37
C LEU A 820 -33.45 -4.66 -22.77
N LEU A 821 -33.78 -5.64 -23.59
CA LEU A 821 -34.35 -6.91 -23.14
C LEU A 821 -33.23 -7.97 -23.14
N GLY A 822 -32.96 -8.59 -22.01
CA GLY A 822 -31.88 -9.57 -21.82
C GLY A 822 -30.58 -8.99 -21.27
N GLY A 823 -29.44 -9.43 -21.80
CA GLY A 823 -28.10 -9.01 -21.38
C GLY A 823 -27.23 -10.18 -20.89
N ARG A 824 -26.02 -9.89 -20.40
CA ARG A 824 -25.05 -10.92 -19.97
C ARG A 824 -25.56 -11.82 -18.85
N ASP A 825 -26.39 -11.30 -17.96
CA ASP A 825 -26.95 -12.02 -16.82
C ASP A 825 -28.44 -12.36 -17.00
N CYS A 826 -28.91 -12.47 -18.25
CA CYS A 826 -30.22 -13.02 -18.55
C CYS A 826 -30.12 -14.56 -18.62
N ASP A 827 -31.03 -15.25 -17.93
CA ASP A 827 -31.22 -16.71 -18.02
C ASP A 827 -32.68 -17.04 -18.40
N PHE A 828 -33.23 -16.28 -19.35
CA PHE A 828 -34.61 -16.44 -19.83
C PHE A 828 -34.68 -16.66 -21.34
N THR A 829 -35.63 -17.48 -21.78
CA THR A 829 -36.16 -17.37 -23.15
C THR A 829 -37.33 -16.40 -23.11
N VAL A 830 -37.32 -15.35 -23.91
CA VAL A 830 -38.44 -14.39 -23.98
C VAL A 830 -39.29 -14.71 -25.19
N ARG A 831 -40.58 -14.93 -24.94
CA ARG A 831 -41.58 -15.30 -25.96
C ARG A 831 -42.28 -14.09 -26.54
N GLN A 832 -42.62 -13.12 -25.69
CA GLN A 832 -43.41 -11.94 -26.07
C GLN A 832 -43.04 -10.76 -25.18
N LEU A 833 -43.09 -9.55 -25.73
CA LEU A 833 -42.91 -8.28 -25.05
C LEU A 833 -44.06 -7.36 -25.43
N ARG A 834 -44.81 -6.84 -24.44
CA ARG A 834 -45.81 -5.78 -24.62
C ARG A 834 -45.48 -4.58 -23.74
N ILE A 835 -45.49 -3.39 -24.30
CA ILE A 835 -45.40 -2.12 -23.57
C ILE A 835 -46.62 -1.27 -23.96
N SER A 836 -47.30 -0.70 -22.97
CA SER A 836 -48.53 0.09 -23.16
C SER A 836 -48.40 1.49 -22.58
N ASP A 837 -49.18 2.44 -23.11
CA ASP A 837 -49.17 3.87 -22.76
C ASP A 837 -49.93 4.24 -21.47
N ARG A 838 -50.40 3.22 -20.73
CA ARG A 838 -51.21 3.32 -19.52
C ARG A 838 -51.00 2.15 -18.58
N VAL A 839 -51.46 2.34 -17.34
CA VAL A 839 -51.63 1.25 -16.37
C VAL A 839 -52.80 0.38 -16.83
N ARG A 840 -52.53 -0.89 -17.13
CA ARG A 840 -53.56 -1.87 -17.51
C ARG A 840 -54.26 -2.44 -16.28
N PRO A 841 -55.58 -2.70 -16.34
CA PRO A 841 -56.28 -3.43 -15.29
C PRO A 841 -55.67 -4.83 -15.08
N PRO A 842 -55.51 -5.32 -13.84
CA PRO A 842 -54.89 -6.62 -13.54
C PRO A 842 -55.48 -7.80 -14.32
N GLU A 843 -56.79 -7.82 -14.52
CA GLU A 843 -57.51 -8.86 -15.26
C GLU A 843 -57.22 -8.89 -16.77
N THR A 844 -56.55 -7.86 -17.29
CA THR A 844 -56.14 -7.75 -18.70
C THR A 844 -54.66 -8.07 -18.93
N LEU A 845 -53.92 -8.34 -17.86
CA LEU A 845 -52.51 -8.73 -17.92
C LEU A 845 -52.38 -10.18 -18.38
N GLY A 846 -51.28 -10.49 -19.08
CA GLY A 846 -51.01 -11.84 -19.55
C GLY A 846 -50.86 -12.87 -18.42
N VAL A 847 -51.29 -14.10 -18.71
CA VAL A 847 -51.22 -15.26 -17.81
C VAL A 847 -50.50 -16.41 -18.52
N GLY A 848 -49.40 -16.89 -17.95
CA GLY A 848 -48.63 -18.01 -18.47
C GLY A 848 -48.19 -17.79 -19.92
N ALA A 849 -48.53 -18.74 -20.80
CA ALA A 849 -48.20 -18.75 -22.22
C ALA A 849 -49.23 -18.05 -23.13
N ALA A 850 -50.27 -17.42 -22.58
CA ALA A 850 -51.33 -16.80 -23.37
C ALA A 850 -50.77 -15.72 -24.32
N PRO A 851 -51.22 -15.66 -25.59
CA PRO A 851 -50.83 -14.59 -26.51
C PRO A 851 -51.26 -13.21 -26.00
N LEU A 852 -50.30 -12.30 -25.85
CA LEU A 852 -50.58 -10.87 -25.62
C LEU A 852 -51.17 -10.28 -26.90
N THR A 853 -52.23 -9.49 -26.80
CA THR A 853 -52.90 -8.84 -27.94
C THR A 853 -52.54 -7.35 -28.05
N ALA A 854 -52.43 -6.84 -29.27
CA ALA A 854 -52.33 -5.40 -29.49
C ALA A 854 -53.72 -4.76 -29.44
N ASP A 855 -53.82 -3.63 -28.75
CA ASP A 855 -54.98 -2.75 -28.73
C ASP A 855 -54.52 -1.30 -28.95
N GLU A 856 -55.45 -0.35 -28.99
CA GLU A 856 -55.14 1.06 -29.27
C GLU A 856 -54.12 1.70 -28.29
N PHE A 857 -53.89 1.11 -27.11
CA PHE A 857 -53.00 1.58 -26.05
C PHE A 857 -51.60 0.94 -26.07
N THR A 858 -51.41 -0.04 -26.95
CA THR A 858 -50.14 -0.76 -27.08
C THR A 858 -49.11 0.10 -27.83
N LEU A 859 -47.97 0.37 -27.21
CA LEU A 859 -46.85 1.09 -27.85
C LEU A 859 -45.92 0.14 -28.58
N LEU A 860 -45.58 -0.99 -27.93
CA LEU A 860 -44.74 -2.03 -28.49
C LEU A 860 -45.39 -3.40 -28.24
N LEU A 861 -45.51 -4.23 -29.27
CA LEU A 861 -45.82 -5.65 -29.13
C LEU A 861 -44.94 -6.46 -30.07
N ASP A 862 -44.04 -7.25 -29.49
CA ASP A 862 -43.17 -8.15 -30.24
C ASP A 862 -43.35 -9.58 -29.76
N ARG A 863 -43.56 -10.50 -30.70
CA ARG A 863 -43.64 -11.95 -30.44
C ARG A 863 -42.47 -12.72 -31.06
N PHE A 864 -41.46 -11.98 -31.53
CA PHE A 864 -40.17 -12.50 -31.97
C PHE A 864 -40.24 -13.60 -33.04
N ALA A 865 -41.12 -13.45 -34.03
CA ALA A 865 -41.12 -14.35 -35.19
C ALA A 865 -39.74 -14.38 -35.85
N GLU A 866 -39.26 -15.58 -36.23
CA GLU A 866 -37.95 -15.75 -36.88
C GLU A 866 -37.91 -15.09 -38.26
N VAL A 867 -36.82 -14.37 -38.57
CA VAL A 867 -36.62 -13.72 -39.85
C VAL A 867 -35.19 -13.94 -40.33
N ALA A 868 -35.02 -14.55 -41.50
CA ALA A 868 -33.71 -14.63 -42.15
C ALA A 868 -33.26 -13.21 -42.57
N PRO A 869 -32.10 -12.71 -42.09
CA PRO A 869 -31.60 -11.40 -42.51
C PRO A 869 -31.12 -11.46 -43.98
N PRO A 870 -31.27 -10.38 -44.76
CA PRO A 870 -30.52 -10.19 -46.00
C PRO A 870 -29.00 -10.26 -45.72
N GLN A 871 -28.21 -10.76 -46.67
CA GLN A 871 -26.76 -10.82 -46.51
C GLN A 871 -26.19 -9.41 -46.21
N GLY A 872 -25.58 -9.25 -45.03
CA GLY A 872 -24.90 -8.01 -44.63
C GLY A 872 -25.70 -7.05 -43.75
N GLU A 873 -26.96 -7.35 -43.40
CA GLU A 873 -27.77 -6.50 -42.52
C GLU A 873 -27.86 -7.04 -41.06
N PRO A 874 -27.98 -6.14 -40.05
CA PRO A 874 -28.23 -6.55 -38.67
C PRO A 874 -29.55 -7.31 -38.52
N ARG A 875 -29.58 -8.36 -37.70
CA ARG A 875 -30.82 -9.06 -37.36
C ARG A 875 -31.73 -8.12 -36.58
N ALA A 876 -32.93 -7.87 -37.09
CA ALA A 876 -33.94 -7.04 -36.45
C ALA A 876 -35.19 -7.86 -36.09
N THR A 877 -35.91 -7.44 -35.05
CA THR A 877 -37.22 -8.02 -34.72
C THR A 877 -38.31 -7.46 -35.65
N ARG A 878 -39.50 -8.07 -35.63
CA ARG A 878 -40.67 -7.61 -36.41
C ARG A 878 -41.87 -7.48 -35.47
N PRO A 879 -41.93 -6.39 -34.68
CA PRO A 879 -43.04 -6.21 -33.78
C PRO A 879 -44.36 -6.03 -34.57
N GLU A 880 -45.46 -6.54 -34.03
CA GLU A 880 -46.81 -6.28 -34.55
C GLU A 880 -47.14 -4.79 -34.45
N ARG A 881 -46.63 -4.13 -33.40
CA ARG A 881 -46.78 -2.68 -33.16
C ARG A 881 -45.53 -2.12 -32.52
N GLY A 882 -45.14 -0.90 -32.89
CA GLY A 882 -43.93 -0.23 -32.38
C GLY A 882 -42.76 -0.32 -33.34
N THR A 883 -41.62 0.25 -32.94
CA THR A 883 -40.41 0.29 -33.78
C THR A 883 -39.58 -0.99 -33.58
N PRO A 884 -39.09 -1.63 -34.66
CA PRO A 884 -38.23 -2.82 -34.57
C PRO A 884 -37.03 -2.68 -33.63
N GLY A 885 -36.71 -3.75 -32.93
CA GLY A 885 -35.49 -3.87 -32.11
C GLY A 885 -34.34 -4.49 -32.90
N THR A 886 -33.10 -4.21 -32.49
CA THR A 886 -31.90 -4.88 -33.02
C THR A 886 -31.54 -6.08 -32.13
N VAL A 887 -31.32 -7.24 -32.73
CA VAL A 887 -30.97 -8.48 -32.04
C VAL A 887 -29.45 -8.64 -32.01
N ALA A 888 -28.88 -8.87 -30.82
CA ALA A 888 -27.45 -9.07 -30.66
C ALA A 888 -26.95 -10.33 -31.42
N ILE A 889 -25.68 -10.29 -31.84
CA ILE A 889 -25.06 -11.41 -32.56
C ILE A 889 -25.02 -12.65 -31.67
N GLY A 890 -25.53 -13.77 -32.19
CA GLY A 890 -25.49 -15.06 -31.50
C GLY A 890 -26.73 -15.39 -30.66
N VAL A 891 -27.73 -14.52 -30.61
CA VAL A 891 -29.04 -14.84 -29.99
C VAL A 891 -29.79 -15.85 -30.88
N PRO A 892 -30.12 -17.05 -30.38
CA PRO A 892 -30.93 -18.01 -31.13
C PRO A 892 -32.40 -17.61 -31.16
N TRP A 893 -33.04 -17.75 -32.33
CA TRP A 893 -34.49 -17.91 -32.40
C TRP A 893 -34.80 -19.39 -32.16
N THR A 894 -35.71 -19.67 -31.23
CA THR A 894 -36.23 -21.01 -30.96
C THR A 894 -37.72 -21.03 -31.24
N ALA A 895 -38.32 -22.23 -31.30
CA ALA A 895 -39.77 -22.38 -31.42
C ALA A 895 -40.55 -21.70 -30.27
N ASP A 896 -39.88 -21.46 -29.14
CA ASP A 896 -40.48 -20.85 -27.95
C ASP A 896 -40.29 -19.34 -27.88
N GLY A 897 -39.33 -18.75 -28.61
CA GLY A 897 -39.04 -17.30 -28.60
C GLY A 897 -37.56 -16.98 -28.82
N LEU A 898 -37.08 -15.86 -28.29
CA LEU A 898 -35.66 -15.53 -28.26
C LEU A 898 -34.98 -16.13 -27.04
N GLN A 899 -33.97 -16.96 -27.26
CA GLN A 899 -33.16 -17.49 -26.17
C GLN A 899 -32.10 -16.47 -25.75
N LEU A 900 -32.43 -15.68 -24.73
CA LEU A 900 -31.53 -14.70 -24.13
C LEU A 900 -30.69 -15.28 -22.98
N ALA A 901 -30.94 -16.55 -22.63
CA ALA A 901 -30.16 -17.32 -21.67
C ALA A 901 -28.79 -17.73 -22.25
N ASN A 902 -27.71 -17.44 -21.50
CA ASN A 902 -26.41 -18.01 -21.81
C ASN A 902 -26.36 -19.50 -21.41
N PRO A 903 -25.67 -20.37 -22.16
CA PRO A 903 -25.41 -21.73 -21.70
C PRO A 903 -24.59 -21.72 -20.39
N PRO A 904 -24.70 -22.76 -19.54
CA PRO A 904 -23.89 -22.87 -18.33
C PRO A 904 -22.40 -22.74 -18.65
N VAL A 905 -21.72 -21.81 -17.99
CA VAL A 905 -20.29 -21.60 -18.20
C VAL A 905 -19.51 -22.69 -17.48
N THR A 906 -18.98 -23.65 -18.23
CA THR A 906 -18.08 -24.70 -17.72
C THR A 906 -16.61 -24.27 -17.70
N ALA A 907 -16.28 -23.22 -18.45
CA ALA A 907 -14.94 -22.66 -18.54
C ALA A 907 -14.59 -21.86 -17.28
N THR A 908 -13.36 -22.06 -16.83
CA THR A 908 -12.81 -21.47 -15.62
C THR A 908 -12.26 -20.07 -15.88
N THR A 909 -11.93 -19.34 -14.82
CA THR A 909 -11.22 -18.06 -14.89
C THR A 909 -9.89 -18.21 -15.63
N LEU A 910 -9.19 -19.33 -15.43
CA LEU A 910 -7.98 -19.63 -16.18
C LEU A 910 -8.23 -19.79 -17.69
N ASP A 911 -9.34 -20.42 -18.09
CA ASP A 911 -9.72 -20.56 -19.50
C ASP A 911 -10.05 -19.21 -20.14
N TYR A 912 -10.72 -18.32 -19.40
CA TYR A 912 -10.96 -16.95 -19.84
C TYR A 912 -9.64 -16.21 -20.09
N LEU A 913 -8.72 -16.23 -19.12
CA LEU A 913 -7.40 -15.60 -19.24
C LEU A 913 -6.61 -16.17 -20.44
N GLN A 914 -6.67 -17.48 -20.65
CA GLN A 914 -6.07 -18.12 -21.82
C GLN A 914 -6.69 -17.62 -23.14
N SER A 915 -8.01 -17.44 -23.19
CA SER A 915 -8.73 -16.96 -24.38
C SER A 915 -8.38 -15.51 -24.78
N LEU A 916 -7.96 -14.69 -23.83
CA LEU A 916 -7.41 -13.36 -24.08
C LEU A 916 -5.99 -13.41 -24.68
N GLY A 917 -5.38 -14.60 -24.71
CA GLY A 917 -4.06 -14.85 -25.27
C GLY A 917 -2.91 -14.67 -24.28
N LEU A 918 -3.20 -14.56 -22.97
CA LEU A 918 -2.18 -14.45 -21.93
C LEU A 918 -1.27 -15.69 -21.91
N ARG A 919 0.02 -15.48 -21.64
CA ARG A 919 1.00 -16.59 -21.54
C ARG A 919 1.71 -16.62 -20.20
N TRP A 920 1.89 -15.48 -19.55
CA TRP A 920 2.56 -15.39 -18.26
C TRP A 920 1.64 -14.73 -17.23
N LEU A 921 1.38 -15.45 -16.13
CA LEU A 921 0.58 -14.97 -15.02
C LEU A 921 1.49 -14.67 -13.83
N GLY A 922 1.49 -13.42 -13.39
CA GLY A 922 2.07 -13.04 -12.11
C GLY A 922 1.11 -13.41 -10.99
N PHE A 923 1.63 -14.04 -9.93
CA PHE A 923 0.94 -14.23 -8.66
C PHE A 923 1.57 -13.28 -7.65
N HIS A 924 0.82 -12.24 -7.30
CA HIS A 924 1.21 -11.22 -6.31
C HIS A 924 1.34 -11.82 -4.89
N GLU A 925 1.45 -10.97 -3.88
CA GLU A 925 1.83 -11.31 -2.51
C GLU A 925 1.05 -12.44 -1.81
N HIS A 926 -0.21 -12.71 -2.16
CA HIS A 926 -1.07 -13.68 -1.46
C HIS A 926 -0.82 -15.16 -1.80
N TRP A 927 0.18 -15.49 -2.63
CA TRP A 927 0.53 -16.89 -2.89
C TRP A 927 1.18 -17.57 -1.67
N THR A 928 1.64 -16.78 -0.70
CA THR A 928 2.25 -17.25 0.54
C THR A 928 1.66 -16.53 1.75
N ASP A 929 1.78 -17.15 2.92
CA ASP A 929 1.36 -16.61 4.21
C ASP A 929 2.18 -15.39 4.65
N TRP A 930 3.40 -15.25 4.13
CA TRP A 930 4.37 -14.26 4.56
C TRP A 930 4.85 -13.40 3.40
N GLN A 931 4.75 -12.09 3.55
CA GLN A 931 5.12 -11.14 2.50
C GLN A 931 6.53 -11.37 1.95
N GLY A 932 6.62 -11.65 0.65
CA GLY A 932 7.90 -11.78 -0.07
C GLY A 932 8.66 -13.08 0.18
N PHE A 933 8.11 -14.04 0.92
CA PHE A 933 8.83 -15.26 1.29
C PHE A 933 8.99 -16.25 0.14
N PRO A 934 10.06 -17.05 0.13
CA PRO A 934 10.29 -18.07 -0.90
C PRO A 934 9.70 -19.44 -0.55
N ARG A 935 8.60 -19.49 0.20
CA ARG A 935 7.89 -20.72 0.62
C ARG A 935 6.45 -20.40 0.98
N THR A 936 5.57 -21.40 0.99
CA THR A 936 4.14 -21.25 1.30
C THR A 936 3.62 -22.45 2.10
N ARG A 937 2.55 -22.28 2.89
CA ARG A 937 1.79 -23.40 3.47
C ARG A 937 0.77 -24.01 2.48
N TYR A 938 0.40 -23.28 1.43
CA TYR A 938 -0.58 -23.67 0.40
C TYR A 938 0.02 -24.58 -0.69
N THR A 939 0.66 -25.67 -0.26
CA THR A 939 1.50 -26.49 -1.16
C THR A 939 0.70 -27.24 -2.23
N GLN A 940 -0.52 -27.69 -1.93
CA GLN A 940 -1.34 -28.45 -2.87
C GLN A 940 -2.01 -27.52 -3.89
N GLU A 941 -2.46 -26.36 -3.43
CA GLU A 941 -3.06 -25.30 -4.23
C GLU A 941 -2.07 -24.75 -5.24
N LEU A 942 -0.81 -24.53 -4.82
CA LEU A 942 0.24 -24.11 -5.74
C LEU A 942 0.54 -25.17 -6.80
N ARG A 943 0.59 -26.46 -6.43
CA ARG A 943 0.76 -27.55 -7.40
C ARG A 943 -0.40 -27.63 -8.39
N SER A 944 -1.63 -27.48 -7.90
CA SER A 944 -2.86 -27.46 -8.70
C SER A 944 -2.83 -26.34 -9.75
N LEU A 945 -2.56 -25.10 -9.30
CA LEU A 945 -2.47 -23.93 -10.18
C LEU A 945 -1.37 -24.09 -11.24
N LEU A 946 -0.15 -24.46 -10.83
CA LEU A 946 0.97 -24.63 -11.75
C LEU A 946 0.69 -25.69 -12.82
N ALA A 947 0.17 -26.85 -12.41
CA ALA A 947 -0.18 -27.91 -13.33
C ALA A 947 -1.25 -27.48 -14.34
N ALA A 948 -2.31 -26.79 -13.88
CA ALA A 948 -3.38 -26.32 -14.74
C ALA A 948 -2.91 -25.24 -15.74
N CYS A 949 -2.03 -24.33 -15.31
CA CYS A 949 -1.39 -23.36 -16.19
C CYS A 949 -0.51 -24.05 -17.24
N HIS A 950 0.35 -24.99 -16.83
CA HIS A 950 1.25 -25.70 -17.75
C HIS A 950 0.48 -26.54 -18.78
N GLN A 951 -0.61 -27.19 -18.40
CA GLN A 951 -1.50 -27.92 -19.33
C GLN A 951 -2.09 -27.01 -20.41
N ARG A 952 -2.26 -25.71 -20.13
CA ARG A 952 -2.77 -24.69 -21.04
C ARG A 952 -1.67 -23.93 -21.79
N GLY A 953 -0.41 -24.32 -21.63
CA GLY A 953 0.75 -23.62 -22.20
C GLY A 953 1.03 -22.26 -21.57
N MET A 954 0.46 -22.00 -20.39
CA MET A 954 0.67 -20.78 -19.60
C MET A 954 1.72 -21.00 -18.52
N LYS A 955 2.34 -19.93 -18.06
CA LYS A 955 3.45 -19.93 -17.10
C LYS A 955 3.15 -19.03 -15.91
N VAL A 956 3.75 -19.33 -14.76
CA VAL A 956 3.51 -18.57 -13.51
C VAL A 956 4.79 -17.98 -12.94
N ALA A 957 4.76 -16.68 -12.64
CA ALA A 957 5.81 -15.97 -11.92
C ALA A 957 5.34 -15.62 -10.49
N LEU A 958 6.12 -15.99 -9.48
CA LEU A 958 5.75 -15.83 -8.07
C LEU A 958 6.38 -14.59 -7.44
N TYR A 959 5.62 -13.89 -6.61
CA TYR A 959 6.03 -12.67 -5.93
C TYR A 959 7.11 -12.89 -4.86
N HIS A 960 8.15 -12.05 -4.88
CA HIS A 960 9.19 -11.97 -3.84
C HIS A 960 9.65 -10.52 -3.59
N SER A 961 10.01 -10.21 -2.34
CA SER A 961 10.45 -8.87 -1.93
C SER A 961 11.46 -8.90 -0.77
N TRP A 962 12.05 -7.75 -0.44
CA TRP A 962 12.98 -7.60 0.68
C TRP A 962 12.26 -7.32 2.01
N GLN A 963 11.43 -8.27 2.45
CA GLN A 963 10.58 -8.08 3.64
C GLN A 963 10.66 -9.26 4.62
N LEU A 964 10.30 -8.98 5.87
CA LEU A 964 10.17 -9.94 6.95
C LEU A 964 8.92 -9.61 7.78
N ALA A 965 7.88 -10.43 7.62
CA ALA A 965 6.64 -10.34 8.38
C ALA A 965 6.83 -10.65 9.87
N ASP A 966 6.11 -9.95 10.75
CA ASP A 966 6.08 -10.21 12.21
C ASP A 966 5.53 -11.59 12.60
N ILE A 967 4.66 -12.16 11.78
CA ILE A 967 4.13 -13.52 11.96
C ILE A 967 5.06 -14.62 11.43
N ALA A 968 6.19 -14.28 10.80
CA ALA A 968 7.12 -15.27 10.29
C ALA A 968 7.94 -15.92 11.41
N PRO A 969 8.22 -17.24 11.36
CA PRO A 969 9.08 -17.92 12.33
C PRO A 969 10.48 -17.29 12.48
N GLU A 970 10.96 -16.65 11.42
CA GLU A 970 12.23 -15.96 11.32
C GLU A 970 12.26 -14.62 12.09
N PHE A 971 11.11 -14.00 12.34
CA PHE A 971 10.99 -12.62 12.80
C PHE A 971 11.79 -12.34 14.07
N GLY A 972 11.42 -13.02 15.16
CA GLY A 972 12.03 -12.78 16.48
C GLY A 972 13.52 -13.13 16.55
N ALA A 973 14.02 -13.97 15.64
CA ALA A 973 15.40 -14.41 15.63
C ALA A 973 16.32 -13.52 14.78
N TYR A 974 15.85 -12.97 13.67
CA TYR A 974 16.72 -12.40 12.64
C TYR A 974 16.47 -10.92 12.32
N LEU A 975 15.30 -10.36 12.69
CA LEU A 975 14.93 -9.00 12.28
C LEU A 975 16.06 -7.99 12.54
N ARG A 976 16.58 -7.92 13.76
CA ARG A 976 17.56 -6.88 14.14
C ARG A 976 18.83 -6.87 13.29
N GLU A 977 19.30 -8.05 12.89
CA GLU A 977 20.53 -8.19 12.11
C GLU A 977 20.30 -7.99 10.61
N CYS A 978 19.04 -8.05 10.17
CA CYS A 978 18.65 -7.97 8.78
C CYS A 978 17.95 -6.65 8.42
N GLU A 979 17.27 -6.01 9.37
CA GLU A 979 16.37 -4.89 9.11
C GLU A 979 17.06 -3.66 8.51
N VAL A 980 16.33 -2.98 7.65
CA VAL A 980 16.64 -1.62 7.23
C VAL A 980 16.38 -0.67 8.40
N ILE A 981 17.39 0.10 8.76
CA ILE A 981 17.26 1.24 9.69
C ILE A 981 17.45 2.51 8.85
N ALA A 982 16.34 3.16 8.49
CA ALA A 982 16.31 4.38 7.67
C ALA A 982 15.62 5.53 8.43
N PRO A 983 15.85 6.81 8.05
CA PRO A 983 15.17 7.96 8.63
C PRO A 983 13.64 7.93 8.50
N ASP A 984 13.12 7.30 7.46
CA ASP A 984 11.72 7.27 7.02
C ASP A 984 11.20 5.85 6.80
N ARG A 985 11.66 4.90 7.64
CA ARG A 985 11.32 3.47 7.55
C ARG A 985 9.83 3.25 7.27
N PHE A 986 9.52 2.79 6.07
CA PHE A 986 8.17 2.42 5.68
C PHE A 986 7.84 1.00 6.15
N LEU A 987 6.70 0.82 6.83
CA LEU A 987 6.17 -0.48 7.25
C LEU A 987 4.86 -0.72 6.52
N TYR A 988 4.69 -1.92 5.99
CA TYR A 988 3.44 -2.34 5.37
C TYR A 988 2.61 -3.17 6.33
N THR A 989 1.29 -3.05 6.23
CA THR A 989 0.37 -4.01 6.81
C THR A 989 -0.25 -4.82 5.66
N ARG A 990 -0.23 -6.15 5.76
CA ARG A 990 -0.73 -7.07 4.74
C ARG A 990 -1.69 -8.10 5.29
N GLN A 991 -2.40 -8.79 4.40
CA GLN A 991 -3.27 -9.92 4.74
C GLN A 991 -2.55 -11.26 4.46
N PRO A 992 -2.64 -12.27 5.35
CA PRO A 992 -3.26 -12.21 6.68
C PRO A 992 -2.57 -11.16 7.56
N LYS A 993 -3.32 -10.50 8.46
CA LYS A 993 -2.85 -9.34 9.26
C LYS A 993 -1.41 -9.56 9.76
N GLN A 994 -0.48 -8.86 9.15
CA GLN A 994 0.95 -8.91 9.45
C GLN A 994 1.57 -7.53 9.21
N THR A 995 2.61 -7.22 9.98
CA THR A 995 3.46 -6.04 9.76
C THR A 995 4.74 -6.50 9.06
N ASP A 996 5.01 -5.94 7.89
CA ASP A 996 6.16 -6.31 7.08
C ASP A 996 7.29 -5.30 7.23
N TYR A 997 8.41 -5.79 7.72
CA TYR A 997 9.58 -4.97 7.98
C TYR A 997 10.55 -5.03 6.79
N PRO A 998 11.02 -3.88 6.28
CA PRO A 998 12.00 -3.86 5.21
C PRO A 998 13.34 -4.44 5.69
N ILE A 999 13.94 -5.28 4.85
CA ILE A 999 15.18 -5.99 5.13
C ILE A 999 16.29 -5.56 4.17
N CYS A 1000 17.50 -5.37 4.70
CA CYS A 1000 18.65 -4.94 3.92
C CYS A 1000 19.32 -6.13 3.23
N PRO A 1001 19.50 -6.13 1.90
CA PRO A 1001 20.13 -7.23 1.17
C PRO A 1001 21.62 -7.40 1.46
N ARG A 1002 22.25 -6.40 2.08
CA ARG A 1002 23.63 -6.51 2.58
C ARG A 1002 23.75 -7.45 3.78
N SER A 1003 22.66 -7.69 4.48
CA SER A 1003 22.60 -8.66 5.57
C SER A 1003 22.62 -10.10 5.06
N ALA A 1004 22.59 -11.07 5.97
CA ALA A 1004 22.48 -12.48 5.62
C ALA A 1004 21.14 -12.86 4.95
N TRP A 1005 20.17 -11.94 4.88
CA TRP A 1005 18.86 -12.21 4.26
C TRP A 1005 18.94 -12.51 2.76
N ALA A 1006 19.95 -11.99 2.04
CA ALA A 1006 20.18 -12.37 0.65
C ALA A 1006 20.52 -13.87 0.51
N ASP A 1007 21.16 -14.48 1.52
CA ASP A 1007 21.37 -15.93 1.56
C ASP A 1007 20.07 -16.68 1.84
N PHE A 1008 19.25 -16.21 2.78
CA PHE A 1008 17.93 -16.79 3.05
C PHE A 1008 17.07 -16.83 1.78
N LEU A 1009 16.94 -15.70 1.08
CA LEU A 1009 16.07 -15.59 -0.08
C LEU A 1009 16.61 -16.43 -1.25
N ALA A 1010 17.92 -16.39 -1.55
CA ALA A 1010 18.49 -17.21 -2.62
C ALA A 1010 18.37 -18.72 -2.36
N ASP A 1011 18.59 -19.15 -1.11
CA ASP A 1011 18.45 -20.56 -0.70
C ASP A 1011 16.99 -21.02 -0.78
N GLY A 1012 16.06 -20.17 -0.36
CA GLY A 1012 14.64 -20.41 -0.48
C GLY A 1012 14.19 -20.51 -1.95
N LEU A 1013 14.57 -19.54 -2.79
CA LEU A 1013 14.23 -19.55 -4.22
C LEU A 1013 14.74 -20.81 -4.90
N GLN A 1014 16.00 -21.22 -4.66
CA GLN A 1014 16.53 -22.42 -5.27
C GLN A 1014 15.78 -23.70 -4.82
N ARG A 1015 15.23 -23.72 -3.60
CA ARG A 1015 14.37 -24.80 -3.12
C ARG A 1015 12.97 -24.74 -3.73
N LEU A 1016 12.36 -23.56 -3.78
CA LEU A 1016 11.05 -23.31 -4.41
C LEU A 1016 11.03 -23.81 -5.86
N PHE A 1017 12.02 -23.42 -6.66
CA PHE A 1017 12.16 -23.87 -8.05
C PHE A 1017 12.34 -25.38 -8.18
N ARG A 1018 13.08 -26.01 -7.24
CA ARG A 1018 13.26 -27.46 -7.22
C ARG A 1018 11.99 -28.22 -6.83
N GLU A 1019 11.23 -27.68 -5.88
CA GLU A 1019 10.10 -28.38 -5.26
C GLU A 1019 8.79 -28.22 -6.03
N PHE A 1020 8.56 -27.04 -6.61
CA PHE A 1020 7.31 -26.70 -7.28
C PHE A 1020 7.50 -26.43 -8.79
N GLY A 1021 8.70 -26.06 -9.22
CA GLY A 1021 8.98 -25.73 -10.62
C GLY A 1021 8.19 -24.55 -11.20
N PRO A 1022 7.96 -23.42 -10.49
CA PRO A 1022 7.42 -22.20 -11.12
C PRO A 1022 8.29 -21.74 -12.30
N ASP A 1023 7.77 -20.80 -13.07
CA ASP A 1023 8.40 -20.37 -14.32
C ASP A 1023 9.13 -19.04 -14.19
N GLY A 1024 8.85 -18.28 -13.14
CA GLY A 1024 9.43 -16.96 -13.01
C GLY A 1024 9.39 -16.38 -11.60
N ILE A 1025 10.03 -15.23 -11.49
CA ILE A 1025 10.01 -14.38 -10.31
C ILE A 1025 9.32 -13.08 -10.74
N TYR A 1026 8.26 -12.72 -10.04
CA TYR A 1026 7.83 -11.34 -9.97
C TYR A 1026 8.39 -10.74 -8.70
N SER A 1027 8.85 -9.50 -8.76
CA SER A 1027 9.39 -8.84 -7.60
C SER A 1027 8.86 -7.44 -7.44
N ASP A 1028 8.49 -7.13 -6.20
CA ASP A 1028 8.42 -5.77 -5.72
C ASP A 1028 9.66 -5.45 -4.87
N GLY A 1029 10.42 -4.46 -5.32
CA GLY A 1029 11.57 -3.94 -4.59
C GLY A 1029 12.86 -4.78 -4.60
N LEU A 1030 12.93 -6.01 -5.15
CA LEU A 1030 14.20 -6.79 -5.07
C LEU A 1030 15.37 -6.10 -5.78
N SER A 1031 15.07 -5.36 -6.85
CA SER A 1031 16.07 -4.59 -7.60
C SER A 1031 16.37 -3.21 -6.97
N ILE A 1032 15.57 -2.76 -6.00
CA ILE A 1032 15.66 -1.43 -5.39
C ILE A 1032 16.58 -1.50 -4.16
N PRO A 1033 17.66 -0.73 -4.11
CA PRO A 1033 18.52 -0.68 -2.93
C PRO A 1033 17.95 0.31 -1.88
N PRO A 1034 17.64 -0.15 -0.65
CA PRO A 1034 17.08 0.73 0.38
C PRO A 1034 18.16 1.59 1.05
N GLU A 1035 17.83 2.81 1.47
CA GLU A 1035 18.67 3.56 2.41
C GLU A 1035 18.74 2.80 3.75
N CYS A 1036 19.94 2.59 4.28
CA CYS A 1036 20.10 1.85 5.54
C CYS A 1036 21.29 2.39 6.35
N SER A 1037 21.13 2.39 7.67
CA SER A 1037 22.13 2.79 8.66
C SER A 1037 22.42 1.70 9.70
N ASN A 1038 21.97 0.46 9.45
CA ASN A 1038 22.17 -0.63 10.39
C ASN A 1038 23.64 -1.12 10.38
N ALA A 1039 24.36 -0.75 11.44
CA ALA A 1039 25.77 -1.09 11.60
C ALA A 1039 26.03 -2.59 11.76
N LEU A 1040 25.03 -3.40 12.14
CA LEU A 1040 25.19 -4.84 12.35
C LEU A 1040 25.56 -5.59 11.06
N HIS A 1041 25.18 -5.05 9.90
CA HIS A 1041 25.59 -5.56 8.59
C HIS A 1041 26.38 -4.51 7.76
N GLY A 1042 26.97 -3.53 8.45
CA GLY A 1042 27.92 -2.57 7.86
C GLY A 1042 27.31 -1.43 7.06
N CYS A 1043 26.01 -1.18 7.16
CA CYS A 1043 25.36 -0.02 6.56
C CYS A 1043 25.51 1.24 7.43
N GLY A 1044 25.51 2.39 6.77
CA GLY A 1044 25.68 3.71 7.39
C GLY A 1044 27.11 4.00 7.87
N TYR A 1045 27.42 5.28 8.01
CA TYR A 1045 28.71 5.76 8.49
C TYR A 1045 28.54 6.86 9.54
N LEU A 1046 29.56 7.10 10.37
CA LEU A 1046 29.56 8.18 11.36
C LEU A 1046 30.09 9.46 10.71
N GLY A 1047 29.23 10.48 10.61
CA GLY A 1047 29.58 11.78 10.05
C GLY A 1047 30.45 12.62 10.98
N GLU A 1048 30.99 13.72 10.44
CA GLU A 1048 31.75 14.72 11.23
C GLU A 1048 30.86 15.43 12.26
N ASP A 1049 29.53 15.38 12.09
CA ASP A 1049 28.52 15.87 13.03
C ASP A 1049 28.24 14.92 14.21
N GLY A 1050 28.93 13.77 14.26
CA GLY A 1050 28.72 12.73 15.26
C GLY A 1050 27.42 11.94 15.09
N LYS A 1051 26.67 12.17 14.00
CA LYS A 1051 25.45 11.42 13.68
C LYS A 1051 25.77 10.30 12.70
N ARG A 1052 24.95 9.24 12.73
CA ARG A 1052 25.04 8.16 11.77
C ARG A 1052 24.20 8.50 10.54
N HIS A 1053 24.84 8.55 9.37
CA HIS A 1053 24.20 8.80 8.08
C HIS A 1053 23.95 7.47 7.36
N PRO A 1054 22.87 7.34 6.57
CA PRO A 1054 22.58 6.12 5.83
C PRO A 1054 23.54 5.91 4.64
N THR A 1055 23.58 4.67 4.15
CA THR A 1055 24.18 4.29 2.86
C THR A 1055 23.19 3.46 2.07
N VAL A 1056 23.32 3.40 0.75
CA VAL A 1056 22.47 2.60 -0.13
C VAL A 1056 23.27 1.39 -0.64
N PRO A 1057 22.89 0.12 -0.36
CA PRO A 1057 23.69 -1.07 -0.61
C PRO A 1057 23.57 -1.59 -2.07
N ILE A 1058 23.76 -0.71 -3.06
CA ILE A 1058 23.68 -0.99 -4.51
C ILE A 1058 24.45 -2.26 -4.89
N PHE A 1059 25.68 -2.42 -4.40
CA PHE A 1059 26.53 -3.55 -4.78
C PHE A 1059 26.03 -4.87 -4.18
N ALA A 1060 25.47 -4.83 -2.97
CA ALA A 1060 24.90 -6.03 -2.35
C ALA A 1060 23.62 -6.47 -3.07
N VAL A 1061 22.76 -5.52 -3.47
CA VAL A 1061 21.57 -5.81 -4.28
C VAL A 1061 21.98 -6.42 -5.61
N ARG A 1062 22.94 -5.81 -6.31
CA ARG A 1062 23.48 -6.36 -7.57
C ARG A 1062 23.93 -7.82 -7.44
N GLU A 1063 24.70 -8.14 -6.40
CA GLU A 1063 25.16 -9.53 -6.18
C GLU A 1063 24.01 -10.49 -5.84
N ALA A 1064 22.97 -10.04 -5.13
CA ALA A 1064 21.76 -10.84 -4.93
C ALA A 1064 21.01 -11.10 -6.25
N MET A 1065 20.82 -10.07 -7.06
CA MET A 1065 20.14 -10.16 -8.37
C MET A 1065 20.88 -11.10 -9.33
N LYS A 1066 22.23 -11.08 -9.34
CA LYS A 1066 23.06 -12.05 -10.08
C LYS A 1066 22.75 -13.49 -9.68
N ARG A 1067 22.57 -13.75 -8.38
CA ARG A 1067 22.22 -15.09 -7.87
C ARG A 1067 20.84 -15.52 -8.32
N PHE A 1068 19.86 -14.63 -8.28
CA PHE A 1068 18.49 -14.93 -8.71
C PHE A 1068 18.41 -15.24 -10.21
N ALA A 1069 19.05 -14.41 -11.05
CA ALA A 1069 19.16 -14.69 -12.48
C ALA A 1069 19.87 -16.03 -12.76
N ARG A 1070 20.90 -16.38 -11.98
CA ARG A 1070 21.54 -17.69 -12.10
C ARG A 1070 20.62 -18.85 -11.72
N ILE A 1071 19.80 -18.69 -10.68
CA ILE A 1071 18.82 -19.71 -10.28
C ILE A 1071 17.80 -19.95 -11.40
N LEU A 1072 17.34 -18.88 -12.07
CA LEU A 1072 16.45 -18.98 -13.23
C LEU A 1072 17.15 -19.66 -14.42
N GLU A 1073 18.38 -19.26 -14.75
CA GLU A 1073 19.18 -19.89 -15.81
C GLU A 1073 19.39 -21.40 -15.58
N GLN A 1074 19.55 -21.81 -14.32
CA GLN A 1074 19.71 -23.21 -13.93
C GLN A 1074 18.48 -24.08 -14.21
N GLN A 1075 17.30 -23.49 -14.42
CA GLN A 1075 16.08 -24.25 -14.72
C GLN A 1075 16.09 -24.86 -16.12
N ARG A 1076 16.95 -24.36 -17.04
CA ARG A 1076 17.07 -24.85 -18.42
C ARG A 1076 15.73 -24.87 -19.20
N LYS A 1077 14.80 -23.99 -18.82
CA LYS A 1077 13.54 -23.71 -19.53
C LYS A 1077 13.40 -22.19 -19.73
N GLU A 1078 12.42 -21.78 -20.51
CA GLU A 1078 12.05 -20.36 -20.57
C GLU A 1078 11.62 -19.91 -19.16
N THR A 1079 12.25 -18.83 -18.68
CA THR A 1079 11.96 -18.24 -17.37
C THR A 1079 11.76 -16.74 -17.53
N LEU A 1080 11.05 -16.12 -16.59
CA LEU A 1080 10.82 -14.67 -16.60
C LEU A 1080 11.12 -14.06 -15.23
N PHE A 1081 11.92 -13.00 -15.21
CA PHE A 1081 12.14 -12.16 -14.04
C PHE A 1081 11.58 -10.76 -14.25
N VAL A 1082 10.41 -10.46 -13.69
CA VAL A 1082 9.79 -9.14 -13.75
C VAL A 1082 10.04 -8.41 -12.43
N CYS A 1083 10.63 -7.23 -12.49
CA CYS A 1083 10.89 -6.39 -11.32
C CYS A 1083 9.92 -5.21 -11.31
N HIS A 1084 9.58 -4.68 -10.14
CA HIS A 1084 8.83 -3.43 -9.93
C HIS A 1084 9.74 -2.39 -9.23
N MET A 1085 9.73 -1.14 -9.71
CA MET A 1085 10.72 -0.11 -9.32
C MET A 1085 10.14 1.27 -8.99
N SER A 1086 8.97 1.60 -9.50
CA SER A 1086 8.28 2.87 -9.23
C SER A 1086 9.20 4.12 -9.23
N GLY A 1087 10.08 4.29 -10.22
CA GLY A 1087 10.99 5.43 -10.33
C GLY A 1087 12.44 5.14 -9.95
N TYR A 1088 12.75 3.94 -9.48
CA TYR A 1088 14.12 3.47 -9.17
C TYR A 1088 14.79 2.70 -10.32
N VAL A 1089 15.04 3.35 -11.47
CA VAL A 1089 15.80 2.72 -12.56
C VAL A 1089 17.31 2.63 -12.25
N THR A 1090 17.68 1.66 -11.42
CA THR A 1090 19.07 1.38 -11.04
C THR A 1090 19.63 0.27 -11.93
N LEU A 1091 20.34 0.63 -13.00
CA LEU A 1091 20.80 -0.33 -14.02
C LEU A 1091 21.64 -1.50 -13.46
N PRO A 1092 22.55 -1.29 -12.48
CA PRO A 1092 23.39 -2.38 -11.97
C PRO A 1092 22.63 -3.53 -11.32
N SER A 1093 21.45 -3.30 -10.75
CA SER A 1093 20.59 -4.36 -10.21
C SER A 1093 19.55 -4.80 -11.25
N LEU A 1094 18.99 -3.85 -12.01
CA LEU A 1094 17.92 -4.11 -12.97
C LEU A 1094 18.38 -4.90 -14.21
N ALA A 1095 19.67 -4.84 -14.56
CA ALA A 1095 20.23 -5.57 -15.71
C ALA A 1095 19.92 -7.08 -15.71
N PHE A 1096 19.66 -7.66 -14.54
CA PHE A 1096 19.37 -9.08 -14.34
C PHE A 1096 17.88 -9.45 -14.38
N CYS A 1097 16.97 -8.47 -14.50
CA CYS A 1097 15.53 -8.69 -14.71
C CYS A 1097 15.22 -8.69 -16.21
N ASP A 1098 14.27 -9.51 -16.67
CA ASP A 1098 13.84 -9.59 -18.07
C ASP A 1098 12.91 -8.46 -18.49
N ALA A 1099 12.06 -7.99 -17.58
CA ALA A 1099 11.20 -6.83 -17.74
C ALA A 1099 11.12 -6.02 -16.45
N TYR A 1100 10.63 -4.80 -16.57
CA TYR A 1100 10.52 -3.90 -15.44
C TYR A 1100 9.19 -3.15 -15.46
N LEU A 1101 8.54 -3.04 -14.30
CA LEU A 1101 7.25 -2.40 -14.11
C LEU A 1101 7.42 -1.08 -13.34
N ASP A 1102 6.79 -0.03 -13.82
CA ASP A 1102 6.88 1.30 -13.22
C ASP A 1102 5.55 2.07 -13.37
N ALA A 1103 5.46 3.26 -12.77
CA ALA A 1103 4.35 4.22 -12.76
C ALA A 1103 3.29 4.04 -11.66
N GLU A 1104 3.45 3.11 -10.72
CA GLU A 1104 2.49 2.96 -9.59
C GLU A 1104 2.30 4.27 -8.82
N HIS A 1105 3.40 4.97 -8.54
CA HIS A 1105 3.41 6.22 -7.79
C HIS A 1105 2.66 7.37 -8.49
N LEU A 1106 2.24 7.18 -9.75
CA LEU A 1106 1.46 8.15 -10.53
C LEU A 1106 -0.04 7.87 -10.51
N THR A 1107 -0.50 6.71 -10.03
CA THR A 1107 -1.92 6.35 -10.11
C THR A 1107 -2.80 7.14 -9.14
N GLY A 1108 -2.28 7.57 -7.99
CA GLY A 1108 -3.04 8.33 -6.98
C GLY A 1108 -3.22 9.83 -7.27
N ARG A 1109 -2.98 10.31 -8.50
CA ARG A 1109 -2.96 11.75 -8.82
C ARG A 1109 -4.35 12.27 -9.19
N PRO A 1110 -4.73 13.51 -8.82
CA PRO A 1110 -5.99 14.09 -9.28
C PRO A 1110 -6.08 14.15 -10.80
N ARG A 1111 -7.24 13.81 -11.37
CA ARG A 1111 -7.50 13.92 -12.82
C ARG A 1111 -7.91 15.35 -13.20
N PRO A 1112 -7.53 15.85 -14.41
CA PRO A 1112 -6.68 15.18 -15.40
C PRO A 1112 -5.19 15.20 -15.00
N PHE A 1113 -4.52 14.05 -15.11
CA PHE A 1113 -3.08 13.94 -14.91
C PHE A 1113 -2.37 13.60 -16.23
N ARG A 1114 -1.41 14.43 -16.67
CA ARG A 1114 -0.65 14.23 -17.92
C ARG A 1114 0.82 14.02 -17.61
N LEU A 1115 1.33 12.84 -17.98
CA LEU A 1115 2.77 12.56 -17.90
C LEU A 1115 3.50 13.23 -19.07
N SER A 1116 4.66 13.85 -18.78
CA SER A 1116 5.44 14.49 -19.84
C SER A 1116 6.09 13.43 -20.77
N LEU A 1117 6.14 13.75 -22.06
CA LEU A 1117 6.74 12.89 -23.08
C LEU A 1117 8.25 12.67 -22.88
N ASP A 1118 8.96 13.63 -22.27
CA ASP A 1118 10.37 13.46 -21.91
C ASP A 1118 10.53 12.52 -20.72
N ALA A 1119 9.66 12.61 -19.70
CA ALA A 1119 9.68 11.68 -18.57
C ALA A 1119 9.39 10.24 -19.04
N PHE A 1120 8.41 10.05 -19.94
CA PHE A 1120 8.12 8.75 -20.54
C PHE A 1120 9.36 8.13 -21.20
N ARG A 1121 10.06 8.90 -22.05
CA ARG A 1121 11.28 8.44 -22.73
C ARG A 1121 12.46 8.22 -21.78
N ALA A 1122 12.53 8.96 -20.67
CA ALA A 1122 13.62 8.85 -19.71
C ALA A 1122 13.47 7.64 -18.78
N GLU A 1123 12.24 7.25 -18.41
CA GLU A 1123 11.99 6.24 -17.36
C GLU A 1123 11.09 5.07 -17.78
N PHE A 1124 10.08 5.28 -18.61
CA PHE A 1124 8.98 4.31 -18.81
C PHE A 1124 9.04 3.55 -20.14
N MET A 1125 9.99 3.89 -21.01
CA MET A 1125 10.12 3.32 -22.35
C MET A 1125 11.02 2.07 -22.40
N GLY A 1126 12.06 1.99 -21.57
CA GLY A 1126 12.97 0.84 -21.49
C GLY A 1126 13.94 0.62 -22.65
N HIS A 1127 13.67 1.13 -23.86
CA HIS A 1127 14.56 1.00 -25.03
C HIS A 1127 15.98 1.56 -24.80
N ASN A 1128 16.07 2.70 -24.10
CA ASN A 1128 17.31 3.35 -23.68
C ASN A 1128 18.14 2.48 -22.70
N PHE A 1129 17.50 1.55 -22.00
CA PHE A 1129 18.11 0.65 -21.04
C PHE A 1129 18.33 -0.77 -21.58
N GLY A 1130 17.64 -1.17 -22.64
CA GLY A 1130 17.68 -2.52 -23.19
C GLY A 1130 16.91 -3.53 -22.34
N ILE A 1131 15.93 -3.04 -21.57
CA ILE A 1131 15.07 -3.84 -20.71
C ILE A 1131 13.64 -3.45 -21.05
N PRO A 1132 12.78 -4.36 -21.54
CA PRO A 1132 11.35 -4.11 -21.71
C PRO A 1132 10.72 -3.47 -20.48
N ALA A 1133 9.92 -2.43 -20.72
CA ALA A 1133 9.17 -1.73 -19.69
C ALA A 1133 7.68 -2.12 -19.76
N TYR A 1134 7.06 -2.15 -18.59
CA TYR A 1134 5.63 -2.28 -18.39
C TYR A 1134 5.14 -1.03 -17.67
N PHE A 1135 4.15 -0.35 -18.26
CA PHE A 1135 3.57 0.85 -17.68
C PHE A 1135 2.35 0.46 -16.83
N LEU A 1136 2.38 0.84 -15.56
CA LEU A 1136 1.34 0.50 -14.59
C LEU A 1136 0.29 1.60 -14.50
N VAL A 1137 -0.99 1.20 -14.51
CA VAL A 1137 -2.13 2.09 -14.28
C VAL A 1137 -3.23 1.33 -13.54
N TYR A 1138 -3.92 2.01 -12.63
CA TYR A 1138 -5.09 1.49 -11.91
C TYR A 1138 -6.28 2.41 -12.17
N ASP A 1139 -7.28 1.94 -12.91
CA ASP A 1139 -8.44 2.78 -13.30
C ASP A 1139 -9.25 3.31 -12.10
N TRP A 1140 -9.21 2.59 -10.98
CA TRP A 1140 -9.98 2.86 -9.76
C TRP A 1140 -9.29 3.85 -8.78
N HIS A 1141 -8.08 4.32 -9.08
CA HIS A 1141 -7.25 5.07 -8.12
C HIS A 1141 -7.02 6.56 -8.44
N GLN A 1142 -7.81 7.15 -9.35
CA GLN A 1142 -7.54 8.45 -9.98
C GLN A 1142 -6.31 8.36 -10.94
N GLY A 1143 -5.67 9.45 -11.36
CA GLY A 1143 -4.46 9.43 -12.20
C GLY A 1143 -4.71 9.42 -13.71
N MET A 1144 -4.12 8.49 -14.45
CA MET A 1144 -4.47 8.21 -15.86
C MET A 1144 -5.48 7.08 -15.93
N THR A 1145 -6.38 7.11 -16.91
CA THR A 1145 -7.22 5.96 -17.31
C THR A 1145 -6.40 4.98 -18.13
N THR A 1146 -6.90 3.74 -18.25
CA THR A 1146 -6.36 2.74 -19.19
C THR A 1146 -6.24 3.30 -20.60
N THR A 1147 -7.23 4.04 -21.09
CA THR A 1147 -7.20 4.63 -22.43
C THR A 1147 -6.11 5.70 -22.57
N GLU A 1148 -5.99 6.61 -21.60
CA GLU A 1148 -4.92 7.62 -21.56
C GLU A 1148 -3.53 6.99 -21.46
N ALA A 1149 -3.39 5.93 -20.67
CA ALA A 1149 -2.15 5.17 -20.53
C ALA A 1149 -1.76 4.44 -21.83
N LEU A 1150 -2.72 3.85 -22.55
CA LEU A 1150 -2.48 3.24 -23.86
C LEU A 1150 -2.08 4.28 -24.91
N ALA A 1151 -2.68 5.47 -24.88
CA ALA A 1151 -2.35 6.56 -25.81
C ALA A 1151 -0.86 6.93 -25.76
N ILE A 1152 -0.29 7.05 -24.55
CA ILE A 1152 1.14 7.35 -24.38
C ILE A 1152 2.01 6.10 -24.51
N SER A 1153 1.60 4.94 -23.98
CA SER A 1153 2.45 3.74 -23.94
C SER A 1153 2.65 3.12 -25.33
N LEU A 1154 1.59 2.98 -26.13
CA LEU A 1154 1.69 2.42 -27.49
C LEU A 1154 2.50 3.32 -28.43
N LEU A 1155 2.43 4.64 -28.22
CA LEU A 1155 3.24 5.62 -28.95
C LEU A 1155 4.75 5.44 -28.70
N HIS A 1156 5.13 4.85 -27.57
CA HIS A 1156 6.51 4.59 -27.14
C HIS A 1156 6.90 3.12 -27.15
N ASP A 1157 6.08 2.22 -27.73
CA ASP A 1157 6.36 0.78 -27.81
C ASP A 1157 6.43 0.07 -26.42
N THR A 1158 5.56 0.52 -25.50
CA THR A 1158 5.44 0.02 -24.13
C THR A 1158 4.08 -0.65 -23.90
N GLU A 1159 4.05 -1.75 -23.14
CA GLU A 1159 2.81 -2.47 -22.77
C GLU A 1159 2.20 -1.97 -21.45
N VAL A 1160 0.89 -2.18 -21.27
CA VAL A 1160 0.13 -1.84 -20.05
C VAL A 1160 -0.47 -3.13 -19.44
N PRO A 1161 0.33 -4.01 -18.82
CA PRO A 1161 -0.10 -5.38 -18.49
C PRO A 1161 -1.15 -5.48 -17.39
N TRP A 1162 -1.37 -4.45 -16.59
CA TRP A 1162 -2.47 -4.42 -15.60
C TRP A 1162 -3.83 -4.11 -16.23
N SER A 1163 -3.83 -3.58 -17.45
CA SER A 1163 -5.03 -3.38 -18.27
C SER A 1163 -5.08 -4.47 -19.35
N PHE A 1164 -4.87 -5.74 -18.95
CA PHE A 1164 -4.67 -6.86 -19.86
C PHE A 1164 -5.82 -7.09 -20.85
N GLU A 1165 -7.06 -6.80 -20.46
CA GLU A 1165 -8.22 -6.90 -21.36
C GLU A 1165 -8.15 -5.88 -22.50
N ALA A 1166 -7.67 -4.67 -22.21
CA ALA A 1166 -7.45 -3.63 -23.21
C ALA A 1166 -6.19 -3.91 -24.07
N MET A 1167 -5.19 -4.61 -23.50
CA MET A 1167 -4.01 -5.06 -24.24
C MET A 1167 -4.28 -6.27 -25.15
N ALA A 1168 -5.23 -7.15 -24.80
CA ALA A 1168 -5.54 -8.35 -25.57
C ALA A 1168 -5.76 -8.11 -27.09
N PRO A 1169 -6.59 -7.14 -27.53
CA PRO A 1169 -6.71 -6.82 -28.95
C PRO A 1169 -5.42 -6.26 -29.55
N VAL A 1170 -4.64 -5.47 -28.81
CA VAL A 1170 -3.34 -4.94 -29.27
C VAL A 1170 -2.35 -6.07 -29.52
N TRP A 1171 -2.27 -7.06 -28.62
CA TRP A 1171 -1.41 -8.23 -28.80
C TRP A 1171 -1.77 -9.05 -30.05
N ARG A 1172 -3.07 -9.16 -30.38
CA ARG A 1172 -3.53 -9.81 -31.61
C ARG A 1172 -3.12 -9.01 -32.85
N ILE A 1173 -3.31 -7.68 -32.82
CA ILE A 1173 -2.88 -6.79 -33.92
C ILE A 1173 -1.38 -6.90 -34.14
N TRP A 1174 -0.57 -6.87 -33.07
CA TRP A 1174 0.87 -7.00 -33.16
C TRP A 1174 1.32 -8.37 -33.70
N GLU A 1175 0.66 -9.45 -33.28
CA GLU A 1175 0.93 -10.81 -33.77
C GLU A 1175 0.54 -10.97 -35.25
N GLN A 1176 -0.66 -10.52 -35.64
CA GLN A 1176 -1.13 -10.58 -37.04
C GLN A 1176 -0.28 -9.71 -37.97
N PHE A 1177 0.13 -8.52 -37.49
CA PHE A 1177 1.05 -7.67 -38.24
C PHE A 1177 2.47 -8.25 -38.25
N GLY A 1178 2.93 -8.93 -37.21
CA GLY A 1178 4.31 -9.39 -37.09
C GLY A 1178 5.27 -8.23 -36.80
N VAL A 1179 5.01 -7.47 -35.73
CA VAL A 1179 5.81 -6.29 -35.33
C VAL A 1179 7.29 -6.59 -35.10
N GLU A 1180 7.66 -7.84 -34.78
CA GLU A 1180 9.04 -8.27 -34.64
C GLU A 1180 9.84 -8.21 -35.94
N GLN A 1181 9.17 -8.19 -37.09
CA GLN A 1181 9.78 -8.08 -38.42
C GLN A 1181 9.88 -6.63 -38.90
N ALA A 1182 9.34 -5.69 -38.13
CA ALA A 1182 9.25 -4.28 -38.48
C ALA A 1182 10.28 -3.44 -37.73
N ARG A 1183 10.68 -2.33 -38.35
CA ARG A 1183 11.48 -1.29 -37.71
C ARG A 1183 10.54 -0.28 -37.06
N PHE A 1184 10.71 -0.04 -35.76
CA PHE A 1184 10.00 1.03 -35.07
C PHE A 1184 10.60 2.41 -35.42
N LEU A 1185 9.75 3.31 -35.90
CA LEU A 1185 10.04 4.69 -36.26
C LEU A 1185 9.26 5.61 -35.32
N PRO A 1186 9.93 6.31 -34.38
CA PRO A 1186 9.24 7.02 -33.32
C PRO A 1186 8.91 8.48 -33.64
N TYR A 1187 7.86 9.03 -33.02
CA TYR A 1187 7.43 10.42 -33.22
C TYR A 1187 8.46 11.48 -32.82
N TRP A 1188 9.44 11.17 -31.95
CA TRP A 1188 10.49 12.10 -31.53
C TRP A 1188 11.61 12.26 -32.57
N GLN A 1189 11.50 11.58 -33.72
CA GLN A 1189 12.35 11.79 -34.90
C GLN A 1189 11.51 12.11 -36.17
N PRO A 1190 10.49 12.99 -36.09
CA PRO A 1190 9.43 13.04 -37.10
C PRO A 1190 9.89 13.70 -38.39
N GLY A 1191 10.75 14.73 -38.33
CA GLY A 1191 11.22 15.48 -39.49
C GLY A 1191 12.00 14.68 -40.54
N SER A 1192 12.24 13.39 -40.28
CA SER A 1192 12.84 12.46 -41.23
C SER A 1192 11.83 11.56 -41.96
N TRP A 1193 10.58 11.43 -41.48
CA TRP A 1193 9.60 10.49 -42.04
C TRP A 1193 8.10 10.81 -41.83
N LEU A 1194 7.71 11.78 -40.99
CA LEU A 1194 6.31 12.09 -40.63
C LEU A 1194 6.04 13.61 -40.57
N ARG A 1195 4.92 14.03 -41.16
CA ARG A 1195 4.25 15.31 -40.93
C ARG A 1195 2.83 15.06 -40.44
N ALA A 1196 2.55 15.43 -39.19
CA ALA A 1196 1.22 15.32 -38.56
C ALA A 1196 0.59 16.71 -38.37
N VAL A 1197 -0.68 16.86 -38.76
CA VAL A 1197 -1.48 18.07 -38.57
C VAL A 1197 -2.83 17.66 -37.97
N PRO A 1198 -3.30 18.23 -36.84
CA PRO A 1198 -2.67 19.29 -36.06
C PRO A 1198 -1.52 18.79 -35.17
N ARG A 1199 -0.72 19.73 -34.65
CA ARG A 1199 0.52 19.47 -33.88
C ARG A 1199 0.33 18.61 -32.62
N GLY A 1200 -0.90 18.59 -32.07
CA GLY A 1200 -1.29 17.78 -30.91
C GLY A 1200 -1.31 16.27 -31.17
N VAL A 1201 -1.44 15.86 -32.44
CA VAL A 1201 -1.38 14.45 -32.84
C VAL A 1201 0.08 14.01 -32.99
N LYS A 1202 0.46 12.96 -32.27
CA LYS A 1202 1.76 12.28 -32.40
C LYS A 1202 1.54 10.91 -33.01
N ALA A 1203 2.48 10.46 -33.84
CA ALA A 1203 2.43 9.12 -34.38
C ALA A 1203 3.81 8.46 -34.47
N SER A 1204 3.84 7.16 -34.19
CA SER A 1204 4.97 6.25 -34.36
C SER A 1204 4.56 5.14 -35.34
N LEU A 1205 5.52 4.56 -36.06
CA LEU A 1205 5.25 3.58 -37.13
C LEU A 1205 6.11 2.33 -36.96
N TYR A 1206 5.50 1.15 -36.99
CA TYR A 1206 6.21 -0.09 -37.27
C TYR A 1206 6.24 -0.27 -38.79
N HIS A 1207 7.42 -0.16 -39.40
CA HIS A 1207 7.59 -0.21 -40.85
C HIS A 1207 8.30 -1.50 -41.28
N LYS A 1208 7.65 -2.32 -42.11
CA LYS A 1208 8.27 -3.50 -42.71
C LYS A 1208 8.99 -3.15 -44.02
N PRO A 1209 10.02 -3.93 -44.41
CA PRO A 1209 10.71 -3.73 -45.68
C PRO A 1209 9.83 -3.88 -46.93
N ASN A 1210 8.69 -4.59 -46.85
CA ASN A 1210 7.79 -4.86 -47.97
C ASN A 1210 6.74 -3.76 -48.21
N GLY A 1211 6.83 -2.62 -47.52
CA GLY A 1211 5.89 -1.50 -47.65
C GLY A 1211 4.68 -1.57 -46.71
N GLU A 1212 4.50 -2.64 -45.93
CA GLU A 1212 3.46 -2.66 -44.89
C GLU A 1212 3.87 -1.84 -43.66
N GLY A 1213 2.90 -1.14 -43.07
CA GLY A 1213 3.06 -0.34 -41.87
C GLY A 1213 1.95 -0.54 -40.84
N LEU A 1214 2.28 -0.46 -39.56
CA LEU A 1214 1.34 -0.30 -38.46
C LEU A 1214 1.59 1.05 -37.79
N LEU A 1215 0.73 2.01 -38.07
CA LEU A 1215 0.82 3.38 -37.57
C LEU A 1215 0.06 3.49 -36.24
N VAL A 1216 0.74 3.91 -35.17
CA VAL A 1216 0.15 4.23 -33.87
C VAL A 1216 0.06 5.74 -33.76
N ALA A 1217 -1.15 6.29 -33.68
CA ALA A 1217 -1.40 7.71 -33.53
C ALA A 1217 -2.14 8.00 -32.21
N ALA A 1218 -1.77 9.08 -31.53
CA ALA A 1218 -2.45 9.53 -30.32
C ALA A 1218 -2.62 11.05 -30.37
N ASN A 1219 -3.82 11.52 -30.05
CA ASN A 1219 -4.07 12.94 -29.83
C ASN A 1219 -3.79 13.29 -28.37
N LEU A 1220 -2.80 14.14 -28.14
CA LEU A 1220 -2.38 14.54 -26.80
C LEU A 1220 -2.88 15.96 -26.43
N SER A 1221 -3.82 16.53 -27.19
CA SER A 1221 -4.55 17.75 -26.78
C SER A 1221 -5.77 17.41 -25.95
N GLU A 1222 -6.31 18.40 -25.23
CA GLU A 1222 -7.49 18.22 -24.36
C GLU A 1222 -8.81 18.05 -25.13
N THR A 1223 -8.86 18.45 -26.40
CA THR A 1223 -10.05 18.32 -27.26
C THR A 1223 -9.82 17.33 -28.40
N ASP A 1224 -10.92 16.74 -28.88
CA ASP A 1224 -10.95 15.96 -30.12
C ASP A 1224 -10.51 16.82 -31.30
N VAL A 1225 -9.75 16.22 -32.22
CA VAL A 1225 -9.29 16.89 -33.43
C VAL A 1225 -9.46 15.99 -34.65
N SER A 1226 -9.70 16.59 -35.81
CA SER A 1226 -9.53 15.91 -37.10
C SER A 1226 -8.23 16.38 -37.74
N GLY A 1227 -7.54 15.46 -38.41
CA GLY A 1227 -6.21 15.75 -38.89
C GLY A 1227 -5.71 14.81 -39.98
N THR A 1228 -4.56 15.16 -40.53
CA THR A 1228 -3.90 14.44 -41.60
C THR A 1228 -2.51 14.00 -41.17
N LEU A 1229 -2.19 12.73 -41.42
CA LEU A 1229 -0.87 12.12 -41.22
C LEU A 1229 -0.25 11.83 -42.59
N ARG A 1230 0.82 12.57 -42.92
CA ARG A 1230 1.60 12.38 -44.15
C ARG A 1230 2.94 11.75 -43.81
N LEU A 1231 3.20 10.58 -44.37
CA LEU A 1231 4.47 9.88 -44.23
C LEU A 1231 5.42 10.26 -45.36
N LYS A 1232 6.71 9.95 -45.21
CA LYS A 1232 7.71 10.07 -46.28
C LYS A 1232 7.35 9.21 -47.50
N TRP A 1233 6.71 8.07 -47.24
CA TRP A 1233 6.17 7.18 -48.25
C TRP A 1233 4.69 7.49 -48.45
N PRO A 1234 4.21 7.67 -49.70
CA PRO A 1234 2.78 7.82 -49.95
C PRO A 1234 2.00 6.63 -49.38
N ILE A 1235 0.94 6.92 -48.63
CA ILE A 1235 -0.01 5.90 -48.17
C ILE A 1235 -0.91 5.55 -49.34
N GLU A 1236 -0.96 4.27 -49.73
CA GLU A 1236 -1.85 3.77 -50.78
C GLU A 1236 -3.22 3.37 -50.22
N SER A 1237 -3.21 2.73 -49.06
CA SER A 1237 -4.42 2.30 -48.35
C SER A 1237 -4.20 2.33 -46.85
N ALA A 1238 -5.28 2.58 -46.11
CA ALA A 1238 -5.30 2.57 -44.66
C ALA A 1238 -6.57 1.91 -44.13
N ARG A 1239 -6.45 1.11 -43.06
CA ARG A 1239 -7.57 0.52 -42.32
C ARG A 1239 -7.36 0.68 -40.83
N ASP A 1240 -8.42 0.91 -40.08
CA ASP A 1240 -8.36 0.87 -38.61
C ASP A 1240 -8.01 -0.55 -38.16
N ALA A 1241 -7.00 -0.70 -37.30
CA ALA A 1241 -6.48 -2.00 -36.92
C ALA A 1241 -7.42 -2.76 -35.96
N PHE A 1242 -8.32 -2.07 -35.27
CA PHE A 1242 -9.29 -2.69 -34.36
C PHE A 1242 -10.57 -3.11 -35.09
N THR A 1243 -11.10 -2.26 -35.98
CA THR A 1243 -12.39 -2.50 -36.65
C THR A 1243 -12.26 -3.05 -38.08
N ASP A 1244 -11.06 -3.00 -38.67
CA ASP A 1244 -10.78 -3.29 -40.08
C ASP A 1244 -11.50 -2.38 -41.09
N GLU A 1245 -12.13 -1.31 -40.62
CA GLU A 1245 -12.81 -0.34 -41.46
C GLU A 1245 -11.80 0.48 -42.29
N PRO A 1246 -12.11 0.75 -43.57
CA PRO A 1246 -11.26 1.60 -44.41
C PRO A 1246 -11.21 3.03 -43.88
N VAL A 1247 -10.02 3.63 -43.92
CA VAL A 1247 -9.77 5.01 -43.49
C VAL A 1247 -9.42 5.85 -44.71
N SER A 1248 -9.90 7.10 -44.74
CA SER A 1248 -9.71 8.00 -45.87
C SER A 1248 -8.24 8.31 -46.12
N VAL A 1249 -7.81 8.11 -47.37
CA VAL A 1249 -6.48 8.45 -47.86
C VAL A 1249 -6.63 9.43 -49.03
N VAL A 1250 -6.11 10.65 -48.85
CA VAL A 1250 -6.18 11.74 -49.83
C VAL A 1250 -4.77 12.26 -50.09
N ASP A 1251 -4.38 12.33 -51.36
CA ASP A 1251 -3.04 12.77 -51.81
C ASP A 1251 -1.88 12.06 -51.09
N GLY A 1252 -2.02 10.74 -50.89
CA GLY A 1252 -1.04 9.89 -50.22
C GLY A 1252 -0.93 10.11 -48.70
N ALA A 1253 -1.91 10.76 -48.08
CA ALA A 1253 -1.94 11.04 -46.66
C ALA A 1253 -3.24 10.52 -46.01
N LEU A 1254 -3.14 10.00 -44.80
CA LEU A 1254 -4.26 9.47 -44.02
C LEU A 1254 -4.99 10.62 -43.33
N THR A 1255 -6.32 10.69 -43.47
CA THR A 1255 -7.16 11.66 -42.76
C THR A 1255 -8.13 10.93 -41.82
N ALA A 1256 -8.13 11.31 -40.55
CA ALA A 1256 -8.98 10.68 -39.53
C ALA A 1256 -9.35 11.65 -38.39
N ARG A 1257 -10.36 11.26 -37.60
CA ARG A 1257 -10.69 11.86 -36.30
C ARG A 1257 -9.85 11.20 -35.21
N PHE A 1258 -9.23 12.01 -34.35
CA PHE A 1258 -8.41 11.58 -33.22
C PHE A 1258 -9.02 12.08 -31.90
N PRO A 1259 -9.69 11.19 -31.14
CA PRO A 1259 -10.25 11.56 -29.84
C PRO A 1259 -9.17 11.95 -28.83
N SER A 1260 -9.49 12.91 -27.96
CA SER A 1260 -8.61 13.39 -26.89
C SER A 1260 -8.07 12.25 -26.04
N TRP A 1261 -6.74 12.12 -25.96
CA TRP A 1261 -6.02 11.12 -25.19
C TRP A 1261 -6.44 9.65 -25.45
N GLN A 1262 -6.78 9.32 -26.69
CA GLN A 1262 -7.03 7.94 -27.12
C GLN A 1262 -6.08 7.49 -28.23
N PRO A 1263 -5.60 6.24 -28.20
CA PRO A 1263 -4.81 5.70 -29.30
C PRO A 1263 -5.69 5.33 -30.51
N ARG A 1264 -5.15 5.48 -31.71
CA ARG A 1264 -5.66 4.92 -32.96
C ARG A 1264 -4.54 4.13 -33.63
N LEU A 1265 -4.85 2.92 -34.06
CA LEU A 1265 -3.91 2.05 -34.76
C LEU A 1265 -4.40 1.87 -36.19
N PHE A 1266 -3.53 2.05 -37.17
CA PHE A 1266 -3.87 1.90 -38.59
C PHE A 1266 -2.91 0.93 -39.27
N ARG A 1267 -3.46 -0.05 -39.98
CA ARG A 1267 -2.70 -0.85 -40.95
C ARG A 1267 -2.63 -0.07 -42.26
N VAL A 1268 -1.43 0.19 -42.74
CA VAL A 1268 -1.19 1.00 -43.94
C VAL A 1268 -0.31 0.27 -44.94
N THR A 1269 -0.57 0.49 -46.22
CA THR A 1269 0.32 0.08 -47.33
C THR A 1269 1.02 1.30 -47.88
N LEU A 1270 2.34 1.24 -48.00
CA LEU A 1270 3.21 2.35 -48.36
C LEU A 1270 3.91 2.06 -49.69
N ARG A 1271 4.02 3.10 -50.54
CA ARG A 1271 4.68 3.03 -51.85
C ARG A 1271 6.12 3.57 -51.85
#